data_AF-A0A6P9B452-F1
#
_entry.id   AF-A0A6P9B452-F1
#
_cell.length_a   1.000
_cell.length_b   1.000
_cell.length_c   1.000
_cell.angle_alpha   90.00
_cell.angle_beta   90.00
_cell.angle_gamma   90.00
#
_symmetry.space_group_name_H-M   'P 1'
#
loop_
_entity.id
_entity.type
_entity.pdbx_description
1 polymer ?
#
loop_
_entity_poly.entity_id
_entity_poly.type
_entity_poly.pdbx_seq_one_letter_code
_entity_poly.pdbx_strand_id
1 'polypeptide(L)'
;MLVFEALVLVLFPKVVGKISSAKCSVSKPLPLLHKQYQPGDFIVVGILSKIYILYDMMDFRKAPSSDLFDEILYFSASWTYHASLELFSAQDEFIPNYNCDIQNRIIAVIGGPTIEVCLHTATILSLYKVPQLIYGSAPEIISETHQGLIQRMFPNVDYQYNGILQLLQHFRWTWIGALYTHNENGEKFIHDIVPMFSQREICFAFTAKFPAMTYFNSFDELIREAVEIYKVAMTSTANVVIVHGEMDDMILLRFFPLISQFEKMPVWRKSRVWVLTAQMEFTSLPLLKAVKIDFLHGALSFAIHTEEVLGFHEFLQMKNPTLAKKDSFIKVFWENAFECSFPNSMTSEEDRVTCTGQEKLETLPTSIFEMRMTSQSYNVYNAVYVVAHALGDLFASVLNYRAGKHVTELNLRKQKLWELNHLMRRISFNNSAGGKVSFNQNGELETGFNIINWITFPNQSFQRVKVGRLDPRNPQKEMFSSSEKSIVWPSIFNQTQPLSQCNNKCPLGYSKSKLEGKPFCCYDCLQCPEGKFSNQQDMDECFQCPDDEYPNKKQDLCLPKVITFLKYEESLGMVLASSALFFSLVTVAVFWIFIKHQDTAIVKANNQNITYVLLVSLLLSFLCTALFLGKPNNVTCLLRQTAFGIIYSVAISCVLAKTTIVVLAFMATKPGSKMTKWVGRKLAMSIVFCCSFIQSNICILWLIITPPFPDVDKNSISEEIILECNEGSVFMFYGVLGFMGFLAIISFMVAFLARKLPDTFNEAKFITFSMLVFCSVWLSFIPTYLSTKGKYMVAVEIFSIIASSGGLLICIFSPKCYIIILRPDLNNKGLCMISSAKCSISDPLPFLHKEYQSGDLIVVDILSQIYIFYAMINFTERPSKKIFEDIVFMTPLYQHILALEFAIKEINENPHILPNYTLGFHIYNSYFSPGWTFRASLELFSTQSRFIPNYNCEIQNRPTAVIGGPTSEVSLHMATILSLYKMPQIIYGFVPETDVKNQNAFYQQIFPNAEHQYLGIIKLLLHFKWTWIGAYTVNNENGQRFVQNVVPMFAKRGICFAFIEKFPKSSYSNSLVESLEEGSKVYYEVMRSTVNVVVLHGETDHIILLRILSNRLKDENVPLWNKDKVWIMTAQMDFTSVPFIRNIDLVFLHGALSFAIHSEKILGFQKFLQSKDPTLEKEGGLFRVFWKNAFECSFRINRVEEEDEVLCNGQEKLETLPTSVFEMQMTGHSYSIYNAAHVVAHALHDFHSSVRKYRAGDQETKLNFLKQPLWK
;
A
#
# COMPACT_ATOMS: atom_id res chain seq x y z
N MET A 1 32.31 1.60 26.73
CA MET A 1 33.18 2.72 26.31
C MET A 1 32.69 3.32 24.99
N LEU A 2 32.84 2.63 23.85
CA LEU A 2 32.41 3.08 22.50
C LEU A 2 31.02 3.76 22.43
N VAL A 3 29.99 3.18 23.08
CA VAL A 3 28.62 3.75 23.10
C VAL A 3 28.56 5.16 23.71
N PHE A 4 29.48 5.51 24.62
CA PHE A 4 29.53 6.83 25.24
C PHE A 4 30.23 7.88 24.36
N GLU A 5 31.18 7.46 23.51
CA GLU A 5 31.78 8.34 22.49
C GLU A 5 30.80 8.62 21.35
N ALA A 6 30.05 7.59 20.93
CA ALA A 6 28.98 7.71 19.93
C ALA A 6 27.92 8.75 20.35
N LEU A 7 27.51 8.76 21.62
CA LEU A 7 26.47 9.69 22.11
C LEU A 7 26.90 11.18 22.09
N VAL A 8 28.20 11.46 22.14
CA VAL A 8 28.74 12.84 22.17
C VAL A 8 28.83 13.44 20.76
N LEU A 9 29.02 12.61 19.73
CA LEU A 9 29.15 13.06 18.34
C LEU A 9 27.80 13.40 17.65
N VAL A 10 26.67 12.90 18.18
CA VAL A 10 25.34 13.06 17.56
C VAL A 10 24.69 14.44 17.80
N LEU A 11 25.22 15.26 18.74
CA LEU A 11 24.51 16.43 19.27
C LEU A 11 25.02 17.80 18.77
N PHE A 12 25.19 17.98 17.45
CA PHE A 12 25.34 19.32 16.83
C PHE A 12 24.73 19.42 15.41
N PRO A 13 23.60 20.13 15.22
CA PRO A 13 23.14 20.53 13.90
C PRO A 13 23.82 21.83 13.45
N LYS A 14 24.12 21.95 12.15
CA LYS A 14 24.60 23.21 11.55
C LYS A 14 23.95 23.43 10.18
N VAL A 15 23.25 24.56 10.05
CA VAL A 15 22.59 25.01 8.81
C VAL A 15 23.38 26.19 8.24
N VAL A 16 23.49 26.26 6.91
CA VAL A 16 23.41 27.47 6.04
C VAL A 16 23.90 27.10 4.63
N GLY A 17 23.02 27.21 3.64
CA GLY A 17 23.27 26.70 2.28
C GLY A 17 23.67 27.72 1.22
N LYS A 18 23.33 27.36 -0.04
CA LYS A 18 23.08 28.23 -1.20
C LYS A 18 22.59 27.38 -2.38
N ILE A 19 21.70 27.90 -3.20
CA ILE A 19 21.28 27.32 -4.50
C ILE A 19 21.24 28.46 -5.55
N SER A 20 21.57 28.15 -6.80
CA SER A 20 21.54 29.02 -7.98
C SER A 20 20.42 28.63 -8.96
N SER A 21 19.91 29.56 -9.78
CA SER A 21 18.65 29.41 -10.53
C SER A 21 18.77 29.03 -12.02
N ALA A 22 17.86 28.18 -12.52
CA ALA A 22 17.63 27.84 -13.96
C ALA A 22 16.10 27.66 -14.29
N LYS A 23 15.72 27.26 -15.53
CA LYS A 23 14.31 27.17 -16.07
C LYS A 23 14.14 26.13 -17.23
N CYS A 24 12.94 25.56 -17.51
CA CYS A 24 12.44 24.91 -18.80
C CYS A 24 10.95 24.37 -18.73
N SER A 25 10.47 23.35 -19.52
CA SER A 25 9.06 22.76 -19.58
C SER A 25 8.92 21.15 -19.51
N VAL A 26 7.71 20.46 -19.45
CA VAL A 26 7.36 18.94 -19.49
C VAL A 26 5.78 18.62 -19.61
N SER A 27 5.17 17.48 -20.12
CA SER A 27 3.73 16.97 -19.84
C SER A 27 3.18 15.45 -20.00
N LYS A 28 2.25 14.97 -20.92
CA LYS A 28 1.02 14.05 -20.69
C LYS A 28 0.78 12.55 -21.31
N PRO A 29 -0.44 11.83 -21.20
CA PRO A 29 -0.65 10.33 -21.05
C PRO A 29 -1.28 9.38 -22.16
N LEU A 30 -1.48 8.06 -21.82
CA LEU A 30 -1.63 6.83 -22.67
C LEU A 30 -2.87 5.87 -22.45
N PRO A 31 -2.94 4.65 -23.12
CA PRO A 31 -4.12 3.73 -23.27
C PRO A 31 -3.96 2.13 -23.19
N LEU A 32 -5.01 1.25 -23.15
CA LEU A 32 -4.96 -0.29 -23.03
C LEU A 32 -5.82 -1.30 -23.95
N LEU A 33 -6.50 -1.05 -25.07
CA LEU A 33 -7.54 -1.91 -25.76
C LEU A 33 -8.00 -3.38 -25.51
N HIS A 34 -7.37 -4.34 -24.82
CA HIS A 34 -7.74 -5.78 -24.85
C HIS A 34 -9.28 -6.12 -24.91
N LYS A 35 -9.82 -6.96 -25.86
CA LYS A 35 -11.30 -7.26 -26.05
C LYS A 35 -11.70 -8.44 -27.00
N GLN A 36 -12.95 -8.95 -27.08
CA GLN A 36 -13.39 -10.22 -27.78
C GLN A 36 -14.80 -10.13 -28.43
N TYR A 37 -15.23 -10.50 -29.67
CA TYR A 37 -16.69 -10.40 -30.07
C TYR A 37 -17.36 -11.60 -30.80
N GLN A 38 -18.37 -12.24 -30.18
CA GLN A 38 -19.40 -13.11 -30.80
C GLN A 38 -20.65 -12.26 -31.00
N PRO A 39 -21.56 -12.55 -31.94
CA PRO A 39 -22.94 -12.02 -31.94
C PRO A 39 -23.95 -12.98 -31.30
N GLY A 40 -25.10 -12.48 -30.88
CA GLY A 40 -26.25 -13.33 -30.57
C GLY A 40 -27.32 -12.68 -29.71
N ASP A 41 -27.92 -13.49 -28.83
CA ASP A 41 -29.31 -13.30 -28.41
C ASP A 41 -29.52 -12.86 -26.98
N PHE A 42 -29.02 -13.64 -26.02
CA PHE A 42 -29.51 -13.52 -24.65
C PHE A 42 -28.61 -13.04 -23.47
N ILE A 43 -27.30 -12.72 -23.36
CA ILE A 43 -26.00 -12.61 -24.07
C ILE A 43 -24.85 -12.73 -22.93
N VAL A 44 -23.73 -13.57 -22.90
CA VAL A 44 -22.87 -14.16 -21.73
C VAL A 44 -21.32 -13.85 -21.32
N VAL A 45 -20.81 -12.96 -20.39
CA VAL A 45 -19.38 -12.48 -20.13
C VAL A 45 -18.30 -12.97 -19.07
N GLY A 46 -16.97 -12.73 -19.30
CA GLY A 46 -15.86 -12.84 -18.29
C GLY A 46 -15.17 -11.52 -17.79
N ILE A 47 -14.31 -11.61 -16.77
CA ILE A 47 -13.49 -10.54 -16.12
C ILE A 47 -12.38 -11.08 -15.18
N LEU A 48 -11.11 -11.03 -15.53
CA LEU A 48 -10.20 -12.02 -14.97
C LEU A 48 -8.71 -11.64 -15.15
N SER A 49 -7.87 -11.80 -14.10
CA SER A 49 -6.58 -11.09 -13.83
C SER A 49 -5.21 -11.79 -14.10
N LYS A 50 -4.43 -11.55 -15.20
CA LYS A 50 -3.18 -12.30 -15.59
C LYS A 50 -1.79 -11.71 -16.10
N ILE A 51 -1.52 -10.51 -16.68
CA ILE A 51 -0.16 -10.08 -17.25
C ILE A 51 0.45 -8.73 -16.72
N TYR A 52 1.77 -8.44 -16.94
CA TYR A 52 2.67 -7.55 -16.15
C TYR A 52 3.69 -6.67 -16.97
N ILE A 53 4.18 -5.49 -16.49
CA ILE A 53 5.03 -4.41 -17.13
C ILE A 53 5.68 -3.40 -16.11
N LEU A 54 6.91 -2.86 -16.30
CA LEU A 54 7.73 -2.15 -15.24
C LEU A 54 7.73 -0.61 -15.27
N TYR A 55 8.05 0.02 -14.15
CA TYR A 55 8.64 1.37 -14.12
C TYR A 55 9.69 1.57 -13.01
N ASP A 56 10.57 2.56 -13.20
CA ASP A 56 11.62 2.93 -12.24
C ASP A 56 11.51 4.43 -11.87
N MET A 57 11.63 4.79 -10.58
CA MET A 57 11.19 6.11 -10.12
C MET A 57 12.04 7.27 -10.67
N MET A 58 11.49 8.05 -11.62
CA MET A 58 12.18 9.21 -12.19
C MET A 58 12.61 10.26 -11.15
N ASP A 59 13.92 10.49 -11.05
CA ASP A 59 14.51 11.69 -10.46
C ASP A 59 14.73 12.77 -11.55
N PHE A 60 14.47 14.03 -11.22
CA PHE A 60 14.15 15.15 -12.14
C PHE A 60 15.35 15.76 -12.87
N ARG A 61 16.42 14.98 -13.07
CA ARG A 61 17.72 15.45 -13.55
C ARG A 61 17.86 15.36 -15.08
N LYS A 62 16.96 14.63 -15.75
CA LYS A 62 16.84 14.51 -17.22
C LYS A 62 15.37 14.35 -17.62
N ALA A 63 15.09 14.45 -18.93
CA ALA A 63 13.80 14.10 -19.51
C ALA A 63 13.77 12.61 -19.94
N PRO A 64 12.60 11.94 -19.90
CA PRO A 64 12.41 10.61 -20.48
C PRO A 64 12.46 10.65 -22.01
N SER A 65 12.88 9.54 -22.65
CA SER A 65 12.90 9.36 -24.11
C SER A 65 11.92 8.27 -24.58
N SER A 66 11.83 8.06 -25.89
CA SER A 66 11.07 6.99 -26.55
C SER A 66 11.52 5.57 -26.17
N ASP A 67 12.74 5.43 -25.65
CA ASP A 67 13.49 4.17 -25.55
C ASP A 67 13.24 3.48 -24.19
N LEU A 68 12.10 3.74 -23.57
CA LEU A 68 11.78 3.42 -22.17
C LEU A 68 10.96 2.11 -21.98
N PHE A 69 10.98 1.20 -22.96
CA PHE A 69 10.03 0.08 -23.04
C PHE A 69 10.60 -1.32 -22.72
N ASP A 70 11.88 -1.43 -22.33
CA ASP A 70 12.62 -2.70 -22.46
C ASP A 70 12.42 -3.76 -21.35
N GLU A 71 12.01 -3.42 -20.11
CA GLU A 71 11.87 -4.40 -19.00
C GLU A 71 10.53 -4.33 -18.20
N ILE A 72 10.23 -5.33 -17.34
CA ILE A 72 8.85 -5.75 -16.93
C ILE A 72 8.62 -6.03 -15.41
N LEU A 73 7.72 -5.27 -14.72
CA LEU A 73 6.94 -5.48 -13.44
C LEU A 73 6.62 -4.22 -12.58
N TYR A 74 5.35 -3.85 -12.39
CA TYR A 74 4.81 -2.89 -11.38
C TYR A 74 3.25 -2.98 -11.46
N PHE A 75 2.48 -3.29 -10.40
CA PHE A 75 0.99 -3.42 -10.45
C PHE A 75 0.34 -2.20 -9.82
N SER A 76 -0.82 -1.72 -10.27
CA SER A 76 -1.39 -0.53 -9.63
C SER A 76 -2.83 -0.63 -9.16
N ALA A 77 -3.07 -0.08 -7.96
CA ALA A 77 -4.31 0.64 -7.66
C ALA A 77 -4.43 1.98 -8.43
N SER A 78 -3.65 2.12 -9.48
CA SER A 78 -3.93 2.83 -10.71
C SER A 78 -4.45 1.94 -11.85
N TRP A 79 -4.13 0.63 -12.10
CA TRP A 79 -5.02 -0.34 -12.79
C TRP A 79 -5.73 -1.65 -12.15
N THR A 80 -6.34 -1.63 -10.92
CA THR A 80 -7.68 -2.12 -10.25
C THR A 80 -9.11 -1.28 -9.93
N TYR A 81 -10.18 -0.54 -10.51
CA TYR A 81 -10.90 0.40 -11.55
C TYR A 81 -11.01 0.60 -13.08
N HIS A 82 -10.08 1.23 -13.82
CA HIS A 82 -9.86 1.75 -15.21
C HIS A 82 -9.92 0.96 -16.66
N ALA A 83 -9.72 -1.25 -17.46
CA ALA A 83 -10.31 -2.29 -18.40
C ALA A 83 -11.61 -3.05 -17.93
N SER A 84 -11.96 -2.88 -16.63
CA SER A 84 -13.22 -2.83 -15.80
C SER A 84 -14.20 -1.64 -15.71
N LEU A 85 -13.81 -0.41 -15.41
CA LEU A 85 -14.69 0.74 -15.45
C LEU A 85 -15.39 0.77 -16.79
N GLU A 86 -14.56 0.68 -17.80
CA GLU A 86 -14.89 -0.09 -18.96
C GLU A 86 -15.41 -1.48 -18.61
N LEU A 87 -16.74 -1.70 -18.47
CA LEU A 87 -17.45 -2.89 -17.94
C LEU A 87 -19.01 -3.09 -18.09
N PHE A 88 -19.65 -2.29 -18.95
CA PHE A 88 -21.05 -2.00 -19.39
C PHE A 88 -21.32 -0.89 -20.54
N SER A 89 -20.45 -0.39 -21.51
CA SER A 89 -20.35 0.81 -22.48
C SER A 89 -20.51 0.67 -24.00
N ALA A 90 -21.09 1.68 -24.66
CA ALA A 90 -21.07 1.93 -26.10
C ALA A 90 -19.78 1.50 -26.82
N GLN A 91 -19.94 1.17 -28.11
CA GLN A 91 -18.92 0.61 -29.00
C GLN A 91 -17.68 1.48 -28.97
N ASP A 92 -16.60 1.02 -28.32
CA ASP A 92 -15.28 1.70 -28.40
C ASP A 92 -15.33 3.18 -27.98
N GLU A 93 -16.34 3.50 -27.16
CA GLU A 93 -16.75 4.78 -26.59
C GLU A 93 -16.47 4.81 -25.07
N PHE A 94 -15.89 5.89 -24.49
CA PHE A 94 -15.70 6.18 -23.04
C PHE A 94 -15.93 7.60 -22.52
N ILE A 95 -16.90 7.74 -21.61
CA ILE A 95 -17.46 8.91 -20.87
C ILE A 95 -18.34 8.31 -19.65
N PRO A 96 -18.71 8.95 -18.51
CA PRO A 96 -18.90 8.30 -17.15
C PRO A 96 -20.08 7.41 -16.53
N ASN A 97 -20.56 6.17 -16.94
CA ASN A 97 -21.57 5.21 -16.26
C ASN A 97 -23.16 5.04 -16.55
N TYR A 98 -23.70 4.81 -17.78
CA TYR A 98 -25.17 4.62 -18.13
C TYR A 98 -25.68 3.15 -18.18
N ASN A 99 -26.66 2.88 -19.05
CA ASN A 99 -26.48 1.87 -20.09
C ASN A 99 -26.72 2.51 -21.50
N CYS A 100 -25.84 2.26 -22.51
CA CYS A 100 -25.80 2.44 -23.99
C CYS A 100 -25.94 1.02 -24.53
N ASP A 101 -26.99 0.27 -24.27
CA ASP A 101 -27.32 -0.92 -25.05
C ASP A 101 -28.78 -1.36 -24.98
N ILE A 102 -29.61 -0.90 -25.92
CA ILE A 102 -31.00 -1.40 -26.07
C ILE A 102 -31.00 -2.86 -26.56
N GLN A 103 -29.86 -3.38 -26.99
CA GLN A 103 -29.84 -4.12 -28.24
C GLN A 103 -29.02 -5.42 -28.10
N ASN A 104 -27.88 -5.44 -27.40
CA ASN A 104 -27.38 -6.64 -26.72
C ASN A 104 -28.01 -6.77 -25.34
N ARG A 105 -27.90 -7.97 -24.76
CA ARG A 105 -28.89 -8.48 -23.80
C ARG A 105 -28.19 -9.18 -22.64
N ILE A 106 -27.34 -8.49 -21.87
CA ILE A 106 -26.30 -9.12 -21.05
C ILE A 106 -26.63 -9.18 -19.49
N ILE A 107 -26.91 -10.43 -19.04
CA ILE A 107 -27.40 -11.23 -17.83
C ILE A 107 -26.53 -11.57 -16.53
N ALA A 108 -25.80 -12.72 -16.33
CA ALA A 108 -24.92 -13.14 -15.16
C ALA A 108 -23.42 -12.72 -15.02
N VAL A 109 -22.37 -13.39 -14.47
CA VAL A 109 -21.03 -12.70 -14.26
C VAL A 109 -19.72 -13.55 -14.08
N ILE A 110 -18.98 -14.20 -15.00
CA ILE A 110 -18.04 -15.33 -14.60
C ILE A 110 -16.57 -15.15 -14.08
N GLY A 111 -16.32 -15.28 -12.76
CA GLY A 111 -15.15 -16.02 -12.23
C GLY A 111 -14.11 -15.56 -11.14
N GLY A 112 -13.54 -14.37 -11.06
CA GLY A 112 -12.07 -14.21 -10.99
C GLY A 112 -11.25 -14.60 -9.76
N PRO A 113 -9.91 -14.61 -9.95
CA PRO A 113 -8.99 -15.29 -9.06
C PRO A 113 -8.61 -14.50 -7.81
N THR A 114 -8.53 -13.17 -7.89
CA THR A 114 -7.76 -12.34 -6.95
C THR A 114 -8.64 -11.54 -6.01
N ILE A 115 -8.35 -11.54 -4.69
CA ILE A 115 -9.28 -10.99 -3.70
C ILE A 115 -9.48 -9.49 -3.86
N GLU A 116 -8.44 -8.68 -4.07
CA GLU A 116 -8.60 -7.22 -4.15
C GLU A 116 -9.61 -6.91 -5.23
N VAL A 117 -9.33 -7.39 -6.44
CA VAL A 117 -10.17 -7.35 -7.62
C VAL A 117 -11.59 -7.86 -7.33
N CYS A 118 -11.76 -9.03 -6.72
CA CYS A 118 -13.09 -9.56 -6.39
C CYS A 118 -13.84 -8.80 -5.28
N LEU A 119 -13.19 -8.30 -4.24
CA LEU A 119 -13.73 -7.42 -3.18
C LEU A 119 -14.23 -6.13 -3.78
N HIS A 120 -13.32 -5.54 -4.53
CA HIS A 120 -13.45 -4.25 -5.09
C HIS A 120 -14.64 -4.23 -6.01
N THR A 121 -14.86 -5.30 -6.74
CA THR A 121 -15.96 -5.38 -7.71
C THR A 121 -17.20 -6.01 -7.14
N ALA A 122 -17.07 -6.81 -6.07
CA ALA A 122 -18.06 -6.95 -4.99
C ALA A 122 -18.37 -5.62 -4.28
N THR A 123 -17.81 -4.51 -4.76
CA THR A 123 -18.24 -3.14 -4.46
C THR A 123 -18.76 -2.36 -5.67
N ILE A 124 -19.11 -2.96 -6.85
CA ILE A 124 -19.51 -2.22 -8.08
C ILE A 124 -20.53 -2.81 -9.08
N LEU A 125 -21.37 -3.77 -8.71
CA LEU A 125 -22.57 -4.13 -9.48
C LEU A 125 -23.96 -3.92 -8.83
N SER A 126 -24.08 -3.84 -7.48
CA SER A 126 -25.18 -3.12 -6.81
C SER A 126 -25.45 -1.61 -7.10
N LEU A 127 -25.40 -1.16 -8.34
CA LEU A 127 -26.23 -0.06 -8.84
C LEU A 127 -27.02 -0.51 -10.05
N TYR A 128 -26.73 -1.66 -10.68
CA TYR A 128 -27.42 -2.08 -11.89
C TYR A 128 -28.54 -3.09 -11.63
N LYS A 129 -28.29 -4.19 -10.88
CA LYS A 129 -29.24 -4.96 -10.00
C LYS A 129 -29.02 -6.47 -9.66
N VAL A 130 -27.85 -7.10 -9.73
CA VAL A 130 -27.63 -8.56 -9.99
C VAL A 130 -26.95 -9.45 -8.86
N PRO A 131 -26.54 -10.73 -9.01
CA PRO A 131 -25.80 -11.47 -7.90
C PRO A 131 -24.45 -12.24 -8.17
N GLN A 132 -23.29 -11.75 -7.66
CA GLN A 132 -21.91 -12.33 -7.73
C GLN A 132 -21.78 -13.91 -7.60
N LEU A 133 -20.81 -14.66 -8.19
CA LEU A 133 -20.48 -16.11 -7.90
C LEU A 133 -18.98 -16.53 -7.96
N ILE A 134 -18.05 -15.73 -7.46
CA ILE A 134 -16.57 -15.89 -7.51
C ILE A 134 -16.04 -17.34 -7.61
N TYR A 135 -15.29 -17.70 -8.66
CA TYR A 135 -14.49 -18.94 -8.79
C TYR A 135 -13.22 -18.97 -7.95
N GLY A 136 -12.55 -17.84 -7.71
CA GLY A 136 -11.30 -17.76 -6.96
C GLY A 136 -11.43 -17.19 -5.55
N SER A 137 -10.47 -16.37 -5.14
CA SER A 137 -10.46 -15.77 -3.80
C SER A 137 -11.64 -14.84 -3.56
N ALA A 138 -12.35 -15.09 -2.46
CA ALA A 138 -13.43 -14.24 -1.98
C ALA A 138 -13.08 -13.64 -0.62
N PRO A 139 -13.47 -12.38 -0.35
CA PRO A 139 -13.40 -11.82 1.00
C PRO A 139 -14.34 -12.52 1.97
N GLU A 140 -13.90 -12.64 3.22
CA GLU A 140 -14.77 -13.04 4.33
C GLU A 140 -15.51 -11.85 4.95
N ILE A 141 -14.88 -10.68 5.04
CA ILE A 141 -15.54 -9.45 5.47
C ILE A 141 -16.34 -8.88 4.29
N ILE A 142 -17.62 -9.24 4.26
CA ILE A 142 -18.60 -8.72 3.32
C ILE A 142 -19.69 -8.01 4.14
N SER A 143 -19.97 -6.75 3.84
CA SER A 143 -21.10 -6.04 4.48
C SER A 143 -22.43 -6.71 4.12
N GLU A 144 -23.41 -6.62 5.02
CA GLU A 144 -24.72 -7.30 4.87
C GLU A 144 -25.44 -6.96 3.54
N THR A 145 -25.13 -5.79 2.95
CA THR A 145 -25.67 -5.34 1.67
C THR A 145 -25.17 -6.14 0.47
N HIS A 146 -23.90 -6.58 0.43
CA HIS A 146 -23.38 -7.36 -0.70
C HIS A 146 -23.64 -8.87 -0.52
N GLN A 147 -23.60 -9.37 0.72
CA GLN A 147 -23.60 -10.81 1.04
C GLN A 147 -24.87 -11.55 0.58
N GLY A 148 -26.01 -10.86 0.53
CA GLY A 148 -27.28 -11.44 0.07
C GLY A 148 -27.30 -11.82 -1.42
N LEU A 149 -26.21 -11.52 -2.13
CA LEU A 149 -26.13 -11.40 -3.58
C LEU A 149 -24.85 -12.05 -4.12
N ILE A 150 -23.86 -12.35 -3.28
CA ILE A 150 -22.68 -13.13 -3.63
C ILE A 150 -22.95 -14.63 -3.43
N GLN A 151 -22.62 -15.44 -4.41
CA GLN A 151 -22.26 -16.85 -4.28
C GLN A 151 -20.74 -16.96 -4.37
N ARG A 152 -20.22 -18.15 -4.14
CA ARG A 152 -18.83 -18.52 -4.42
C ARG A 152 -18.85 -19.86 -5.15
N MET A 153 -18.33 -19.90 -6.38
CA MET A 153 -17.94 -21.15 -7.04
C MET A 153 -16.66 -21.73 -6.39
N PHE A 154 -15.88 -20.93 -5.64
CA PHE A 154 -14.89 -21.45 -4.71
C PHE A 154 -15.59 -22.10 -3.46
N PRO A 155 -15.12 -23.24 -2.95
CA PRO A 155 -15.66 -23.85 -1.72
C PRO A 155 -15.33 -23.03 -0.47
N ASN A 156 -15.96 -23.33 0.66
CA ASN A 156 -15.59 -22.68 1.93
C ASN A 156 -14.12 -22.98 2.31
N VAL A 157 -13.36 -21.93 2.63
CA VAL A 157 -11.90 -21.99 2.83
C VAL A 157 -11.50 -22.69 4.13
N ASP A 158 -12.39 -22.76 5.13
CA ASP A 158 -12.13 -23.51 6.37
C ASP A 158 -11.88 -25.00 6.08
N TYR A 159 -12.55 -25.57 5.07
CA TYR A 159 -12.27 -26.95 4.65
C TYR A 159 -10.85 -27.09 4.09
N GLN A 160 -10.34 -26.08 3.37
CA GLN A 160 -8.96 -26.06 2.88
C GLN A 160 -7.96 -25.97 4.04
N TYR A 161 -8.17 -25.07 5.02
CA TYR A 161 -7.29 -24.97 6.19
C TYR A 161 -7.30 -26.24 7.05
N ASN A 162 -8.47 -26.85 7.27
CA ASN A 162 -8.58 -28.15 7.94
C ASN A 162 -7.95 -29.29 7.12
N GLY A 163 -8.06 -29.27 5.79
CA GLY A 163 -7.41 -30.23 4.90
C GLY A 163 -5.88 -30.12 4.93
N ILE A 164 -5.34 -28.90 4.95
CA ILE A 164 -3.90 -28.64 5.14
C ILE A 164 -3.47 -29.16 6.51
N LEU A 165 -4.20 -28.83 7.59
CA LEU A 165 -3.90 -29.31 8.95
C LEU A 165 -3.85 -30.86 9.01
N GLN A 166 -4.84 -31.53 8.41
CA GLN A 166 -4.88 -33.00 8.34
C GLN A 166 -3.71 -33.57 7.51
N LEU A 167 -3.35 -32.94 6.39
CA LEU A 167 -2.20 -33.34 5.57
C LEU A 167 -0.87 -33.27 6.34
N LEU A 168 -0.64 -32.18 7.09
CA LEU A 168 0.54 -31.98 7.92
C LEU A 168 0.61 -33.01 9.05
N GLN A 169 -0.51 -33.28 9.72
CA GLN A 169 -0.61 -34.26 10.80
C GLN A 169 -0.42 -35.70 10.29
N HIS A 170 -0.98 -36.03 9.12
CA HIS A 170 -0.82 -37.34 8.46
C HIS A 170 0.66 -37.66 8.19
N PHE A 171 1.41 -36.71 7.63
CA PHE A 171 2.85 -36.87 7.37
C PHE A 171 3.76 -36.52 8.56
N ARG A 172 3.19 -36.18 9.73
CA ARG A 172 3.91 -35.81 10.97
C ARG A 172 4.90 -34.66 10.78
N TRP A 173 4.49 -33.65 10.03
CA TRP A 173 5.24 -32.42 9.78
C TRP A 173 4.87 -31.35 10.82
N THR A 174 5.68 -31.23 11.87
CA THR A 174 5.46 -30.33 13.01
C THR A 174 6.31 -29.05 12.94
N TRP A 175 7.23 -28.95 11.99
CA TRP A 175 8.09 -27.78 11.78
C TRP A 175 8.10 -27.36 10.32
N ILE A 176 7.45 -26.23 10.02
CA ILE A 176 7.14 -25.81 8.64
C ILE A 176 7.49 -24.32 8.40
N GLY A 177 7.73 -23.92 7.16
CA GLY A 177 7.73 -22.51 6.78
C GLY A 177 6.33 -22.04 6.38
N ALA A 178 6.07 -20.73 6.46
CA ALA A 178 4.93 -20.10 5.82
C ALA A 178 5.37 -18.86 5.01
N LEU A 179 4.99 -18.84 3.74
CA LEU A 179 4.93 -17.64 2.91
C LEU A 179 3.46 -17.23 2.78
N TYR A 180 3.13 -15.95 2.90
CA TYR A 180 1.75 -15.46 2.81
C TYR A 180 1.62 -14.19 1.97
N THR A 181 0.53 -14.10 1.22
CA THR A 181 0.23 -13.03 0.26
C THR A 181 -0.02 -11.66 0.92
N HIS A 182 0.14 -10.57 0.16
CA HIS A 182 -0.01 -9.20 0.65
C HIS A 182 -1.45 -8.69 0.58
N ASN A 183 -2.38 -9.31 1.31
CA ASN A 183 -3.77 -8.85 1.38
C ASN A 183 -4.45 -9.23 2.72
N GLU A 184 -5.72 -8.85 2.88
CA GLU A 184 -6.50 -9.13 4.09
C GLU A 184 -6.63 -10.63 4.40
N ASN A 185 -6.71 -11.51 3.39
CA ASN A 185 -6.72 -12.97 3.59
C ASN A 185 -5.38 -13.48 4.11
N GLY A 186 -4.25 -12.89 3.68
CA GLY A 186 -2.91 -13.19 4.18
C GLY A 186 -2.74 -12.78 5.64
N GLU A 187 -3.14 -11.56 6.00
CA GLU A 187 -3.13 -11.10 7.40
C GLU A 187 -4.06 -11.96 8.29
N LYS A 188 -5.26 -12.30 7.82
CA LYS A 188 -6.17 -13.18 8.56
C LYS A 188 -5.63 -14.61 8.70
N PHE A 189 -4.92 -15.14 7.70
CA PHE A 189 -4.24 -16.43 7.82
C PHE A 189 -3.20 -16.43 8.94
N ILE A 190 -2.44 -15.34 9.09
CA ILE A 190 -1.50 -15.16 10.21
C ILE A 190 -2.20 -14.93 11.56
N HIS A 191 -3.31 -14.21 11.58
CA HIS A 191 -4.03 -13.91 12.83
C HIS A 191 -4.86 -15.08 13.38
N ASP A 192 -5.56 -15.83 12.52
CA ASP A 192 -6.54 -16.85 12.94
C ASP A 192 -6.03 -18.29 12.73
N ILE A 193 -5.43 -18.57 11.57
CA ILE A 193 -5.10 -19.95 11.15
C ILE A 193 -3.74 -20.41 11.70
N VAL A 194 -2.73 -19.54 11.73
CA VAL A 194 -1.41 -19.85 12.33
C VAL A 194 -1.52 -20.18 13.83
N PRO A 195 -2.30 -19.45 14.66
CA PRO A 195 -2.58 -19.87 16.04
C PRO A 195 -3.38 -21.16 16.14
N MET A 196 -4.36 -21.41 15.26
CA MET A 196 -5.09 -22.68 15.23
C MET A 196 -4.16 -23.87 14.95
N PHE A 197 -3.20 -23.73 14.02
CA PHE A 197 -2.19 -24.76 13.75
C PHE A 197 -1.23 -24.93 14.94
N SER A 198 -0.87 -23.82 15.60
CA SER A 198 -0.04 -23.83 16.82
C SER A 198 -0.72 -24.55 17.98
N GLN A 199 -2.04 -24.44 18.14
CA GLN A 199 -2.85 -25.21 19.10
C GLN A 199 -2.96 -26.71 18.74
N ARG A 200 -2.42 -27.14 17.60
CA ARG A 200 -2.54 -28.50 17.04
C ARG A 200 -1.17 -29.14 16.78
N GLU A 201 -0.17 -28.73 17.56
CA GLU A 201 1.22 -29.27 17.60
C GLU A 201 2.06 -28.97 16.34
N ILE A 202 1.72 -27.92 15.59
CA ILE A 202 2.46 -27.48 14.40
C ILE A 202 3.07 -26.10 14.62
N CYS A 203 4.37 -25.97 14.44
CA CYS A 203 5.11 -24.73 14.62
C CYS A 203 5.73 -24.21 13.31
N PHE A 204 5.81 -22.89 13.23
CA PHE A 204 6.35 -22.18 12.06
C PHE A 204 7.80 -21.74 12.30
N ALA A 205 8.68 -22.08 11.36
CA ALA A 205 10.10 -21.72 11.33
C ALA A 205 10.33 -20.27 10.90
N PHE A 206 9.44 -19.78 10.05
CA PHE A 206 9.31 -18.40 9.64
C PHE A 206 7.87 -18.19 9.14
N THR A 207 7.40 -16.95 9.28
CA THR A 207 6.24 -16.41 8.55
C THR A 207 6.78 -15.20 7.81
N ALA A 208 6.82 -15.24 6.47
CA ALA A 208 7.26 -14.11 5.66
C ALA A 208 6.15 -13.70 4.68
N LYS A 209 5.87 -12.39 4.66
CA LYS A 209 4.90 -11.79 3.75
C LYS A 209 5.55 -11.62 2.39
N PHE A 210 4.83 -11.87 1.30
CA PHE A 210 5.27 -11.46 -0.03
C PHE A 210 5.25 -9.92 -0.17
N PRO A 211 6.12 -9.33 -1.00
CA PRO A 211 5.98 -7.93 -1.39
C PRO A 211 4.59 -7.69 -1.96
N ALA A 212 4.00 -6.53 -1.65
CA ALA A 212 2.86 -6.06 -2.42
C ALA A 212 3.35 -5.77 -3.85
N MET A 213 2.87 -6.49 -4.86
CA MET A 213 3.15 -6.14 -6.27
C MET A 213 2.75 -4.68 -6.59
N THR A 214 1.96 -4.08 -5.70
CA THR A 214 1.04 -2.96 -5.89
C THR A 214 1.57 -1.59 -5.43
N TYR A 215 2.82 -1.52 -4.94
CA TYR A 215 3.36 -0.33 -4.24
C TYR A 215 4.85 0.00 -4.49
N PHE A 216 5.59 -0.78 -5.29
CA PHE A 216 7.04 -0.61 -5.42
C PHE A 216 7.46 0.39 -6.50
N ASN A 217 8.19 1.42 -6.07
CA ASN A 217 8.59 2.53 -6.94
C ASN A 217 9.75 2.20 -7.89
N SER A 218 10.36 1.02 -7.78
CA SER A 218 11.48 0.56 -8.60
C SER A 218 11.57 -0.97 -8.63
N PHE A 219 12.15 -1.52 -9.71
CA PHE A 219 12.38 -2.97 -9.82
C PHE A 219 13.31 -3.49 -8.73
N ASP A 220 14.36 -2.71 -8.44
CA ASP A 220 15.35 -2.99 -7.42
C ASP A 220 14.71 -3.24 -6.05
N GLU A 221 13.58 -2.60 -5.73
CA GLU A 221 12.93 -2.78 -4.44
C GLU A 221 12.12 -4.08 -4.37
N LEU A 222 11.38 -4.44 -5.43
CA LEU A 222 10.70 -5.72 -5.55
C LEU A 222 11.71 -6.90 -5.57
N ILE A 223 12.84 -6.74 -6.28
CA ILE A 223 13.94 -7.71 -6.26
C ILE A 223 14.58 -7.78 -4.88
N ARG A 224 14.84 -6.65 -4.21
CA ARG A 224 15.40 -6.62 -2.84
C ARG A 224 14.54 -7.43 -1.86
N GLU A 225 13.23 -7.21 -1.86
CA GLU A 225 12.33 -7.95 -0.97
C GLU A 225 12.17 -9.42 -1.36
N ALA A 226 12.10 -9.74 -2.66
CA ALA A 226 12.12 -11.13 -3.12
C ALA A 226 13.42 -11.86 -2.74
N VAL A 227 14.56 -11.17 -2.75
CA VAL A 227 15.87 -11.67 -2.29
C VAL A 227 15.90 -11.89 -0.77
N GLU A 228 15.32 -10.99 0.02
CA GLU A 228 15.20 -11.16 1.49
C GLU A 228 14.30 -12.36 1.84
N ILE A 229 13.15 -12.52 1.17
CA ILE A 229 12.25 -13.67 1.36
C ILE A 229 12.91 -14.97 0.90
N TYR A 230 13.60 -14.98 -0.25
CA TYR A 230 14.38 -16.12 -0.71
C TYR A 230 15.43 -16.55 0.32
N LYS A 231 16.15 -15.59 0.91
CA LYS A 231 17.12 -15.85 1.99
C LYS A 231 16.46 -16.49 3.21
N VAL A 232 15.33 -15.97 3.68
CA VAL A 232 14.58 -16.56 4.81
C VAL A 232 14.10 -17.97 4.49
N ALA A 233 13.46 -18.17 3.34
CA ALA A 233 12.90 -19.44 2.91
C ALA A 233 13.97 -20.53 2.69
N MET A 234 15.17 -20.16 2.22
CA MET A 234 16.25 -21.12 1.89
C MET A 234 17.26 -21.34 3.02
N THR A 235 17.45 -20.38 3.93
CA THR A 235 18.29 -20.58 5.14
C THR A 235 17.58 -21.41 6.21
N SER A 236 16.24 -21.38 6.27
CA SER A 236 15.42 -22.13 7.23
C SER A 236 15.73 -23.63 7.32
N THR A 237 15.51 -24.22 8.51
CA THR A 237 15.61 -25.67 8.74
C THR A 237 14.35 -26.44 8.35
N ALA A 238 13.21 -25.78 8.12
CA ALA A 238 11.97 -26.45 7.69
C ALA A 238 12.08 -26.98 6.25
N ASN A 239 11.77 -28.26 6.03
CA ASN A 239 11.79 -28.90 4.71
C ASN A 239 10.47 -28.72 3.96
N VAL A 240 9.38 -28.46 4.67
CA VAL A 240 8.04 -28.18 4.15
C VAL A 240 7.74 -26.70 4.32
N VAL A 241 7.20 -26.06 3.28
CA VAL A 241 6.78 -24.65 3.31
C VAL A 241 5.36 -24.55 2.77
N ILE A 242 4.44 -24.04 3.59
CA ILE A 242 3.12 -23.62 3.12
C ILE A 242 3.30 -22.32 2.35
N VAL A 243 2.69 -22.23 1.17
CA VAL A 243 2.55 -20.97 0.45
C VAL A 243 1.06 -20.64 0.43
N HIS A 244 0.68 -19.69 1.28
CA HIS A 244 -0.65 -19.07 1.31
C HIS A 244 -0.64 -17.93 0.29
N GLY A 245 -0.78 -18.30 -0.98
CA GLY A 245 -0.74 -17.40 -2.11
C GLY A 245 -2.05 -17.38 -2.89
N GLU A 246 -2.21 -16.34 -3.69
CA GLU A 246 -3.10 -16.30 -4.83
C GLU A 246 -2.31 -16.66 -6.11
N MET A 247 -2.92 -16.46 -7.28
CA MET A 247 -2.31 -16.84 -8.56
C MET A 247 -1.06 -16.00 -8.92
N ASP A 248 -0.93 -14.82 -8.32
CA ASP A 248 0.15 -13.85 -8.50
C ASP A 248 1.43 -14.25 -7.74
N ASP A 249 1.31 -14.70 -6.48
CA ASP A 249 2.44 -15.05 -5.62
C ASP A 249 3.31 -16.20 -6.21
N MET A 250 2.74 -16.98 -7.13
CA MET A 250 3.45 -17.97 -7.95
C MET A 250 4.56 -17.35 -8.82
N ILE A 251 4.41 -16.09 -9.24
CA ILE A 251 5.41 -15.34 -10.02
C ILE A 251 6.61 -15.01 -9.13
N LEU A 252 6.37 -14.44 -7.94
CA LEU A 252 7.41 -14.17 -6.94
C LEU A 252 8.15 -15.45 -6.54
N LEU A 253 7.42 -16.55 -6.33
CA LEU A 253 8.00 -17.86 -6.06
C LEU A 253 8.86 -18.38 -7.23
N ARG A 254 8.55 -18.01 -8.48
CA ARG A 254 9.35 -18.33 -9.68
C ARG A 254 10.55 -17.41 -9.94
N PHE A 255 10.71 -16.30 -9.21
CA PHE A 255 11.97 -15.55 -9.19
C PHE A 255 13.05 -16.24 -8.33
N PHE A 256 12.69 -17.15 -7.42
CA PHE A 256 13.65 -17.80 -6.51
C PHE A 256 14.78 -18.56 -7.23
N PRO A 257 14.56 -19.34 -8.32
CA PRO A 257 15.64 -19.98 -9.07
C PRO A 257 16.51 -19.00 -9.86
N LEU A 258 16.02 -17.79 -10.15
CA LEU A 258 16.80 -16.73 -10.80
C LEU A 258 17.72 -16.05 -9.77
N ILE A 259 17.18 -15.66 -8.62
CA ILE A 259 17.94 -15.11 -7.47
C ILE A 259 19.06 -16.07 -7.06
N SER A 260 18.79 -17.38 -7.04
CA SER A 260 19.77 -18.43 -6.74
C SER A 260 20.98 -18.47 -7.68
N GLN A 261 20.88 -17.91 -8.90
CA GLN A 261 21.99 -17.87 -9.86
C GLN A 261 22.84 -16.61 -9.69
N PHE A 262 22.22 -15.47 -9.36
CA PHE A 262 22.92 -14.18 -9.22
C PHE A 262 23.78 -14.09 -7.96
N GLU A 263 23.26 -14.48 -6.79
CA GLU A 263 23.95 -14.23 -5.50
C GLU A 263 25.24 -15.04 -5.27
N LYS A 264 25.50 -16.09 -6.06
CA LYS A 264 26.63 -17.03 -5.90
C LYS A 264 26.77 -17.66 -4.51
N MET A 265 25.76 -17.55 -3.63
CA MET A 265 25.79 -18.16 -2.31
C MET A 265 25.90 -19.70 -2.42
N PRO A 266 26.66 -20.37 -1.54
CA PRO A 266 26.79 -21.83 -1.54
C PRO A 266 25.56 -22.55 -0.93
N VAL A 267 24.35 -22.07 -1.23
CA VAL A 267 23.08 -22.73 -0.86
C VAL A 267 22.85 -23.89 -1.83
N TRP A 268 23.64 -24.95 -1.65
CA TRP A 268 23.46 -26.21 -2.37
C TRP A 268 22.05 -26.75 -2.13
N ARG A 269 21.24 -26.78 -3.20
CA ARG A 269 20.05 -27.61 -3.40
C ARG A 269 19.33 -28.02 -2.10
N LYS A 270 18.52 -27.13 -1.52
CA LYS A 270 17.47 -27.52 -0.56
C LYS A 270 16.10 -27.41 -1.21
N SER A 271 15.78 -28.33 -2.11
CA SER A 271 14.43 -28.43 -2.67
C SER A 271 13.44 -28.69 -1.53
N ARG A 272 12.52 -27.76 -1.32
CA ARG A 272 11.46 -27.87 -0.30
C ARG A 272 10.28 -28.68 -0.85
N VAL A 273 9.46 -29.22 0.04
CA VAL A 273 8.07 -29.55 -0.30
C VAL A 273 7.25 -28.28 -0.16
N TRP A 274 6.81 -27.73 -1.28
CA TRP A 274 5.83 -26.65 -1.29
C TRP A 274 4.43 -27.24 -1.07
N VAL A 275 3.66 -26.67 -0.14
CA VAL A 275 2.25 -26.96 0.09
C VAL A 275 1.46 -25.73 -0.32
N LEU A 276 0.88 -25.78 -1.51
CA LEU A 276 0.21 -24.64 -2.15
C LEU A 276 -1.29 -24.63 -1.83
N THR A 277 -1.82 -23.44 -1.56
CA THR A 277 -3.26 -23.17 -1.43
C THR A 277 -3.99 -23.38 -2.77
N ALA A 278 -5.29 -23.73 -2.75
CA ALA A 278 -6.04 -24.05 -3.98
C ALA A 278 -6.31 -22.83 -4.89
N GLN A 279 -5.99 -21.64 -4.40
CA GLN A 279 -5.98 -20.37 -5.13
C GLN A 279 -4.72 -20.23 -6.04
N MET A 280 -3.63 -20.96 -5.76
CA MET A 280 -2.41 -20.95 -6.57
C MET A 280 -2.50 -21.93 -7.77
N GLU A 281 -2.92 -21.43 -8.93
CA GLU A 281 -2.63 -22.12 -10.20
C GLU A 281 -1.18 -21.83 -10.67
N PHE A 282 -0.76 -22.43 -11.79
CA PHE A 282 0.53 -22.13 -12.40
C PHE A 282 0.47 -20.84 -13.22
N THR A 283 1.43 -19.94 -13.00
CA THR A 283 1.53 -18.65 -13.70
C THR A 283 2.94 -18.47 -14.25
N SER A 284 3.06 -17.78 -15.40
CA SER A 284 4.35 -17.47 -16.04
C SER A 284 4.38 -16.04 -16.56
N LEU A 285 5.48 -15.33 -16.29
CA LEU A 285 5.88 -14.19 -17.10
C LEU A 285 6.68 -14.67 -18.33
N PRO A 286 6.71 -13.89 -19.44
CA PRO A 286 7.62 -14.15 -20.56
C PRO A 286 9.10 -14.17 -20.14
N LEU A 287 9.52 -13.21 -19.31
CA LEU A 287 10.88 -13.14 -18.74
C LEU A 287 11.27 -14.43 -17.98
N LEU A 288 10.30 -15.10 -17.35
CA LEU A 288 10.50 -16.32 -16.56
C LEU A 288 10.35 -17.61 -17.39
N LYS A 289 10.07 -17.52 -18.69
CA LYS A 289 9.87 -18.67 -19.61
C LYS A 289 11.09 -19.59 -19.69
N ALA A 290 12.30 -19.02 -19.72
CA ALA A 290 13.55 -19.78 -19.73
C ALA A 290 13.92 -20.41 -18.37
N VAL A 291 13.28 -19.96 -17.27
CA VAL A 291 13.62 -20.39 -15.90
C VAL A 291 13.08 -21.79 -15.63
N LYS A 292 13.95 -22.67 -15.10
CA LYS A 292 13.59 -24.07 -14.81
C LYS A 292 12.58 -24.17 -13.66
N ILE A 293 11.65 -25.12 -13.81
CA ILE A 293 10.57 -25.41 -12.86
C ILE A 293 10.85 -26.66 -12.00
N ASP A 294 12.09 -27.13 -11.98
CA ASP A 294 12.55 -28.28 -11.18
C ASP A 294 12.44 -28.03 -9.66
N PHE A 295 12.43 -26.76 -9.24
CA PHE A 295 12.19 -26.38 -7.85
C PHE A 295 10.76 -26.69 -7.34
N LEU A 296 9.79 -26.92 -8.23
CA LEU A 296 8.41 -27.35 -7.91
C LEU A 296 8.21 -28.87 -8.01
N HIS A 297 9.25 -29.64 -8.33
CA HIS A 297 9.14 -31.10 -8.48
C HIS A 297 8.74 -31.75 -7.15
N GLY A 298 7.59 -32.43 -7.13
CA GLY A 298 7.02 -33.05 -5.93
C GLY A 298 6.33 -32.06 -4.97
N ALA A 299 5.98 -30.86 -5.43
CA ALA A 299 5.07 -29.98 -4.70
C ALA A 299 3.67 -30.60 -4.56
N LEU A 300 2.99 -30.26 -3.47
CA LEU A 300 1.59 -30.61 -3.23
C LEU A 300 0.75 -29.34 -3.34
N SER A 301 -0.39 -29.40 -4.03
CA SER A 301 -1.41 -28.34 -3.95
C SER A 301 -2.76 -28.92 -3.61
N PHE A 302 -3.57 -28.11 -2.93
CA PHE A 302 -5.02 -28.31 -2.97
C PHE A 302 -5.55 -27.82 -4.33
N ALA A 303 -6.70 -28.32 -4.75
CA ALA A 303 -7.34 -27.94 -5.99
C ALA A 303 -8.85 -28.17 -5.87
N ILE A 304 -9.69 -27.33 -6.48
CA ILE A 304 -11.15 -27.49 -6.43
C ILE A 304 -11.52 -28.79 -7.18
N HIS A 305 -12.49 -29.55 -6.66
CA HIS A 305 -12.88 -30.83 -7.23
C HIS A 305 -13.44 -30.71 -8.67
N THR A 306 -12.70 -31.27 -9.62
CA THR A 306 -13.03 -31.35 -11.05
C THR A 306 -13.40 -32.76 -11.52
N GLU A 307 -14.13 -32.82 -12.64
CA GLU A 307 -14.35 -34.01 -13.49
C GLU A 307 -13.95 -33.69 -14.95
N GLU A 308 -13.63 -34.70 -15.77
CA GLU A 308 -13.00 -34.49 -17.09
C GLU A 308 -14.01 -34.15 -18.21
N VAL A 309 -13.87 -32.96 -18.79
CA VAL A 309 -14.74 -32.47 -19.89
C VAL A 309 -14.15 -32.89 -21.24
N LEU A 310 -14.48 -34.09 -21.71
CA LEU A 310 -13.87 -34.74 -22.87
C LEU A 310 -13.77 -33.85 -24.14
N GLY A 311 -14.87 -33.20 -24.53
CA GLY A 311 -14.90 -32.34 -25.73
C GLY A 311 -14.11 -31.02 -25.64
N PHE A 312 -13.49 -30.70 -24.50
CA PHE A 312 -12.68 -29.49 -24.34
C PHE A 312 -11.36 -29.56 -25.13
N HIS A 313 -10.77 -30.75 -25.26
CA HIS A 313 -9.51 -30.94 -25.98
C HIS A 313 -9.67 -30.68 -27.49
N GLU A 314 -10.70 -31.29 -28.09
CA GLU A 314 -11.09 -31.08 -29.49
C GLU A 314 -11.45 -29.60 -29.76
N PHE A 315 -12.13 -28.93 -28.81
CA PHE A 315 -12.44 -27.50 -28.91
C PHE A 315 -11.18 -26.61 -28.96
N LEU A 316 -10.10 -26.98 -28.26
CA LEU A 316 -8.82 -26.25 -28.33
C LEU A 316 -8.11 -26.46 -29.67
N GLN A 317 -8.17 -27.67 -30.25
CA GLN A 317 -7.60 -27.97 -31.56
C GLN A 317 -8.25 -27.16 -32.70
N MET A 318 -9.53 -26.78 -32.56
CA MET A 318 -10.28 -25.98 -33.55
C MET A 318 -10.00 -24.46 -33.50
N LYS A 319 -9.02 -23.99 -32.72
CA LYS A 319 -8.62 -22.57 -32.64
C LYS A 319 -7.39 -22.29 -33.52
N ASN A 320 -7.53 -21.35 -34.46
CA ASN A 320 -6.49 -20.96 -35.44
C ASN A 320 -6.32 -19.43 -35.47
N PRO A 321 -5.12 -18.87 -35.20
CA PRO A 321 -4.91 -17.44 -35.00
C PRO A 321 -5.27 -16.52 -36.17
N THR A 322 -5.38 -17.07 -37.39
CA THR A 322 -5.68 -16.28 -38.60
C THR A 322 -7.18 -16.10 -38.87
N LEU A 323 -8.04 -16.92 -38.26
CA LEU A 323 -9.38 -17.17 -38.81
C LEU A 323 -10.50 -16.25 -38.34
N ALA A 324 -10.45 -15.71 -37.12
CA ALA A 324 -11.29 -14.55 -36.77
C ALA A 324 -10.46 -13.27 -36.88
N LYS A 325 -11.15 -12.22 -37.27
CA LYS A 325 -10.59 -10.87 -37.47
C LYS A 325 -10.99 -9.92 -36.34
N LYS A 326 -11.58 -10.46 -35.27
CA LYS A 326 -12.43 -9.74 -34.34
C LYS A 326 -11.75 -9.59 -32.99
N ASP A 327 -12.22 -10.42 -32.08
CA ASP A 327 -11.72 -10.66 -30.76
C ASP A 327 -10.22 -10.65 -30.64
N SER A 328 -9.58 -10.46 -29.48
CA SER A 328 -8.16 -10.21 -29.40
C SER A 328 -7.16 -11.09 -28.63
N PHE A 329 -7.46 -12.09 -27.80
CA PHE A 329 -6.44 -12.97 -27.18
C PHE A 329 -6.00 -14.24 -28.01
N ILE A 330 -6.08 -14.36 -29.33
CA ILE A 330 -5.40 -15.38 -30.23
C ILE A 330 -4.25 -14.63 -30.92
N LYS A 331 -3.91 -13.51 -30.26
CA LYS A 331 -2.99 -12.37 -30.34
C LYS A 331 -2.64 -12.06 -28.82
N VAL A 332 -1.46 -11.59 -28.39
CA VAL A 332 -0.80 -11.75 -27.03
C VAL A 332 -0.34 -13.15 -26.41
N PHE A 333 -0.17 -14.25 -27.17
CA PHE A 333 0.74 -15.40 -26.78
C PHE A 333 1.41 -16.37 -27.82
N TRP A 334 1.14 -16.52 -29.12
CA TRP A 334 1.85 -17.47 -30.04
C TRP A 334 3.17 -16.82 -30.48
N GLU A 335 3.21 -15.50 -30.62
CA GLU A 335 4.46 -14.74 -30.58
C GLU A 335 5.09 -14.92 -29.20
N ASN A 336 4.34 -14.79 -28.09
CA ASN A 336 4.94 -14.90 -26.75
C ASN A 336 5.25 -16.37 -26.29
N ALA A 337 4.74 -17.39 -26.99
CA ALA A 337 4.84 -18.83 -26.68
C ALA A 337 5.68 -19.55 -27.74
N PHE A 338 5.49 -19.28 -29.03
CA PHE A 338 6.27 -19.79 -30.16
C PHE A 338 7.29 -18.78 -30.73
N GLU A 339 7.44 -17.58 -30.17
CA GLU A 339 8.54 -16.62 -30.49
C GLU A 339 8.58 -16.13 -31.95
N CYS A 340 7.39 -15.93 -32.55
CA CYS A 340 7.20 -15.43 -33.91
C CYS A 340 6.51 -14.04 -33.97
N SER A 341 6.21 -13.46 -35.14
CA SER A 341 5.42 -12.21 -35.28
C SER A 341 4.45 -12.23 -36.47
N PHE A 342 3.25 -11.64 -36.37
CA PHE A 342 2.38 -11.42 -37.54
C PHE A 342 2.74 -10.13 -38.30
N PRO A 343 2.49 -10.02 -39.63
CA PRO A 343 2.97 -8.91 -40.48
C PRO A 343 2.31 -7.53 -40.29
N ASN A 344 1.91 -7.16 -39.06
CA ASN A 344 1.27 -5.89 -38.73
C ASN A 344 1.42 -5.49 -37.24
N SER A 345 2.28 -6.17 -36.47
CA SER A 345 2.49 -5.82 -35.06
C SER A 345 3.37 -4.58 -34.88
N MET A 346 3.22 -3.88 -33.74
CA MET A 346 3.84 -2.56 -33.54
C MET A 346 5.37 -2.58 -33.31
N THR A 347 6.02 -3.75 -33.30
CA THR A 347 7.44 -3.93 -33.01
C THR A 347 8.25 -4.31 -34.24
N SER A 348 8.82 -3.31 -34.92
CA SER A 348 9.78 -3.51 -36.01
C SER A 348 11.19 -3.83 -35.51
N GLU A 349 11.36 -5.01 -34.91
CA GLU A 349 12.68 -5.65 -34.78
C GLU A 349 12.96 -6.47 -36.05
N GLU A 350 14.07 -6.20 -36.74
CA GLU A 350 14.35 -6.77 -38.08
C GLU A 350 14.68 -8.28 -38.10
N ASP A 351 14.78 -8.93 -36.92
CA ASP A 351 15.27 -10.31 -36.75
C ASP A 351 14.21 -11.37 -36.36
N ARG A 352 12.93 -11.03 -36.12
CA ARG A 352 11.93 -12.01 -35.64
C ARG A 352 11.24 -12.81 -36.77
N VAL A 353 10.99 -14.10 -36.51
CA VAL A 353 10.40 -15.06 -37.47
C VAL A 353 8.90 -14.83 -37.62
N THR A 354 8.35 -14.84 -38.84
CA THR A 354 6.90 -14.61 -39.05
C THR A 354 6.03 -15.78 -38.59
N CYS A 355 4.96 -15.53 -37.82
CA CYS A 355 3.95 -16.53 -37.45
C CYS A 355 3.13 -16.97 -38.67
N THR A 356 2.84 -18.26 -38.76
CA THR A 356 2.13 -18.89 -39.90
C THR A 356 0.66 -19.19 -39.61
N GLY A 357 0.29 -19.35 -38.34
CA GLY A 357 -1.03 -19.83 -37.90
C GLY A 357 -1.27 -21.32 -38.08
N GLN A 358 -0.21 -22.10 -38.33
CA GLN A 358 -0.22 -23.56 -38.39
C GLN A 358 0.38 -24.22 -37.14
N GLU A 359 0.92 -23.43 -36.22
CA GLU A 359 1.48 -23.89 -34.95
C GLU A 359 0.34 -24.41 -34.05
N LYS A 360 0.64 -25.34 -33.14
CA LYS A 360 -0.38 -26.08 -32.37
C LYS A 360 -0.16 -25.93 -30.87
N LEU A 361 -1.24 -25.68 -30.13
CA LEU A 361 -1.22 -25.62 -28.66
C LEU A 361 -0.64 -26.89 -28.00
N GLU A 362 -0.76 -28.04 -28.66
CA GLU A 362 -0.21 -29.33 -28.23
C GLU A 362 1.33 -29.41 -28.22
N THR A 363 2.02 -28.56 -29.00
CA THR A 363 3.50 -28.55 -29.03
C THR A 363 4.10 -27.60 -28.00
N LEU A 364 3.28 -26.89 -27.22
CA LEU A 364 3.73 -26.07 -26.10
C LEU A 364 3.96 -26.94 -24.84
N PRO A 365 5.01 -26.68 -24.04
CA PRO A 365 5.12 -27.29 -22.72
C PRO A 365 4.01 -26.77 -21.78
N THR A 366 3.59 -27.60 -20.83
CA THR A 366 2.48 -27.28 -19.91
C THR A 366 2.78 -26.15 -18.92
N SER A 367 4.03 -25.67 -18.85
CA SER A 367 4.42 -24.41 -18.18
C SER A 367 4.00 -23.15 -18.95
N ILE A 368 3.67 -23.28 -20.24
CA ILE A 368 3.14 -22.20 -21.08
C ILE A 368 1.64 -22.40 -21.29
N PHE A 369 1.20 -23.62 -21.64
CA PHE A 369 -0.23 -23.91 -21.80
C PHE A 369 -0.61 -25.36 -21.52
N GLU A 370 -1.69 -25.57 -20.78
CA GLU A 370 -2.19 -26.88 -20.40
C GLU A 370 -3.44 -27.25 -21.21
N MET A 371 -3.36 -28.29 -22.03
CA MET A 371 -4.47 -28.82 -22.85
C MET A 371 -5.60 -29.49 -22.02
N ARG A 372 -5.55 -29.40 -20.69
CA ARG A 372 -6.54 -29.91 -19.74
C ARG A 372 -7.21 -28.75 -18.99
N MET A 373 -8.48 -28.92 -18.66
CA MET A 373 -9.25 -27.91 -17.94
C MET A 373 -8.77 -27.80 -16.48
N THR A 374 -8.17 -26.66 -16.11
CA THR A 374 -7.72 -26.38 -14.74
C THR A 374 -8.89 -26.24 -13.77
N SER A 375 -8.67 -26.28 -12.45
CA SER A 375 -9.75 -26.16 -11.45
C SER A 375 -10.53 -24.86 -11.58
N GLN A 376 -9.85 -23.74 -11.81
CA GLN A 376 -10.53 -22.47 -12.06
C GLN A 376 -11.26 -22.49 -13.42
N SER A 377 -10.66 -23.08 -14.45
CA SER A 377 -11.31 -23.25 -15.77
C SER A 377 -12.55 -24.17 -15.73
N TYR A 378 -12.61 -25.11 -14.79
CA TYR A 378 -13.74 -26.01 -14.57
C TYR A 378 -14.85 -25.34 -13.76
N ASN A 379 -14.51 -24.51 -12.76
CA ASN A 379 -15.51 -23.63 -12.14
C ASN A 379 -16.12 -22.68 -13.17
N VAL A 380 -15.30 -22.09 -14.04
CA VAL A 380 -15.74 -21.34 -15.22
C VAL A 380 -16.69 -22.19 -16.09
N TYR A 381 -16.32 -23.42 -16.45
CA TYR A 381 -17.24 -24.29 -17.20
C TYR A 381 -18.58 -24.55 -16.47
N ASN A 382 -18.54 -25.00 -15.22
CA ASN A 382 -19.73 -25.34 -14.43
C ASN A 382 -20.69 -24.17 -14.29
N ALA A 383 -20.12 -23.00 -14.03
CA ALA A 383 -20.91 -21.87 -13.60
C ALA A 383 -21.73 -21.32 -14.79
N VAL A 384 -21.25 -21.41 -16.05
CA VAL A 384 -22.11 -21.27 -17.25
C VAL A 384 -23.40 -22.06 -17.09
N TYR A 385 -23.28 -23.34 -16.75
CA TYR A 385 -24.40 -24.25 -16.71
C TYR A 385 -25.36 -23.94 -15.57
N VAL A 386 -24.87 -23.45 -14.41
CA VAL A 386 -25.73 -22.97 -13.30
C VAL A 386 -26.85 -22.07 -13.84
N VAL A 387 -26.58 -21.31 -14.90
CA VAL A 387 -27.52 -20.31 -15.44
C VAL A 387 -27.65 -20.36 -16.98
N ALA A 388 -27.21 -21.46 -17.56
CA ALA A 388 -27.99 -22.15 -18.58
C ALA A 388 -29.22 -22.83 -17.96
N HIS A 389 -29.16 -23.20 -16.68
CA HIS A 389 -30.23 -23.86 -15.94
C HIS A 389 -31.24 -22.91 -15.32
N ALA A 390 -30.82 -22.00 -14.44
CA ALA A 390 -31.73 -21.09 -13.73
C ALA A 390 -32.67 -20.33 -14.68
N LEU A 391 -32.07 -19.92 -15.78
CA LEU A 391 -32.65 -19.56 -17.07
C LEU A 391 -33.97 -20.26 -17.38
N GLY A 392 -33.92 -21.60 -17.54
CA GLY A 392 -35.01 -22.44 -17.97
C GLY A 392 -36.15 -22.38 -16.97
N ASP A 393 -35.83 -22.41 -15.69
CA ASP A 393 -36.78 -22.29 -14.57
C ASP A 393 -37.55 -20.96 -14.66
N LEU A 394 -36.86 -19.87 -15.00
CA LEU A 394 -37.51 -18.58 -15.15
C LEU A 394 -38.36 -18.45 -16.41
N PHE A 395 -37.85 -18.90 -17.56
CA PHE A 395 -38.65 -18.85 -18.78
C PHE A 395 -39.87 -19.77 -18.68
N ALA A 396 -39.77 -20.89 -17.96
CA ALA A 396 -40.91 -21.70 -17.56
C ALA A 396 -41.87 -20.91 -16.65
N SER A 397 -41.37 -20.19 -15.64
CA SER A 397 -42.21 -19.35 -14.75
C SER A 397 -42.94 -18.22 -15.49
N VAL A 398 -42.33 -17.66 -16.55
CA VAL A 398 -42.93 -16.63 -17.42
C VAL A 398 -43.94 -17.23 -18.41
N LEU A 399 -43.66 -18.39 -18.99
CA LEU A 399 -44.54 -19.05 -19.98
C LEU A 399 -45.83 -19.58 -19.33
N ASN A 400 -45.72 -20.19 -18.14
CA ASN A 400 -46.88 -20.70 -17.39
C ASN A 400 -47.89 -19.61 -17.00
N TYR A 401 -47.48 -18.34 -17.00
CA TYR A 401 -48.35 -17.19 -16.69
C TYR A 401 -49.10 -16.62 -17.92
N ARG A 402 -48.87 -17.15 -19.13
CA ARG A 402 -49.23 -16.48 -20.40
C ARG A 402 -50.26 -17.18 -21.29
N ALA A 403 -50.92 -18.23 -20.83
CA ALA A 403 -51.96 -18.96 -21.58
C ALA A 403 -53.30 -18.20 -21.75
N GLY A 404 -53.29 -16.86 -21.88
CA GLY A 404 -54.47 -16.03 -21.60
C GLY A 404 -54.64 -14.68 -22.31
N LYS A 405 -53.84 -14.30 -23.33
CA LYS A 405 -54.24 -13.32 -24.39
C LYS A 405 -53.19 -13.13 -25.48
N HIS A 406 -53.65 -12.67 -26.65
CA HIS A 406 -52.84 -12.43 -27.87
C HIS A 406 -52.12 -11.06 -27.88
N VAL A 407 -51.42 -10.78 -28.97
CA VAL A 407 -50.01 -10.35 -28.96
C VAL A 407 -49.77 -8.91 -29.42
N THR A 408 -48.96 -8.18 -28.66
CA THR A 408 -48.05 -7.13 -29.17
C THR A 408 -46.86 -6.97 -28.20
N GLU A 409 -45.86 -6.17 -28.56
CA GLU A 409 -44.45 -6.36 -28.19
C GLU A 409 -44.08 -6.42 -26.70
N LEU A 410 -43.05 -7.23 -26.42
CA LEU A 410 -42.60 -7.60 -25.07
C LEU A 410 -41.96 -6.42 -24.30
N ASN A 411 -42.79 -5.70 -23.55
CA ASN A 411 -42.33 -4.90 -22.41
C ASN A 411 -42.05 -5.79 -21.18
N LEU A 412 -41.02 -6.64 -21.27
CA LEU A 412 -40.35 -7.27 -20.12
C LEU A 412 -39.69 -6.24 -19.16
N ARG A 413 -39.98 -4.93 -19.32
CA ARG A 413 -38.90 -3.97 -19.51
C ARG A 413 -38.01 -3.83 -18.30
N LYS A 414 -38.57 -3.73 -17.09
CA LYS A 414 -37.86 -3.21 -15.91
C LYS A 414 -38.09 -4.02 -14.62
N GLN A 415 -38.66 -5.23 -14.72
CA GLN A 415 -39.41 -5.74 -13.56
C GLN A 415 -39.42 -7.24 -13.29
N LYS A 416 -38.92 -8.10 -14.18
CA LYS A 416 -38.86 -9.55 -13.90
C LYS A 416 -37.48 -10.13 -13.86
N LEU A 417 -36.49 -9.31 -13.56
CA LEU A 417 -35.12 -9.78 -13.56
C LEU A 417 -34.52 -10.10 -12.24
N TRP A 418 -35.30 -9.98 -11.19
CA TRP A 418 -34.81 -10.33 -9.89
C TRP A 418 -34.36 -11.90 -9.73
N GLU A 419 -35.18 -12.84 -9.21
CA GLU A 419 -35.31 -14.30 -8.83
C GLU A 419 -34.11 -15.19 -8.88
N LEU A 420 -33.15 -14.98 -9.76
CA LEU A 420 -32.25 -16.02 -10.18
C LEU A 420 -30.97 -16.06 -9.34
N ASN A 421 -30.65 -15.01 -8.56
CA ASN A 421 -29.87 -15.16 -7.31
C ASN A 421 -30.52 -16.21 -6.41
N HIS A 422 -31.84 -16.10 -6.31
CA HIS A 422 -32.66 -16.89 -5.40
C HIS A 422 -33.03 -18.27 -5.99
N LEU A 423 -33.01 -18.46 -7.33
CA LEU A 423 -33.07 -19.77 -7.97
C LEU A 423 -31.68 -20.41 -8.00
N MET A 424 -30.58 -19.68 -8.23
CA MET A 424 -29.21 -20.21 -8.08
C MET A 424 -28.91 -20.74 -6.70
N ARG A 425 -29.24 -19.97 -5.64
CA ARG A 425 -29.16 -20.45 -4.25
C ARG A 425 -30.11 -21.63 -3.95
N ARG A 426 -30.88 -22.10 -4.94
CA ARG A 426 -31.75 -23.29 -4.92
C ARG A 426 -31.44 -24.29 -6.04
N ILE A 427 -30.44 -24.02 -6.90
CA ILE A 427 -30.17 -24.85 -8.07
C ILE A 427 -29.31 -26.02 -7.69
N SER A 428 -29.72 -27.17 -8.18
CA SER A 428 -28.83 -28.30 -8.31
C SER A 428 -29.10 -29.04 -9.60
N PHE A 429 -28.02 -29.34 -10.31
CA PHE A 429 -27.98 -30.05 -11.58
C PHE A 429 -26.64 -30.79 -11.67
N ASN A 430 -26.54 -31.71 -12.63
CA ASN A 430 -25.27 -32.31 -13.01
C ASN A 430 -24.81 -31.67 -14.32
N ASN A 431 -23.55 -31.25 -14.40
CA ASN A 431 -22.95 -30.72 -15.62
C ASN A 431 -22.80 -31.83 -16.70
N SER A 432 -22.35 -31.49 -17.91
CA SER A 432 -22.14 -32.48 -18.98
C SER A 432 -20.98 -33.46 -18.74
N ALA A 433 -20.21 -33.30 -17.65
CA ALA A 433 -19.20 -34.25 -17.16
C ALA A 433 -19.71 -35.10 -15.96
N GLY A 434 -20.99 -35.01 -15.60
CA GLY A 434 -21.62 -35.77 -14.51
C GLY A 434 -21.43 -35.17 -13.10
N GLY A 435 -20.64 -34.11 -12.94
CA GLY A 435 -20.39 -33.45 -11.66
C GLY A 435 -21.62 -32.66 -11.16
N LYS A 436 -22.06 -32.95 -9.93
CA LYS A 436 -23.17 -32.25 -9.26
C LYS A 436 -22.73 -30.87 -8.75
N VAL A 437 -23.48 -29.84 -9.12
CA VAL A 437 -23.33 -28.46 -8.63
C VAL A 437 -24.48 -28.13 -7.66
N SER A 438 -24.18 -27.48 -6.52
CA SER A 438 -25.16 -26.92 -5.57
C SER A 438 -24.51 -25.90 -4.62
N PHE A 439 -25.29 -24.98 -4.06
CA PHE A 439 -24.82 -23.92 -3.16
C PHE A 439 -25.46 -24.02 -1.77
N ASN A 440 -24.68 -23.69 -0.73
CA ASN A 440 -25.16 -23.63 0.65
C ASN A 440 -25.99 -22.34 0.91
N GLN A 441 -26.49 -22.18 2.14
CA GLN A 441 -27.31 -21.01 2.54
C GLN A 441 -26.57 -19.66 2.39
N ASN A 442 -25.25 -19.66 2.56
CA ASN A 442 -24.38 -18.49 2.38
C ASN A 442 -24.10 -18.18 0.89
N GLY A 443 -24.41 -19.11 -0.02
CA GLY A 443 -24.15 -19.02 -1.45
C GLY A 443 -22.87 -19.73 -1.90
N GLU A 444 -22.20 -20.50 -1.05
CA GLU A 444 -20.90 -21.13 -1.36
C GLU A 444 -21.09 -22.52 -2.00
N LEU A 445 -20.22 -22.89 -2.94
CA LEU A 445 -20.30 -24.16 -3.66
C LEU A 445 -20.02 -25.33 -2.70
N GLU A 446 -20.98 -26.26 -2.60
CA GLU A 446 -20.95 -27.40 -1.68
C GLU A 446 -20.04 -28.56 -2.17
N THR A 447 -18.83 -28.27 -2.63
CA THR A 447 -17.90 -29.27 -3.19
C THR A 447 -16.63 -29.42 -2.35
N GLY A 448 -15.90 -30.51 -2.60
CA GLY A 448 -14.64 -30.83 -1.95
C GLY A 448 -13.41 -30.28 -2.67
N PHE A 449 -12.24 -30.58 -2.10
CA PHE A 449 -10.94 -30.32 -2.72
C PHE A 449 -10.29 -31.64 -3.16
N ASN A 450 -9.73 -31.70 -4.36
CA ASN A 450 -8.73 -32.70 -4.74
C ASN A 450 -7.37 -32.30 -4.13
N ILE A 451 -6.52 -33.28 -3.82
CA ILE A 451 -5.10 -33.06 -3.49
C ILE A 451 -4.27 -33.51 -4.69
N ILE A 452 -3.38 -32.63 -5.14
CA ILE A 452 -2.61 -32.75 -6.38
C ILE A 452 -1.11 -32.79 -6.07
N ASN A 453 -0.40 -33.73 -6.68
CA ASN A 453 1.06 -33.74 -6.73
C ASN A 453 1.55 -33.20 -8.09
N TRP A 454 2.61 -32.40 -8.08
CA TRP A 454 3.17 -31.74 -9.26
C TRP A 454 4.48 -32.40 -9.68
N ILE A 455 4.43 -33.16 -10.77
CA ILE A 455 5.60 -33.84 -11.34
C ILE A 455 6.14 -32.97 -12.47
N THR A 456 7.34 -32.41 -12.30
CA THR A 456 7.98 -31.55 -13.33
C THR A 456 9.09 -32.29 -14.09
N PHE A 457 9.27 -31.96 -15.37
CA PHE A 457 10.13 -32.67 -16.31
C PHE A 457 11.24 -31.75 -16.90
N PRO A 458 12.36 -32.31 -17.40
CA PRO A 458 13.49 -31.50 -17.90
C PRO A 458 13.19 -30.61 -19.11
N ASN A 459 12.16 -30.93 -19.91
CA ASN A 459 11.64 -30.15 -21.03
C ASN A 459 10.69 -29.02 -20.57
N GLN A 460 10.82 -28.55 -19.33
CA GLN A 460 9.99 -27.52 -18.69
C GLN A 460 8.48 -27.85 -18.61
N SER A 461 8.01 -29.05 -18.95
CA SER A 461 6.62 -29.44 -18.72
C SER A 461 6.39 -29.94 -17.29
N PHE A 462 5.14 -29.93 -16.85
CA PHE A 462 4.69 -30.59 -15.62
C PHE A 462 3.39 -31.38 -15.85
N GLN A 463 3.13 -32.34 -14.97
CA GLN A 463 1.89 -33.08 -14.87
C GLN A 463 1.32 -32.94 -13.46
N ARG A 464 0.02 -32.64 -13.37
CA ARG A 464 -0.75 -32.68 -12.12
C ARG A 464 -1.38 -34.06 -11.95
N VAL A 465 -1.00 -34.76 -10.89
CA VAL A 465 -1.53 -36.09 -10.54
C VAL A 465 -2.42 -35.96 -9.31
N LYS A 466 -3.66 -36.44 -9.39
CA LYS A 466 -4.58 -36.49 -8.25
C LYS A 466 -4.15 -37.60 -7.30
N VAL A 467 -3.67 -37.21 -6.11
CA VAL A 467 -3.18 -38.11 -5.06
C VAL A 467 -4.12 -38.19 -3.85
N GLY A 468 -5.15 -37.33 -3.76
CA GLY A 468 -6.15 -37.40 -2.70
C GLY A 468 -7.45 -36.63 -2.98
N ARG A 469 -8.40 -36.74 -2.05
CA ARG A 469 -9.68 -36.02 -2.02
C ARG A 469 -10.05 -35.70 -0.57
N LEU A 470 -10.45 -34.45 -0.34
CA LEU A 470 -11.14 -33.96 0.85
C LEU A 470 -12.61 -33.69 0.48
N ASP A 471 -13.57 -34.36 1.11
CA ASP A 471 -15.00 -34.17 0.85
C ASP A 471 -15.78 -33.82 2.13
N PRO A 472 -16.32 -32.58 2.28
CA PRO A 472 -17.00 -32.13 3.49
C PRO A 472 -18.37 -32.79 3.70
N ARG A 473 -18.86 -33.60 2.75
CA ARG A 473 -20.11 -34.36 2.87
C ARG A 473 -19.93 -35.69 3.61
N ASN A 474 -18.69 -36.13 3.81
CA ASN A 474 -18.36 -37.39 4.51
C ASN A 474 -18.11 -37.17 6.01
N PRO A 475 -18.33 -38.19 6.87
CA PRO A 475 -17.97 -38.12 8.28
C PRO A 475 -16.46 -37.96 8.47
N GLN A 476 -16.02 -37.30 9.56
CA GLN A 476 -14.65 -36.79 9.75
C GLN A 476 -13.49 -37.78 9.49
N LYS A 477 -13.69 -39.10 9.66
CA LYS A 477 -12.67 -40.12 9.38
C LYS A 477 -12.56 -40.54 7.90
N GLU A 478 -13.59 -40.26 7.11
CA GLU A 478 -13.67 -40.53 5.66
C GLU A 478 -13.68 -39.22 4.85
N MET A 479 -13.54 -38.08 5.53
CA MET A 479 -13.46 -36.75 4.95
C MET A 479 -12.17 -36.55 4.14
N PHE A 480 -11.05 -37.15 4.56
CA PHE A 480 -9.75 -37.07 3.88
C PHE A 480 -9.32 -38.45 3.38
N SER A 481 -8.91 -38.53 2.12
CA SER A 481 -8.39 -39.73 1.48
C SER A 481 -7.11 -39.39 0.71
N SER A 482 -6.07 -40.20 0.87
CA SER A 482 -4.75 -39.99 0.26
C SER A 482 -4.15 -41.31 -0.20
N SER A 483 -3.54 -41.31 -1.39
CA SER A 483 -2.84 -42.43 -2.00
C SER A 483 -1.33 -42.16 -1.97
N GLU A 484 -0.72 -42.47 -0.82
CA GLU A 484 0.71 -42.25 -0.54
C GLU A 484 1.63 -42.82 -1.63
N LYS A 485 1.29 -44.00 -2.16
CA LYS A 485 2.07 -44.72 -3.17
C LYS A 485 2.11 -44.05 -4.55
N SER A 486 1.33 -42.99 -4.76
CA SER A 486 1.30 -42.17 -5.98
C SER A 486 1.84 -40.76 -5.79
N ILE A 487 2.39 -40.44 -4.62
CA ILE A 487 3.03 -39.15 -4.35
C ILE A 487 4.50 -39.22 -4.76
N VAL A 488 4.92 -38.35 -5.68
CA VAL A 488 6.32 -38.14 -6.05
C VAL A 488 6.89 -37.03 -5.16
N TRP A 489 8.05 -37.27 -4.56
CA TRP A 489 8.74 -36.31 -3.70
C TRP A 489 9.86 -35.57 -4.47
N PRO A 490 10.29 -34.37 -4.00
CA PRO A 490 11.44 -33.68 -4.55
C PRO A 490 12.67 -34.59 -4.62
N SER A 491 13.41 -34.53 -5.72
CA SER A 491 14.45 -35.53 -6.06
C SER A 491 15.55 -35.72 -5.01
N ILE A 492 15.84 -34.68 -4.22
CA ILE A 492 16.78 -34.72 -3.09
C ILE A 492 16.40 -35.74 -2.00
N PHE A 493 15.12 -36.05 -1.84
CA PHE A 493 14.63 -37.02 -0.84
C PHE A 493 14.66 -38.47 -1.35
N ASN A 494 15.21 -38.74 -2.55
CA ASN A 494 15.32 -40.09 -3.13
C ASN A 494 13.97 -40.86 -3.15
N GLN A 495 12.85 -40.15 -3.37
CA GLN A 495 11.48 -40.67 -3.28
C GLN A 495 11.06 -41.23 -1.91
N THR A 496 11.79 -40.90 -0.84
CA THR A 496 11.34 -41.14 0.55
C THR A 496 10.50 -39.96 1.06
N GLN A 497 9.58 -40.23 1.99
CA GLN A 497 8.80 -39.17 2.65
C GLN A 497 9.74 -38.24 3.42
N PRO A 498 9.75 -36.92 3.12
CA PRO A 498 10.59 -35.97 3.85
C PRO A 498 10.10 -35.81 5.29
N LEU A 499 11.03 -35.62 6.22
CA LEU A 499 10.73 -35.24 7.60
C LEU A 499 10.92 -33.73 7.77
N SER A 500 9.99 -33.10 8.50
CA SER A 500 10.04 -31.66 8.81
C SER A 500 9.69 -31.47 10.29
N GLN A 501 10.72 -31.59 11.12
CA GLN A 501 10.70 -31.50 12.59
C GLN A 501 11.82 -30.55 13.01
N CYS A 502 11.67 -29.82 14.13
CA CYS A 502 12.64 -28.77 14.48
C CYS A 502 13.97 -29.35 14.95
N ASN A 503 13.90 -30.35 15.84
CA ASN A 503 15.04 -30.97 16.51
C ASN A 503 14.88 -32.51 16.53
N ASN A 504 15.99 -33.21 16.76
CA ASN A 504 15.98 -34.64 17.03
C ASN A 504 15.58 -34.91 18.49
N LYS A 505 15.12 -36.13 18.79
CA LYS A 505 14.82 -36.56 20.18
C LYS A 505 16.05 -36.46 21.09
N CYS A 506 15.85 -36.07 22.34
CA CYS A 506 16.98 -35.84 23.25
C CYS A 506 17.62 -37.13 23.78
N PRO A 507 18.97 -37.20 23.83
CA PRO A 507 19.70 -38.35 24.38
C PRO A 507 19.69 -38.39 25.92
N LEU A 508 20.24 -39.46 26.50
CA LEU A 508 20.43 -39.61 27.95
C LEU A 508 21.34 -38.50 28.51
N GLY A 509 21.07 -38.01 29.73
CA GLY A 509 21.75 -36.87 30.36
C GLY A 509 21.19 -35.49 29.96
N TYR A 510 20.23 -35.45 29.04
CA TYR A 510 19.60 -34.23 28.52
C TYR A 510 18.09 -34.24 28.79
N SER A 511 17.50 -33.04 28.83
CA SER A 511 16.05 -32.80 28.94
C SER A 511 15.60 -31.79 27.89
N LYS A 512 14.33 -31.87 27.47
CA LYS A 512 13.71 -30.84 26.63
C LYS A 512 13.73 -29.50 27.37
N SER A 513 14.31 -28.46 26.78
CA SER A 513 14.25 -27.10 27.30
C SER A 513 13.66 -26.15 26.27
N LYS A 514 12.73 -25.30 26.71
CA LYS A 514 12.09 -24.30 25.85
C LYS A 514 13.10 -23.22 25.45
N LEU A 515 13.43 -23.14 24.15
CA LEU A 515 14.23 -22.06 23.61
C LEU A 515 13.43 -20.75 23.67
N GLU A 516 13.90 -19.78 24.45
CA GLU A 516 13.29 -18.44 24.48
C GLU A 516 13.34 -17.79 23.09
N GLY A 517 12.24 -17.14 22.70
CA GLY A 517 12.06 -16.58 21.36
C GLY A 517 11.76 -17.59 20.24
N LYS A 518 11.73 -18.90 20.51
CA LYS A 518 11.29 -19.92 19.52
C LYS A 518 9.93 -20.57 19.89
N PRO A 519 9.22 -21.15 18.91
CA PRO A 519 7.99 -21.90 19.15
C PRO A 519 8.21 -23.17 19.98
N PHE A 520 7.15 -23.65 20.66
CA PHE A 520 7.23 -24.78 21.60
C PHE A 520 7.72 -26.10 21.00
N CYS A 521 7.51 -26.34 19.69
CA CYS A 521 8.03 -27.51 18.98
C CYS A 521 9.58 -27.50 18.83
N CYS A 522 10.23 -26.37 19.12
CA CYS A 522 11.68 -26.21 19.16
C CYS A 522 12.17 -26.14 20.61
N TYR A 523 12.19 -27.29 21.29
CA TYR A 523 12.97 -27.45 22.51
C TYR A 523 14.42 -27.71 22.15
N ASP A 524 15.38 -27.02 22.77
CA ASP A 524 16.75 -27.52 22.73
C ASP A 524 16.83 -28.79 23.60
N CYS A 525 17.76 -29.67 23.26
CA CYS A 525 18.21 -30.68 24.19
C CYS A 525 19.27 -30.01 25.05
N LEU A 526 18.83 -29.30 26.10
CA LEU A 526 19.77 -28.86 27.13
C LEU A 526 20.18 -30.05 27.97
N GLN A 527 21.46 -30.09 28.30
CA GLN A 527 21.96 -30.93 29.37
C GLN A 527 21.22 -30.54 30.66
N CYS A 528 21.00 -31.48 31.57
CA CYS A 528 20.27 -31.20 32.80
C CYS A 528 20.81 -29.96 33.55
N PRO A 529 19.96 -29.25 34.33
CA PRO A 529 20.44 -28.17 35.18
C PRO A 529 21.58 -28.66 36.10
N GLU A 530 22.51 -27.76 36.46
CA GLU A 530 23.51 -28.08 37.48
C GLU A 530 22.82 -28.53 38.78
N GLY A 531 23.40 -29.52 39.45
CA GLY A 531 22.73 -30.24 40.53
C GLY A 531 21.77 -31.35 40.09
N LYS A 532 21.45 -31.52 38.78
CA LYS A 532 20.51 -32.53 38.28
C LYS A 532 21.07 -33.48 37.19
N PHE A 533 20.41 -34.65 37.01
CA PHE A 533 20.77 -35.73 36.07
C PHE A 533 19.53 -36.36 35.38
N SER A 534 19.73 -37.03 34.23
CA SER A 534 18.67 -37.73 33.45
C SER A 534 19.14 -39.10 32.94
N ASN A 535 18.30 -40.13 33.11
CA ASN A 535 18.60 -41.52 32.71
C ASN A 535 17.62 -42.10 31.68
N GLN A 536 16.80 -41.28 31.01
CA GLN A 536 15.88 -41.70 29.95
C GLN A 536 15.92 -40.71 28.77
N GLN A 537 15.60 -41.18 27.57
CA GLN A 537 15.61 -40.35 26.35
C GLN A 537 14.35 -39.49 26.25
N ASP A 538 14.50 -38.30 25.68
CA ASP A 538 13.42 -37.36 25.39
C ASP A 538 12.59 -36.92 26.61
N MET A 539 13.20 -36.90 27.81
CA MET A 539 12.56 -36.47 29.06
C MET A 539 12.31 -34.97 29.15
N ASP A 540 11.26 -34.57 29.86
CA ASP A 540 10.87 -33.15 30.04
C ASP A 540 11.49 -32.48 31.29
N GLU A 541 11.97 -33.24 32.29
CA GLU A 541 12.68 -32.70 33.47
C GLU A 541 13.71 -33.69 34.06
N CYS A 542 14.63 -33.20 34.92
CA CYS A 542 15.74 -33.95 35.53
C CYS A 542 15.68 -34.02 37.08
N PHE A 543 16.36 -35.01 37.67
CA PHE A 543 16.38 -35.33 39.12
C PHE A 543 17.67 -34.87 39.83
N GLN A 544 17.63 -34.57 41.14
CA GLN A 544 18.71 -33.87 41.88
C GLN A 544 19.79 -34.81 42.50
N CYS A 545 21.07 -34.36 42.53
CA CYS A 545 22.20 -34.94 43.29
C CYS A 545 22.23 -34.47 44.77
N PRO A 546 23.02 -35.12 45.67
CA PRO A 546 23.19 -34.72 47.07
C PRO A 546 23.97 -33.41 47.29
N ASP A 547 23.82 -32.78 48.46
CA ASP A 547 24.34 -31.42 48.75
C ASP A 547 25.87 -31.27 48.74
N ASP A 548 26.63 -32.30 49.12
CA ASP A 548 28.10 -32.30 49.06
C ASP A 548 28.64 -32.52 47.63
N GLU A 549 27.75 -32.87 46.69
CA GLU A 549 28.07 -33.31 45.34
C GLU A 549 27.41 -32.44 44.23
N TYR A 550 27.85 -32.64 43.00
CA TYR A 550 27.38 -32.00 41.78
C TYR A 550 27.44 -33.02 40.62
N PRO A 551 26.59 -32.92 39.58
CA PRO A 551 26.60 -33.85 38.46
C PRO A 551 27.95 -33.95 37.72
N ASN A 552 28.26 -35.13 37.17
CA ASN A 552 29.39 -35.28 36.28
C ASN A 552 29.18 -34.52 34.95
N LYS A 553 30.24 -34.40 34.12
CA LYS A 553 30.19 -33.64 32.86
C LYS A 553 29.22 -34.16 31.78
N LYS A 554 28.61 -35.33 31.97
CA LYS A 554 27.54 -35.87 31.11
C LYS A 554 26.14 -35.78 31.74
N GLN A 555 26.07 -35.46 33.02
CA GLN A 555 24.86 -35.44 33.84
C GLN A 555 24.10 -36.79 33.80
N ASP A 556 24.89 -37.86 33.86
CA ASP A 556 24.45 -39.25 34.08
C ASP A 556 24.91 -39.83 35.45
N LEU A 557 25.67 -39.06 36.26
CA LEU A 557 26.22 -39.42 37.58
C LEU A 557 26.56 -38.15 38.43
N CYS A 558 27.08 -38.27 39.66
CA CYS A 558 27.50 -37.15 40.57
C CYS A 558 29.00 -37.23 41.03
N LEU A 559 29.59 -36.13 41.56
CA LEU A 559 31.02 -35.82 41.88
C LEU A 559 31.15 -34.67 42.96
N PRO A 560 32.33 -34.27 43.52
CA PRO A 560 32.44 -33.29 44.65
C PRO A 560 33.11 -31.88 44.38
N LYS A 561 32.82 -30.86 45.24
CA LYS A 561 32.99 -29.37 45.02
C LYS A 561 34.32 -28.70 45.52
N VAL A 562 34.54 -27.39 45.20
CA VAL A 562 35.80 -26.59 45.37
C VAL A 562 35.56 -25.21 46.10
N ILE A 563 36.52 -24.26 46.19
CA ILE A 563 36.45 -22.97 46.95
C ILE A 563 36.99 -21.75 46.17
N THR A 564 36.33 -20.57 46.20
CA THR A 564 36.73 -19.33 45.46
C THR A 564 36.54 -17.97 46.20
N PHE A 565 37.22 -16.92 45.70
CA PHE A 565 37.11 -15.49 46.10
C PHE A 565 37.77 -14.56 45.05
N LEU A 566 37.54 -13.23 45.14
CA LEU A 566 38.09 -12.23 44.21
C LEU A 566 39.58 -11.92 44.47
N LYS A 567 40.44 -12.08 43.47
CA LYS A 567 41.91 -11.93 43.57
C LYS A 567 42.45 -10.78 42.72
N TYR A 568 43.50 -10.11 43.20
CA TYR A 568 44.24 -9.10 42.42
C TYR A 568 44.87 -9.66 41.14
N GLU A 569 45.24 -10.94 41.13
CA GLU A 569 45.92 -11.62 40.03
C GLU A 569 44.97 -12.07 38.90
N GLU A 570 43.65 -12.05 39.12
CA GLU A 570 42.69 -12.45 38.08
C GLU A 570 42.36 -11.27 37.14
N SER A 571 42.03 -11.58 35.89
CA SER A 571 41.85 -10.60 34.82
C SER A 571 40.89 -9.46 35.17
N LEU A 572 39.77 -9.79 35.82
CA LEU A 572 38.76 -8.82 36.26
C LEU A 572 39.29 -7.91 37.38
N GLY A 573 40.04 -8.46 38.35
CA GLY A 573 40.68 -7.69 39.41
C GLY A 573 41.70 -6.69 38.87
N MET A 574 42.54 -7.13 37.93
CA MET A 574 43.53 -6.27 37.26
C MET A 574 42.89 -5.11 36.47
N VAL A 575 41.80 -5.36 35.74
CA VAL A 575 41.09 -4.33 34.96
C VAL A 575 40.44 -3.28 35.87
N LEU A 576 39.82 -3.69 36.98
CA LEU A 576 39.20 -2.75 37.91
C LEU A 576 40.25 -1.90 38.66
N ALA A 577 41.33 -2.52 39.13
CA ALA A 577 42.42 -1.83 39.83
C ALA A 577 43.13 -0.79 38.92
N SER A 578 43.45 -1.17 37.68
CA SER A 578 44.08 -0.27 36.71
C SER A 578 43.15 0.88 36.27
N SER A 579 41.84 0.62 36.15
CA SER A 579 40.84 1.65 35.86
C SER A 579 40.73 2.69 36.98
N ALA A 580 40.69 2.25 38.25
CA ALA A 580 40.68 3.14 39.40
C ALA A 580 41.95 4.01 39.48
N LEU A 581 43.12 3.40 39.24
CA LEU A 581 44.39 4.12 39.17
C LEU A 581 44.38 5.21 38.09
N PHE A 582 43.93 4.88 36.88
CA PHE A 582 43.83 5.83 35.76
C PHE A 582 42.97 7.05 36.10
N PHE A 583 41.74 6.84 36.61
CA PHE A 583 40.87 7.97 36.98
C PHE A 583 41.39 8.79 38.16
N SER A 584 42.12 8.18 39.11
CA SER A 584 42.80 8.92 40.17
C SER A 584 43.86 9.88 39.61
N LEU A 585 44.68 9.43 38.66
CA LEU A 585 45.71 10.25 37.99
C LEU A 585 45.10 11.39 37.18
N VAL A 586 44.01 11.14 36.44
CA VAL A 586 43.25 12.18 35.72
C VAL A 586 42.68 13.22 36.71
N THR A 587 42.18 12.78 37.85
CA THR A 587 41.64 13.70 38.89
C THR A 587 42.74 14.59 39.48
N VAL A 588 43.93 14.04 39.75
CA VAL A 588 45.11 14.81 40.20
C VAL A 588 45.53 15.84 39.14
N ALA A 589 45.56 15.46 37.86
CA ALA A 589 45.90 16.38 36.77
C ALA A 589 44.89 17.54 36.64
N VAL A 590 43.59 17.26 36.73
CA VAL A 590 42.53 18.29 36.73
C VAL A 590 42.66 19.21 37.94
N PHE A 591 42.93 18.67 39.14
CA PHE A 591 43.14 19.45 40.35
C PHE A 591 44.35 20.40 40.23
N TRP A 592 45.46 19.92 39.67
CA TRP A 592 46.64 20.74 39.39
C TRP A 592 46.37 21.86 38.39
N ILE A 593 45.61 21.60 37.30
CA ILE A 593 45.20 22.63 36.33
C ILE A 593 44.37 23.73 37.01
N PHE A 594 43.41 23.36 37.87
CA PHE A 594 42.56 24.32 38.58
C PHE A 594 43.30 25.15 39.63
N ILE A 595 44.35 24.60 40.25
CA ILE A 595 45.27 25.38 41.11
C ILE A 595 46.12 26.33 40.26
N LYS A 596 46.73 25.85 39.17
CA LYS A 596 47.62 26.65 38.30
C LYS A 596 46.91 27.83 37.64
N HIS A 597 45.63 27.68 37.28
CA HIS A 597 44.82 28.71 36.62
C HIS A 597 43.81 29.40 37.56
N GLN A 598 44.03 29.35 38.89
CA GLN A 598 43.12 29.90 39.90
C GLN A 598 42.76 31.38 39.69
N ASP A 599 43.65 32.16 39.08
CA ASP A 599 43.43 33.59 38.89
C ASP A 599 42.50 33.97 37.73
N THR A 600 42.17 33.01 36.86
CA THR A 600 41.29 33.21 35.70
C THR A 600 39.83 33.48 36.08
N ALA A 601 39.13 34.25 35.24
CA ALA A 601 37.73 34.61 35.47
C ALA A 601 36.81 33.38 35.60
N ILE A 602 37.08 32.33 34.81
CA ILE A 602 36.32 31.07 34.79
C ILE A 602 36.45 30.30 36.13
N VAL A 603 37.64 30.26 36.74
CA VAL A 603 37.84 29.58 38.03
C VAL A 603 37.27 30.40 39.19
N LYS A 604 37.49 31.73 39.19
CA LYS A 604 36.93 32.64 40.22
C LYS A 604 35.40 32.68 40.22
N ALA A 605 34.76 32.63 39.05
CA ALA A 605 33.29 32.56 38.96
C ALA A 605 32.71 31.23 39.50
N ASN A 606 33.50 30.16 39.52
CA ASN A 606 33.09 28.80 39.88
C ASN A 606 33.42 28.42 41.35
N ASN A 607 33.40 29.40 42.27
CA ASN A 607 33.52 29.22 43.73
C ASN A 607 34.56 28.16 44.15
N GLN A 608 35.83 28.51 43.94
CA GLN A 608 37.04 27.71 44.11
C GLN A 608 36.98 26.65 45.23
N ASN A 609 36.58 27.02 46.45
CA ASN A 609 36.50 26.12 47.60
C ASN A 609 35.61 24.88 47.39
N ILE A 610 34.40 25.04 46.81
CA ILE A 610 33.49 23.90 46.58
C ILE A 610 34.09 22.98 45.51
N THR A 611 34.65 23.59 44.46
CA THR A 611 35.29 22.88 43.35
C THR A 611 36.49 22.04 43.82
N TYR A 612 37.25 22.52 44.81
CA TYR A 612 38.34 21.76 45.44
C TYR A 612 37.84 20.60 46.31
N VAL A 613 36.82 20.80 47.17
CA VAL A 613 36.27 19.71 47.99
C VAL A 613 35.64 18.62 47.12
N LEU A 614 35.02 18.98 45.99
CA LEU A 614 34.51 18.02 45.02
C LEU A 614 35.63 17.20 44.34
N LEU A 615 36.74 17.83 43.93
CA LEU A 615 37.87 17.11 43.33
C LEU A 615 38.59 16.20 44.34
N VAL A 616 38.73 16.62 45.60
CA VAL A 616 39.34 15.80 46.65
C VAL A 616 38.45 14.60 47.01
N SER A 617 37.12 14.78 47.10
CA SER A 617 36.20 13.66 47.34
C SER A 617 36.12 12.69 46.17
N LEU A 618 36.20 13.17 44.91
CA LEU A 618 36.34 12.29 43.73
C LEU A 618 37.68 11.55 43.69
N LEU A 619 38.79 12.15 44.12
CA LEU A 619 40.06 11.44 44.23
C LEU A 619 39.98 10.30 45.26
N LEU A 620 39.37 10.58 46.42
CA LEU A 620 39.17 9.59 47.48
C LEU A 620 38.18 8.48 47.09
N SER A 621 37.17 8.76 46.26
CA SER A 621 36.21 7.73 45.82
C SER A 621 36.86 6.71 44.87
N PHE A 622 37.75 7.13 43.98
CA PHE A 622 38.54 6.20 43.16
C PHE A 622 39.53 5.38 43.99
N LEU A 623 40.16 5.97 45.02
CA LEU A 623 41.08 5.23 45.90
C LEU A 623 40.35 4.24 46.83
N CYS A 624 39.09 4.50 47.17
CA CYS A 624 38.28 3.65 48.05
C CYS A 624 38.07 2.23 47.49
N THR A 625 38.10 2.04 46.16
CA THR A 625 37.90 0.72 45.52
C THR A 625 38.96 -0.31 45.93
N ALA A 626 40.13 0.11 46.40
CA ALA A 626 41.16 -0.80 46.90
C ALA A 626 40.71 -1.57 48.16
N LEU A 627 39.75 -1.07 48.94
CA LEU A 627 39.17 -1.76 50.09
C LEU A 627 38.25 -2.93 49.71
N PHE A 628 37.86 -3.03 48.44
CA PHE A 628 36.95 -4.06 47.91
C PHE A 628 37.72 -5.22 47.24
N LEU A 629 39.05 -5.12 47.09
CA LEU A 629 39.87 -6.10 46.35
C LEU A 629 40.78 -6.91 47.29
N GLY A 630 40.79 -8.23 47.11
CA GLY A 630 41.61 -9.18 47.88
C GLY A 630 40.81 -10.06 48.84
N LYS A 631 41.51 -10.85 49.66
CA LYS A 631 40.86 -11.77 50.62
C LYS A 631 40.09 -11.00 51.70
N PRO A 632 38.84 -11.36 52.02
CA PRO A 632 38.08 -10.73 53.09
C PRO A 632 38.77 -10.94 54.45
N ASN A 633 38.93 -9.85 55.20
CA ASN A 633 39.51 -9.80 56.54
C ASN A 633 38.67 -8.83 57.39
N ASN A 634 38.62 -9.00 58.71
CA ASN A 634 37.74 -8.21 59.60
C ASN A 634 37.88 -6.69 59.39
N VAL A 635 39.10 -6.18 59.17
CA VAL A 635 39.37 -4.74 58.95
C VAL A 635 38.87 -4.26 57.58
N THR A 636 38.96 -5.08 56.53
CA THR A 636 38.48 -4.67 55.19
C THR A 636 36.95 -4.70 55.13
N CYS A 637 36.30 -5.73 55.67
CA CYS A 637 34.83 -5.79 55.75
C CYS A 637 34.23 -4.57 56.48
N LEU A 638 34.84 -4.14 57.60
CA LEU A 638 34.39 -3.00 58.41
C LEU A 638 34.49 -1.64 57.68
N LEU A 639 35.59 -1.41 56.96
CA LEU A 639 35.89 -0.10 56.34
C LEU A 639 35.30 0.04 54.93
N ARG A 640 35.09 -1.06 54.20
CA ARG A 640 34.63 -1.10 52.79
C ARG A 640 33.42 -0.18 52.54
N GLN A 641 32.28 -0.51 53.15
CA GLN A 641 31.02 0.20 52.90
C GLN A 641 30.94 1.56 53.61
N THR A 642 31.57 1.69 54.78
CA THR A 642 31.50 2.90 55.61
C THR A 642 32.33 4.05 55.04
N ALA A 643 33.52 3.76 54.51
CA ALA A 643 34.34 4.75 53.79
C ALA A 643 33.64 5.21 52.50
N PHE A 644 33.14 4.26 51.69
CA PHE A 644 32.37 4.55 50.48
C PHE A 644 31.19 5.50 50.77
N GLY A 645 30.32 5.14 51.73
CA GLY A 645 29.12 5.92 52.04
C GLY A 645 29.39 7.36 52.50
N ILE A 646 30.46 7.58 53.28
CA ILE A 646 30.84 8.92 53.75
C ILE A 646 31.43 9.76 52.60
N ILE A 647 32.36 9.20 51.83
CA ILE A 647 33.03 9.92 50.73
C ILE A 647 32.01 10.37 49.66
N TYR A 648 31.06 9.50 49.30
CA TYR A 648 30.02 9.83 48.32
C TYR A 648 29.05 10.90 48.81
N SER A 649 28.66 10.87 50.09
CA SER A 649 27.82 11.92 50.68
C SER A 649 28.47 13.31 50.55
N VAL A 650 29.78 13.43 50.76
CA VAL A 650 30.52 14.69 50.55
C VAL A 650 30.44 15.15 49.09
N ALA A 651 30.71 14.25 48.14
CA ALA A 651 30.72 14.56 46.71
C ALA A 651 29.35 15.02 46.19
N ILE A 652 28.28 14.27 46.49
CA ILE A 652 26.90 14.61 46.09
C ILE A 652 26.48 15.95 46.72
N SER A 653 26.80 16.17 48.01
CA SER A 653 26.47 17.40 48.72
C SER A 653 27.17 18.63 48.12
N CYS A 654 28.38 18.48 47.59
CA CYS A 654 29.07 19.56 46.87
C CYS A 654 28.36 19.93 45.56
N VAL A 655 27.80 18.95 44.84
CA VAL A 655 27.00 19.21 43.62
C VAL A 655 25.67 19.88 43.99
N LEU A 656 24.96 19.38 45.00
CA LEU A 656 23.71 19.96 45.51
C LEU A 656 23.91 21.42 45.98
N ALA A 657 24.98 21.69 46.72
CA ALA A 657 25.32 23.05 47.16
C ALA A 657 25.59 23.98 45.96
N LYS A 658 26.23 23.46 44.90
CA LYS A 658 26.53 24.20 43.68
C LYS A 658 25.29 24.50 42.83
N THR A 659 24.42 23.52 42.57
CA THR A 659 23.17 23.71 41.82
C THR A 659 22.23 24.67 42.54
N THR A 660 22.12 24.54 43.87
CA THR A 660 21.32 25.42 44.72
C THR A 660 21.80 26.87 44.65
N ILE A 661 23.12 27.13 44.67
CA ILE A 661 23.65 28.50 44.48
C ILE A 661 23.28 29.07 43.10
N VAL A 662 23.36 28.29 42.02
CA VAL A 662 23.01 28.76 40.67
C VAL A 662 21.53 29.15 40.60
N VAL A 663 20.62 28.30 41.06
CA VAL A 663 19.17 28.59 41.05
C VAL A 663 18.84 29.81 41.92
N LEU A 664 19.42 29.91 43.12
CA LEU A 664 19.21 31.04 44.02
C LEU A 664 19.75 32.36 43.46
N ALA A 665 20.88 32.34 42.74
CA ALA A 665 21.45 33.56 42.14
C ALA A 665 20.51 34.20 41.11
N PHE A 666 19.85 33.39 40.27
CA PHE A 666 18.87 33.90 39.31
C PHE A 666 17.55 34.33 39.99
N MET A 667 17.05 33.56 40.97
CA MET A 667 15.82 33.94 41.69
C MET A 667 15.99 35.19 42.58
N ALA A 668 17.20 35.50 43.04
CA ALA A 668 17.50 36.68 43.86
C ALA A 668 17.49 38.02 43.10
N THR A 669 17.25 38.01 41.78
CA THR A 669 17.24 39.23 40.94
C THR A 669 16.02 40.14 41.14
N LYS A 670 14.99 39.71 41.88
CA LYS A 670 13.86 40.57 42.28
C LYS A 670 14.29 41.58 43.36
N PRO A 671 14.12 42.90 43.15
CA PRO A 671 14.42 43.92 44.16
C PRO A 671 13.67 43.68 45.48
N GLY A 672 14.35 43.92 46.61
CA GLY A 672 13.75 43.87 47.96
C GLY A 672 13.85 42.53 48.72
N SER A 673 14.39 41.45 48.13
CA SER A 673 14.48 40.16 48.83
C SER A 673 15.54 40.12 49.95
N LYS A 674 15.12 39.71 51.16
CA LYS A 674 16.01 39.45 52.32
C LYS A 674 17.05 38.35 52.06
N MET A 675 16.84 37.48 51.06
CA MET A 675 17.73 36.33 50.76
C MET A 675 19.12 36.76 50.29
N THR A 676 19.25 37.98 49.75
CA THR A 676 20.50 38.56 49.24
C THR A 676 21.65 38.61 50.27
N LYS A 677 21.36 38.63 51.58
CA LYS A 677 22.37 38.57 52.65
C LYS A 677 22.95 37.17 52.92
N TRP A 678 22.34 36.10 52.42
CA TRP A 678 22.71 34.70 52.74
C TRP A 678 23.22 33.87 51.54
N VAL A 679 22.93 34.28 50.30
CA VAL A 679 23.42 33.60 49.09
C VAL A 679 24.95 33.75 48.98
N GLY A 680 25.69 32.64 49.07
CA GLY A 680 27.15 32.64 48.91
C GLY A 680 27.88 31.52 49.67
N ARG A 681 29.19 31.71 49.88
CA ARG A 681 30.13 30.69 50.42
C ARG A 681 29.67 30.04 51.73
N LYS A 682 29.04 30.79 52.65
CA LYS A 682 28.55 30.27 53.94
C LYS A 682 27.46 29.21 53.77
N LEU A 683 26.50 29.44 52.86
CA LEU A 683 25.38 28.53 52.63
C LEU A 683 25.85 27.18 52.07
N ALA A 684 26.74 27.19 51.07
CA ALA A 684 27.27 25.95 50.49
C ALA A 684 28.07 25.11 51.49
N MET A 685 28.97 25.71 52.28
CA MET A 685 29.72 24.97 53.28
C MET A 685 28.79 24.39 54.37
N SER A 686 27.71 25.10 54.72
CA SER A 686 26.69 24.58 55.64
C SER A 686 25.97 23.35 55.06
N ILE A 687 25.57 23.38 53.78
CA ILE A 687 24.92 22.24 53.11
C ILE A 687 25.85 21.02 53.13
N VAL A 688 27.10 21.17 52.69
CA VAL A 688 28.08 20.08 52.65
C VAL A 688 28.34 19.50 54.04
N PHE A 689 28.49 20.34 55.06
CA PHE A 689 28.73 19.91 56.43
C PHE A 689 27.52 19.14 57.02
N CYS A 690 26.31 19.70 56.92
CA CYS A 690 25.11 19.08 57.49
C CYS A 690 24.80 17.71 56.86
N CYS A 691 24.83 17.60 55.53
CA CYS A 691 24.55 16.33 54.84
C CYS A 691 25.62 15.26 55.16
N SER A 692 26.90 15.63 55.20
CA SER A 692 27.99 14.70 55.54
C SER A 692 27.95 14.27 57.02
N PHE A 693 27.54 15.15 57.92
CA PHE A 693 27.36 14.83 59.34
C PHE A 693 26.25 13.80 59.55
N ILE A 694 25.10 13.93 58.87
CA ILE A 694 24.00 12.96 58.96
C ILE A 694 24.48 11.57 58.52
N GLN A 695 25.10 11.45 57.34
CA GLN A 695 25.62 10.16 56.86
C GLN A 695 26.67 9.55 57.80
N SER A 696 27.53 10.38 58.39
CA SER A 696 28.55 9.92 59.35
C SER A 696 27.91 9.30 60.60
N ASN A 697 26.82 9.88 61.11
CA ASN A 697 26.09 9.31 62.25
C ASN A 697 25.40 7.98 61.89
N ILE A 698 24.85 7.84 60.68
CA ILE A 698 24.26 6.57 60.21
C ILE A 698 25.34 5.46 60.15
N CYS A 699 26.52 5.77 59.58
CA CYS A 699 27.64 4.81 59.53
C CYS A 699 28.15 4.41 60.92
N ILE A 700 28.25 5.37 61.86
CA ILE A 700 28.66 5.08 63.25
C ILE A 700 27.63 4.19 63.94
N LEU A 701 26.34 4.45 63.77
CA LEU A 701 25.26 3.66 64.36
C LEU A 701 25.24 2.21 63.84
N TRP A 702 25.48 2.01 62.54
CA TRP A 702 25.60 0.68 61.94
C TRP A 702 26.75 -0.13 62.57
N LEU A 703 27.94 0.47 62.68
CA LEU A 703 29.12 -0.18 63.28
C LEU A 703 28.95 -0.52 64.76
N ILE A 704 28.10 0.21 65.50
CA ILE A 704 27.81 -0.06 66.91
C ILE A 704 26.81 -1.21 67.07
N ILE A 705 25.81 -1.32 66.19
CA ILE A 705 24.71 -2.29 66.33
C ILE A 705 25.10 -3.67 65.77
N THR A 706 25.62 -3.72 64.55
CA THR A 706 25.97 -4.97 63.84
C THR A 706 27.06 -4.65 62.80
N PRO A 707 28.35 -4.70 63.18
CA PRO A 707 29.45 -4.48 62.24
C PRO A 707 29.55 -5.64 61.21
N PRO A 708 29.92 -5.36 59.95
CA PRO A 708 30.16 -6.39 58.93
C PRO A 708 31.29 -7.37 59.31
N PHE A 709 31.15 -8.64 58.93
CA PHE A 709 32.10 -9.72 59.28
C PHE A 709 32.34 -10.70 58.10
N PRO A 710 33.47 -11.45 58.06
CA PRO A 710 33.71 -12.44 57.00
C PRO A 710 32.84 -13.70 57.14
N ASP A 711 32.32 -14.21 56.04
CA ASP A 711 31.37 -15.34 55.99
C ASP A 711 31.71 -16.35 54.87
N VAL A 712 31.08 -17.54 54.89
CA VAL A 712 31.39 -18.68 54.00
C VAL A 712 30.11 -19.33 53.44
N ASP A 713 29.71 -18.95 52.22
CA ASP A 713 28.56 -19.54 51.53
C ASP A 713 28.95 -20.85 50.83
N LYS A 714 28.22 -21.94 51.13
CA LYS A 714 28.41 -23.28 50.55
C LYS A 714 27.32 -23.68 49.56
N ASN A 715 26.26 -22.88 49.43
CA ASN A 715 24.99 -23.25 48.83
C ASN A 715 24.66 -22.44 47.57
N SER A 716 25.34 -21.31 47.34
CA SER A 716 25.03 -20.40 46.22
C SER A 716 25.59 -20.77 44.84
N ILE A 717 26.60 -21.64 44.74
CA ILE A 717 27.19 -22.08 43.47
C ILE A 717 27.39 -23.60 43.48
N SER A 718 27.05 -24.26 42.37
CA SER A 718 26.98 -25.71 42.24
C SER A 718 28.32 -26.43 42.44
N GLU A 719 29.42 -25.79 42.03
CA GLU A 719 30.78 -26.36 42.05
C GLU A 719 31.71 -25.66 43.07
N GLU A 720 31.29 -24.56 43.72
CA GLU A 720 32.17 -23.65 44.49
C GLU A 720 31.60 -23.21 45.85
N ILE A 721 32.49 -23.10 46.85
CA ILE A 721 32.27 -22.49 48.17
C ILE A 721 32.89 -21.09 48.16
N ILE A 722 32.13 -20.06 48.56
CA ILE A 722 32.50 -18.65 48.43
C ILE A 722 32.99 -18.10 49.77
N LEU A 723 34.06 -17.29 49.75
CA LEU A 723 34.47 -16.45 50.89
C LEU A 723 34.10 -14.98 50.67
N GLU A 724 33.29 -14.40 51.56
CA GLU A 724 32.76 -13.04 51.40
C GLU A 724 32.76 -12.22 52.71
N CYS A 725 32.28 -10.97 52.65
CA CYS A 725 32.02 -10.10 53.80
C CYS A 725 30.50 -9.88 53.91
N ASN A 726 29.89 -10.42 54.96
CA ASN A 726 28.47 -10.26 55.27
C ASN A 726 28.24 -8.88 55.95
N GLU A 727 27.30 -8.08 55.43
CA GLU A 727 26.96 -6.74 55.94
C GLU A 727 26.39 -6.71 57.38
N GLY A 728 26.00 -7.86 57.95
CA GLY A 728 25.51 -8.03 59.31
C GLY A 728 24.09 -7.51 59.56
N SER A 729 23.72 -6.34 59.00
CA SER A 729 22.35 -5.83 58.97
C SER A 729 22.03 -5.16 57.64
N VAL A 730 21.27 -5.91 56.83
CA VAL A 730 20.72 -5.50 55.54
C VAL A 730 19.93 -4.18 55.64
N PHE A 731 19.21 -3.96 56.76
CA PHE A 731 18.45 -2.72 56.99
C PHE A 731 19.36 -1.49 57.15
N MET A 732 20.47 -1.63 57.87
CA MET A 732 21.43 -0.51 58.06
C MET A 732 22.20 -0.19 56.77
N PHE A 733 22.58 -1.23 56.02
CA PHE A 733 23.17 -1.09 54.68
C PHE A 733 22.24 -0.32 53.72
N TYR A 734 20.96 -0.70 53.63
CA TYR A 734 19.99 0.05 52.82
C TYR A 734 19.68 1.45 53.39
N GLY A 735 19.86 1.68 54.69
CA GLY A 735 19.81 3.04 55.27
C GLY A 735 20.91 3.95 54.74
N VAL A 736 22.17 3.46 54.68
CA VAL A 736 23.33 4.18 54.13
C VAL A 736 23.14 4.49 52.64
N LEU A 737 22.68 3.52 51.85
CA LEU A 737 22.36 3.70 50.43
C LEU A 737 21.16 4.64 50.21
N GLY A 738 20.11 4.49 51.01
CA GLY A 738 18.86 5.26 50.92
C GLY A 738 19.07 6.76 51.15
N PHE A 739 19.92 7.14 52.12
CA PHE A 739 20.27 8.55 52.33
C PHE A 739 21.05 9.14 51.14
N MET A 740 21.96 8.38 50.53
CA MET A 740 22.66 8.84 49.31
C MET A 740 21.71 8.95 48.12
N GLY A 741 20.77 8.02 47.95
CA GLY A 741 19.70 8.10 46.96
C GLY A 741 18.82 9.34 47.15
N PHE A 742 18.43 9.65 48.39
CA PHE A 742 17.68 10.86 48.73
C PHE A 742 18.45 12.15 48.39
N LEU A 743 19.75 12.25 48.73
CA LEU A 743 20.60 13.37 48.33
C LEU A 743 20.70 13.50 46.80
N ALA A 744 20.86 12.38 46.08
CA ALA A 744 20.95 12.36 44.63
C ALA A 744 19.64 12.81 43.96
N ILE A 745 18.48 12.36 44.45
CA ILE A 745 17.16 12.77 43.96
C ILE A 745 16.94 14.27 44.16
N ILE A 746 17.25 14.83 45.34
CA ILE A 746 17.13 16.27 45.58
C ILE A 746 18.09 17.05 44.69
N SER A 747 19.34 16.61 44.55
CA SER A 747 20.33 17.26 43.68
C SER A 747 19.90 17.24 42.21
N PHE A 748 19.33 16.12 41.73
CA PHE A 748 18.76 16.00 40.39
C PHE A 748 17.54 16.92 40.19
N MET A 749 16.63 17.02 41.17
CA MET A 749 15.46 17.91 41.09
C MET A 749 15.87 19.39 41.03
N VAL A 750 16.85 19.82 41.83
CA VAL A 750 17.38 21.19 41.77
C VAL A 750 18.11 21.45 40.43
N ALA A 751 18.88 20.46 39.93
CA ALA A 751 19.51 20.55 38.61
C ALA A 751 18.49 20.61 37.47
N PHE A 752 17.41 19.82 37.55
CA PHE A 752 16.31 19.81 36.56
C PHE A 752 15.69 21.21 36.45
N LEU A 753 15.38 21.86 37.58
CA LEU A 753 14.83 23.22 37.60
C LEU A 753 15.79 24.24 36.95
N ALA A 754 17.10 24.05 37.10
CA ALA A 754 18.12 24.89 36.48
C ALA A 754 18.16 24.82 34.93
N ARG A 755 17.51 23.83 34.29
CA ARG A 755 17.39 23.77 32.81
C ARG A 755 16.49 24.85 32.21
N LYS A 756 15.69 25.57 33.01
CA LYS A 756 14.86 26.70 32.53
C LYS A 756 15.57 28.06 32.62
N LEU A 757 16.88 28.07 32.92
CA LEU A 757 17.72 29.26 32.88
C LEU A 757 18.20 29.52 31.43
N PRO A 758 18.44 30.78 31.03
CA PRO A 758 18.74 31.12 29.64
C PRO A 758 20.06 30.51 29.13
N ASP A 759 20.12 30.18 27.84
CA ASP A 759 21.18 29.39 27.18
C ASP A 759 22.61 30.00 27.23
N THR A 760 22.77 31.21 27.75
CA THR A 760 24.08 31.82 27.98
C THR A 760 24.88 31.12 29.08
N PHE A 761 24.28 30.21 29.87
CA PHE A 761 24.96 29.42 30.92
C PHE A 761 24.79 27.90 30.73
N ASN A 762 25.48 27.33 29.72
CA ASN A 762 25.54 25.89 29.44
C ASN A 762 25.96 25.00 30.65
N GLU A 763 26.59 25.56 31.69
CA GLU A 763 27.00 24.81 32.89
C GLU A 763 25.84 24.09 33.60
N ALA A 764 24.64 24.68 33.67
CA ALA A 764 23.49 24.03 34.29
C ALA A 764 23.09 22.72 33.57
N LYS A 765 23.21 22.70 32.24
CA LYS A 765 22.92 21.54 31.39
C LYS A 765 23.90 20.39 31.66
N PHE A 766 25.19 20.68 31.76
CA PHE A 766 26.22 19.68 32.08
C PHE A 766 26.08 19.09 33.49
N ILE A 767 25.73 19.90 34.50
CA ILE A 767 25.49 19.39 35.86
C ILE A 767 24.20 18.55 35.93
N THR A 768 23.16 18.92 35.17
CA THR A 768 21.96 18.07 35.07
C THR A 768 22.26 16.73 34.41
N PHE A 769 23.10 16.73 33.36
CA PHE A 769 23.55 15.50 32.71
C PHE A 769 24.42 14.63 33.62
N SER A 770 25.34 15.23 34.39
CA SER A 770 26.16 14.47 35.35
C SER A 770 25.33 13.85 36.47
N MET A 771 24.29 14.55 36.96
CA MET A 771 23.34 14.00 37.93
C MET A 771 22.44 12.92 37.31
N LEU A 772 22.05 13.04 36.04
CA LEU A 772 21.30 12.00 35.33
C LEU A 772 22.14 10.70 35.22
N VAL A 773 23.39 10.80 34.75
CA VAL A 773 24.32 9.66 34.67
C VAL A 773 24.54 9.01 36.04
N PHE A 774 24.72 9.82 37.09
CA PHE A 774 24.83 9.33 38.47
C PHE A 774 23.59 8.52 38.89
N CYS A 775 22.40 9.08 38.73
CA CYS A 775 21.15 8.39 39.08
C CYS A 775 20.92 7.14 38.22
N SER A 776 21.25 7.15 36.94
CA SER A 776 21.14 5.95 36.07
C SER A 776 22.05 4.81 36.56
N VAL A 777 23.31 5.09 36.90
CA VAL A 777 24.23 4.05 37.43
C VAL A 777 23.66 3.45 38.73
N TRP A 778 23.19 4.26 39.67
CA TRP A 778 22.69 3.75 40.96
C TRP A 778 21.29 3.11 40.87
N LEU A 779 20.45 3.48 39.90
CA LEU A 779 19.20 2.76 39.59
C LEU A 779 19.46 1.40 38.92
N SER A 780 20.50 1.29 38.07
CA SER A 780 20.92 -0.01 37.51
C SER A 780 21.66 -0.88 38.53
N PHE A 781 22.39 -0.28 39.47
CA PHE A 781 23.13 -1.02 40.50
C PHE A 781 22.23 -1.93 41.32
N ILE A 782 21.07 -1.46 41.81
CA ILE A 782 20.20 -2.23 42.71
C ILE A 782 19.77 -3.59 42.12
N PRO A 783 19.15 -3.67 40.92
CA PRO A 783 18.78 -4.97 40.34
C PRO A 783 20.00 -5.81 39.94
N THR A 784 21.12 -5.20 39.52
CA THR A 784 22.33 -5.97 39.19
C THR A 784 22.95 -6.59 40.45
N TYR A 785 23.09 -5.84 41.54
CA TYR A 785 23.59 -6.31 42.84
C TYR A 785 22.75 -7.46 43.39
N LEU A 786 21.43 -7.38 43.28
CA LEU A 786 20.51 -8.45 43.67
C LEU A 786 20.56 -9.68 42.75
N SER A 787 21.13 -9.56 41.55
CA SER A 787 21.24 -10.64 40.56
C SER A 787 22.63 -11.31 40.53
N THR A 788 23.69 -10.61 40.95
CA THR A 788 25.07 -11.14 40.94
C THR A 788 25.49 -11.66 42.31
N LYS A 789 26.07 -12.85 42.34
CA LYS A 789 26.57 -13.49 43.58
C LYS A 789 28.09 -13.54 43.66
N GLY A 790 28.61 -13.70 44.88
CA GLY A 790 30.03 -13.91 45.17
C GLY A 790 30.94 -12.85 44.57
N LYS A 791 32.07 -13.28 43.98
CA LYS A 791 33.10 -12.36 43.46
C LYS A 791 32.61 -11.33 42.44
N TYR A 792 31.52 -11.62 41.71
CA TYR A 792 30.93 -10.69 40.74
C TYR A 792 30.05 -9.61 41.39
N MET A 793 29.49 -9.84 42.58
CA MET A 793 28.76 -8.82 43.34
C MET A 793 29.69 -7.64 43.67
N VAL A 794 30.86 -7.95 44.24
CA VAL A 794 31.90 -6.98 44.61
C VAL A 794 32.47 -6.25 43.37
N ALA A 795 32.56 -6.93 42.23
CA ALA A 795 32.95 -6.31 40.97
C ALA A 795 31.95 -5.25 40.48
N VAL A 796 30.64 -5.49 40.65
CA VAL A 796 29.57 -4.56 40.28
C VAL A 796 29.57 -3.31 41.18
N GLU A 797 29.88 -3.46 42.48
CA GLU A 797 30.10 -2.32 43.38
C GLU A 797 31.25 -1.43 42.89
N ILE A 798 32.43 -2.01 42.66
CA ILE A 798 33.62 -1.29 42.20
C ILE A 798 33.35 -0.59 40.85
N PHE A 799 32.71 -1.27 39.90
CA PHE A 799 32.35 -0.69 38.61
C PHE A 799 31.39 0.50 38.77
N SER A 800 30.38 0.39 39.63
CA SER A 800 29.40 1.46 39.88
C SER A 800 30.03 2.68 40.55
N ILE A 801 31.01 2.46 41.43
CA ILE A 801 31.85 3.51 42.03
C ILE A 801 32.67 4.22 40.95
N ILE A 802 33.41 3.47 40.11
CA ILE A 802 34.24 4.07 39.06
C ILE A 802 33.39 4.83 38.03
N ALA A 803 32.29 4.24 37.57
CA ALA A 803 31.40 4.84 36.56
C ALA A 803 30.71 6.11 37.06
N SER A 804 30.16 6.10 38.28
CA SER A 804 29.45 7.27 38.81
C SER A 804 30.39 8.43 39.16
N SER A 805 31.57 8.16 39.75
CA SER A 805 32.61 9.19 39.96
C SER A 805 33.19 9.71 38.64
N GLY A 806 33.43 8.83 37.65
CA GLY A 806 33.89 9.21 36.32
C GLY A 806 32.90 10.12 35.58
N GLY A 807 31.60 9.83 35.67
CA GLY A 807 30.53 10.67 35.11
C GLY A 807 30.52 12.09 35.70
N LEU A 808 30.70 12.23 37.01
CA LEU A 808 30.82 13.54 37.67
C LEU A 808 32.08 14.30 37.23
N LEU A 809 33.24 13.63 37.19
CA LEU A 809 34.52 14.23 36.79
C LEU A 809 34.47 14.72 35.34
N ILE A 810 34.09 13.86 34.40
CA ILE A 810 34.11 14.17 32.96
C ILE A 810 33.12 15.31 32.65
N CYS A 811 31.87 15.20 33.08
CA CYS A 811 30.82 16.13 32.68
C CYS A 811 30.98 17.53 33.29
N ILE A 812 31.45 17.64 34.54
CA ILE A 812 31.57 18.93 35.24
C ILE A 812 32.87 19.66 34.87
N PHE A 813 33.96 18.93 34.61
CA PHE A 813 35.29 19.52 34.45
C PHE A 813 35.81 19.55 33.01
N SER A 814 35.49 18.59 32.15
CA SER A 814 36.03 18.55 30.77
C SER A 814 35.74 19.83 29.97
N PRO A 815 34.50 20.39 29.95
CA PRO A 815 34.23 21.63 29.24
C PRO A 815 35.02 22.84 29.77
N LYS A 816 35.36 22.83 31.07
CA LYS A 816 36.12 23.91 31.72
C LYS A 816 37.62 23.79 31.41
N CYS A 817 38.18 22.58 31.48
CA CYS A 817 39.56 22.31 31.06
C CYS A 817 39.76 22.63 29.57
N TYR A 818 38.80 22.28 28.71
CA TYR A 818 38.83 22.63 27.29
C TYR A 818 38.95 24.15 27.07
N ILE A 819 38.12 24.97 27.71
CA ILE A 819 38.19 26.42 27.55
C ILE A 819 39.49 26.99 28.15
N ILE A 820 39.91 26.52 29.32
CA ILE A 820 41.13 27.00 30.01
C ILE A 820 42.41 26.69 29.21
N ILE A 821 42.47 25.57 28.49
CA ILE A 821 43.68 25.10 27.79
C ILE A 821 43.65 25.44 26.29
N LEU A 822 42.52 25.21 25.61
CA LEU A 822 42.43 25.24 24.14
C LEU A 822 41.73 26.49 23.59
N ARG A 823 40.98 27.25 24.40
CA ARG A 823 40.27 28.48 23.97
C ARG A 823 40.43 29.67 24.95
N PRO A 824 41.68 30.15 25.17
CA PRO A 824 41.95 31.31 26.01
C PRO A 824 41.35 32.63 25.47
N ASP A 825 40.96 32.67 24.19
CA ASP A 825 40.21 33.76 23.57
C ASP A 825 38.89 34.07 24.28
N LEU A 826 38.21 33.05 24.81
CA LEU A 826 36.92 33.18 25.50
C LEU A 826 37.04 33.64 26.97
N ASN A 827 38.25 33.96 27.45
CA ASN A 827 38.46 34.47 28.81
C ASN A 827 38.26 36.00 28.93
N ASN A 828 38.10 36.71 27.81
CA ASN A 828 37.82 38.15 27.74
C ASN A 828 36.35 38.44 27.38
N LYS A 829 35.77 39.52 27.93
CA LYS A 829 34.34 39.84 27.78
C LYS A 829 34.07 40.77 26.58
N GLY A 830 33.30 40.32 25.59
CA GLY A 830 32.83 41.19 24.50
C GLY A 830 31.69 40.60 23.64
N LEU A 831 30.63 41.41 23.47
CA LEU A 831 29.54 41.35 22.46
C LEU A 831 28.67 40.07 22.33
N CYS A 832 27.35 40.26 22.46
CA CYS A 832 26.37 39.77 21.46
C CYS A 832 25.04 40.54 21.55
N MET A 833 24.49 40.97 20.42
CA MET A 833 23.14 41.55 20.20
C MET A 833 22.77 41.29 18.73
N ILE A 834 21.51 40.95 18.43
CA ILE A 834 21.05 40.60 17.06
C ILE A 834 19.66 41.23 16.80
N SER A 835 19.41 41.67 15.57
CA SER A 835 18.11 42.20 15.10
C SER A 835 17.43 41.26 14.07
N SER A 836 16.14 41.49 13.80
CA SER A 836 15.28 40.59 13.03
C SER A 836 15.07 40.99 11.56
N ALA A 837 14.60 40.04 10.73
CA ALA A 837 14.30 40.22 9.31
C ALA A 837 12.85 39.83 8.98
N LYS A 838 12.34 40.31 7.82
CA LYS A 838 10.99 40.03 7.29
C LYS A 838 11.06 39.24 5.98
N CYS A 839 9.97 38.54 5.63
CA CYS A 839 9.80 37.84 4.35
C CYS A 839 8.76 38.53 3.44
N SER A 840 8.71 38.11 2.16
CA SER A 840 7.75 38.54 1.14
C SER A 840 7.28 37.34 0.31
N ILE A 841 6.10 37.45 -0.32
CA ILE A 841 5.40 36.37 -1.06
C ILE A 841 5.35 36.73 -2.56
N SER A 842 5.25 35.72 -3.45
CA SER A 842 5.17 35.91 -4.91
C SER A 842 3.99 35.15 -5.53
N ASP A 843 3.44 35.69 -6.62
CA ASP A 843 2.23 35.22 -7.33
C ASP A 843 2.37 33.78 -7.93
N PRO A 844 1.26 33.02 -8.08
CA PRO A 844 1.25 31.62 -8.55
C PRO A 844 1.31 31.44 -10.09
N LEU A 845 1.58 30.21 -10.55
CA LEU A 845 1.56 29.82 -11.97
C LEU A 845 0.19 30.07 -12.65
N PRO A 846 0.13 30.42 -13.95
CA PRO A 846 -1.13 30.59 -14.69
C PRO A 846 -1.64 29.28 -15.33
N PHE A 847 -2.95 29.18 -15.59
CA PHE A 847 -3.51 28.21 -16.53
C PHE A 847 -3.03 28.49 -17.98
N LEU A 848 -2.67 27.45 -18.73
CA LEU A 848 -2.36 27.54 -20.16
C LEU A 848 -3.58 27.29 -21.06
N HIS A 849 -4.22 26.12 -20.91
CA HIS A 849 -5.29 25.68 -21.80
C HIS A 849 -6.65 26.21 -21.34
N LYS A 850 -7.03 27.38 -21.85
CA LYS A 850 -8.36 27.99 -21.68
C LYS A 850 -8.78 28.75 -22.93
N GLU A 851 -10.09 28.80 -23.19
CA GLU A 851 -10.66 29.41 -24.38
C GLU A 851 -11.83 30.32 -24.01
N TYR A 852 -11.93 31.48 -24.65
CA TYR A 852 -12.88 32.53 -24.27
C TYR A 852 -13.49 33.23 -25.48
N GLN A 853 -14.83 33.23 -25.53
CA GLN A 853 -15.64 34.01 -26.44
C GLN A 853 -16.47 35.01 -25.64
N SER A 854 -16.37 36.30 -26.01
CA SER A 854 -17.13 37.37 -25.37
C SER A 854 -18.62 37.28 -25.70
N GLY A 855 -19.45 37.66 -24.73
CA GLY A 855 -20.90 37.83 -24.85
C GLY A 855 -21.44 38.57 -23.62
N ASP A 856 -22.70 39.01 -23.66
CA ASP A 856 -23.34 39.75 -22.57
C ASP A 856 -23.53 38.91 -21.30
N LEU A 857 -23.65 37.59 -21.46
CA LEU A 857 -23.77 36.59 -20.39
C LEU A 857 -22.78 35.46 -20.65
N ILE A 858 -21.92 35.14 -19.68
CA ILE A 858 -20.89 34.10 -19.81
C ILE A 858 -21.35 32.80 -19.17
N VAL A 859 -21.34 31.71 -19.95
CA VAL A 859 -21.37 30.33 -19.44
C VAL A 859 -19.93 29.83 -19.28
N VAL A 860 -19.62 29.20 -18.15
CA VAL A 860 -18.33 28.52 -17.98
C VAL A 860 -18.50 27.05 -18.30
N ASP A 861 -17.53 26.42 -18.94
CA ASP A 861 -17.40 24.95 -18.98
C ASP A 861 -16.07 24.56 -18.34
N ILE A 862 -16.07 23.57 -17.45
CA ILE A 862 -14.85 22.98 -16.88
C ILE A 862 -14.83 21.52 -17.30
N LEU A 863 -14.14 21.24 -18.41
CA LEU A 863 -14.16 19.95 -19.10
C LEU A 863 -12.82 19.23 -19.08
N SER A 864 -12.86 17.95 -19.40
CA SER A 864 -11.72 17.02 -19.37
C SER A 864 -11.41 16.58 -20.80
N GLN A 865 -10.46 17.24 -21.48
CA GLN A 865 -10.07 16.96 -22.89
C GLN A 865 -8.55 16.87 -23.10
N ILE A 866 -7.80 17.42 -22.15
CA ILE A 866 -6.36 17.56 -22.15
C ILE A 866 -5.97 17.06 -20.77
N TYR A 867 -5.10 16.07 -20.66
CA TYR A 867 -4.51 15.64 -19.39
C TYR A 867 -3.25 16.44 -19.06
N ILE A 868 -2.55 16.09 -17.97
CA ILE A 868 -1.13 16.42 -17.73
C ILE A 868 -0.47 15.22 -17.02
N PHE A 869 0.75 14.80 -17.42
CA PHE A 869 1.68 14.20 -16.44
C PHE A 869 2.66 15.24 -15.93
N TYR A 870 3.10 14.97 -14.73
CA TYR A 870 4.35 15.43 -14.16
C TYR A 870 4.71 14.35 -13.13
N ALA A 871 5.98 14.02 -12.99
CA ALA A 871 6.41 13.27 -11.82
C ALA A 871 6.42 14.23 -10.59
N MET A 872 6.45 13.69 -9.36
CA MET A 872 6.36 14.44 -8.09
C MET A 872 7.02 15.84 -8.08
N ILE A 873 6.26 16.85 -7.67
CA ILE A 873 6.75 18.23 -7.51
C ILE A 873 7.79 18.28 -6.37
N ASN A 874 9.07 18.34 -6.71
CA ASN A 874 10.13 18.44 -5.72
C ASN A 874 10.15 19.83 -5.07
N PHE A 875 9.83 19.89 -3.78
CA PHE A 875 9.72 21.12 -2.98
C PHE A 875 11.05 21.89 -2.80
N THR A 876 12.16 21.38 -3.34
CA THR A 876 13.44 22.12 -3.42
C THR A 876 13.42 23.30 -4.39
N GLU A 877 12.52 23.29 -5.38
CA GLU A 877 12.45 24.34 -6.41
C GLU A 877 11.08 25.03 -6.50
N ARG A 878 11.03 26.17 -7.20
CA ARG A 878 9.76 26.87 -7.47
C ARG A 878 9.07 26.24 -8.67
N PRO A 879 7.77 25.88 -8.58
CA PRO A 879 7.00 25.43 -9.73
C PRO A 879 7.12 26.41 -10.91
N SER A 880 7.47 25.87 -12.07
CA SER A 880 7.68 26.63 -13.31
C SER A 880 6.70 26.16 -14.39
N LYS A 881 6.89 26.56 -15.65
CA LYS A 881 6.09 26.03 -16.77
C LYS A 881 6.53 24.60 -17.21
N LYS A 882 7.38 23.90 -16.41
CA LYS A 882 7.64 22.42 -16.40
C LYS A 882 6.42 21.52 -16.16
N ILE A 883 5.26 21.88 -16.71
CA ILE A 883 3.98 21.20 -16.47
C ILE A 883 3.04 21.22 -17.72
N PHE A 884 3.48 21.67 -18.91
CA PHE A 884 2.61 21.80 -20.12
C PHE A 884 3.24 21.48 -21.51
N GLU A 885 4.19 20.53 -21.66
CA GLU A 885 4.93 20.26 -22.93
C GLU A 885 4.45 19.03 -23.75
N ASP A 886 4.56 17.79 -23.24
CA ASP A 886 4.26 16.51 -23.93
C ASP A 886 2.74 16.24 -24.21
N ILE A 887 2.06 17.10 -24.98
CA ILE A 887 0.60 17.33 -24.88
C ILE A 887 -0.41 16.39 -25.60
N VAL A 888 -0.45 15.07 -25.33
CA VAL A 888 -1.55 14.13 -25.75
C VAL A 888 -3.00 14.67 -25.54
N PHE A 889 -3.81 14.68 -26.61
CA PHE A 889 -5.15 15.29 -26.66
C PHE A 889 -6.26 14.25 -26.90
N MET A 890 -7.41 14.38 -26.23
CA MET A 890 -8.56 13.47 -26.38
C MET A 890 -9.40 13.89 -27.62
N THR A 891 -9.01 13.46 -28.82
CA THR A 891 -9.54 14.06 -30.07
C THR A 891 -11.07 13.95 -30.29
N PRO A 892 -11.77 12.84 -29.98
CA PRO A 892 -13.24 12.78 -30.13
C PRO A 892 -13.98 13.70 -29.16
N LEU A 893 -13.45 13.86 -27.93
CA LEU A 893 -14.02 14.76 -26.92
C LEU A 893 -13.98 16.22 -27.36
N TYR A 894 -13.22 16.59 -28.40
CA TYR A 894 -13.26 17.95 -28.93
C TYR A 894 -14.64 18.33 -29.50
N GLN A 895 -15.45 17.34 -29.91
CA GLN A 895 -16.83 17.56 -30.34
C GLN A 895 -17.67 18.24 -29.23
N HIS A 896 -17.33 18.06 -27.95
CA HIS A 896 -18.01 18.72 -26.82
C HIS A 896 -17.92 20.25 -26.89
N ILE A 897 -16.74 20.79 -27.21
CA ILE A 897 -16.56 22.24 -27.39
C ILE A 897 -17.30 22.71 -28.63
N LEU A 898 -17.18 21.97 -29.74
CA LEU A 898 -17.86 22.32 -30.99
C LEU A 898 -19.39 22.25 -30.85
N ALA A 899 -19.93 21.41 -29.97
CA ALA A 899 -21.35 21.36 -29.63
C ALA A 899 -21.78 22.54 -28.74
N LEU A 900 -20.96 22.96 -27.77
CA LEU A 900 -21.19 24.18 -26.99
C LEU A 900 -21.14 25.43 -27.86
N GLU A 901 -20.12 25.55 -28.72
CA GLU A 901 -19.99 26.63 -29.72
C GLU A 901 -21.22 26.66 -30.65
N PHE A 902 -21.62 25.51 -31.19
CA PHE A 902 -22.75 25.42 -32.12
C PHE A 902 -24.08 25.77 -31.46
N ALA A 903 -24.34 25.29 -30.24
CA ALA A 903 -25.52 25.67 -29.46
C ALA A 903 -25.53 27.19 -29.20
N ILE A 904 -24.42 27.75 -28.74
CA ILE A 904 -24.29 29.20 -28.49
C ILE A 904 -24.47 30.01 -29.77
N LYS A 905 -23.99 29.50 -30.92
CA LYS A 905 -24.24 30.11 -32.22
C LYS A 905 -25.73 30.10 -32.57
N GLU A 906 -26.41 28.96 -32.52
CA GLU A 906 -27.85 28.88 -32.85
C GLU A 906 -28.73 29.68 -31.87
N ILE A 907 -28.37 29.73 -30.58
CA ILE A 907 -29.03 30.57 -29.56
C ILE A 907 -28.87 32.07 -29.89
N ASN A 908 -27.68 32.50 -30.31
CA ASN A 908 -27.40 33.89 -30.66
C ASN A 908 -27.98 34.28 -32.04
N GLU A 909 -28.07 33.35 -32.99
CA GLU A 909 -28.69 33.55 -34.30
C GLU A 909 -30.24 33.49 -34.23
N ASN A 910 -30.83 32.95 -33.16
CA ASN A 910 -32.28 32.86 -32.95
C ASN A 910 -32.80 33.87 -31.89
N PRO A 911 -33.28 35.06 -32.30
CA PRO A 911 -33.72 36.12 -31.37
C PRO A 911 -34.98 35.77 -30.57
N HIS A 912 -35.64 34.64 -30.84
CA HIS A 912 -36.73 34.14 -30.02
C HIS A 912 -36.24 33.46 -28.72
N ILE A 913 -34.99 32.98 -28.69
CA ILE A 913 -34.40 32.34 -27.50
C ILE A 913 -33.84 33.39 -26.55
N LEU A 914 -32.87 34.22 -26.97
CA LEU A 914 -32.34 35.33 -26.14
C LEU A 914 -32.54 36.71 -26.80
N PRO A 915 -33.72 37.34 -26.64
CA PRO A 915 -33.97 38.65 -27.21
C PRO A 915 -33.12 39.74 -26.54
N ASN A 916 -32.21 40.34 -27.32
CA ASN A 916 -31.30 41.43 -26.97
C ASN A 916 -30.12 41.05 -26.04
N TYR A 917 -29.76 39.77 -25.92
CA TYR A 917 -28.59 39.32 -25.15
C TYR A 917 -27.82 38.23 -25.90
N THR A 918 -26.50 38.34 -25.95
CA THR A 918 -25.61 37.31 -26.51
C THR A 918 -25.05 36.41 -25.41
N LEU A 919 -25.03 35.11 -25.64
CA LEU A 919 -24.29 34.16 -24.82
C LEU A 919 -22.82 34.10 -25.30
N GLY A 920 -21.90 34.24 -24.35
CA GLY A 920 -20.46 33.96 -24.52
C GLY A 920 -20.05 32.79 -23.64
N PHE A 921 -18.80 32.33 -23.79
CA PHE A 921 -18.30 31.17 -23.04
C PHE A 921 -16.86 31.34 -22.54
N HIS A 922 -16.52 30.63 -21.47
CA HIS A 922 -15.17 30.50 -20.95
C HIS A 922 -14.90 29.04 -20.56
N ILE A 923 -14.08 28.36 -21.37
CA ILE A 923 -13.74 26.95 -21.21
C ILE A 923 -12.42 26.85 -20.44
N TYR A 924 -12.41 26.08 -19.34
CA TYR A 924 -11.22 25.65 -18.63
C TYR A 924 -11.02 24.15 -18.82
N ASN A 925 -9.77 23.70 -18.96
CA ASN A 925 -9.46 22.28 -18.84
C ASN A 925 -9.20 21.90 -17.37
N SER A 926 -9.85 20.81 -16.93
CA SER A 926 -9.69 20.19 -15.61
C SER A 926 -8.33 19.48 -15.45
N TYR A 927 -7.67 19.17 -16.57
CA TYR A 927 -6.53 18.25 -16.65
C TYR A 927 -6.81 16.83 -16.14
N PHE A 928 -8.10 16.46 -16.08
CA PHE A 928 -8.67 15.30 -15.37
C PHE A 928 -8.33 15.27 -13.86
N SER A 929 -7.62 16.27 -13.34
CA SER A 929 -7.01 16.24 -12.02
C SER A 929 -7.88 16.94 -10.97
N PRO A 930 -8.14 16.31 -9.81
CA PRO A 930 -8.81 16.96 -8.68
C PRO A 930 -8.18 18.31 -8.28
N GLY A 931 -6.84 18.37 -8.22
CA GLY A 931 -6.12 19.59 -7.81
C GLY A 931 -6.32 20.77 -8.77
N TRP A 932 -6.29 20.50 -10.08
CA TRP A 932 -6.57 21.52 -11.09
C TRP A 932 -8.07 21.85 -11.19
N THR A 933 -8.95 20.90 -10.90
CA THR A 933 -10.42 21.12 -10.83
C THR A 933 -10.79 22.06 -9.68
N PHE A 934 -10.27 21.82 -8.47
CA PHE A 934 -10.42 22.74 -7.34
C PHE A 934 -9.89 24.14 -7.70
N ARG A 935 -8.74 24.20 -8.36
CA ARG A 935 -8.13 25.46 -8.77
C ARG A 935 -8.97 26.22 -9.80
N ALA A 936 -9.44 25.58 -10.87
CA ALA A 936 -10.29 26.19 -11.88
C ALA A 936 -11.57 26.75 -11.24
N SER A 937 -12.22 25.94 -10.39
CA SER A 937 -13.43 26.32 -9.64
C SER A 937 -13.24 27.55 -8.75
N LEU A 938 -12.05 27.73 -8.16
CA LEU A 938 -11.71 28.92 -7.36
C LEU A 938 -11.30 30.12 -8.21
N GLU A 939 -10.67 29.90 -9.37
CA GLU A 939 -10.25 30.96 -10.30
C GLU A 939 -11.47 31.67 -10.94
N LEU A 940 -12.63 31.00 -11.06
CA LEU A 940 -13.91 31.59 -11.49
C LEU A 940 -14.39 32.80 -10.66
N PHE A 941 -13.95 32.90 -9.40
CA PHE A 941 -14.38 33.94 -8.46
C PHE A 941 -13.29 34.98 -8.19
N SER A 942 -12.15 34.92 -8.88
CA SER A 942 -10.99 35.80 -8.73
C SER A 942 -10.83 36.76 -9.91
N THR A 943 -9.96 37.76 -9.78
CA THR A 943 -9.71 38.75 -10.85
C THR A 943 -8.94 38.14 -12.02
N GLN A 944 -9.21 38.60 -13.26
CA GLN A 944 -8.58 38.06 -14.48
C GLN A 944 -7.03 38.10 -14.53
N SER A 945 -6.36 38.77 -13.57
CA SER A 945 -4.90 38.90 -13.50
C SER A 945 -4.26 38.43 -12.19
N ARG A 946 -5.03 38.19 -11.11
CA ARG A 946 -4.51 37.72 -9.81
C ARG A 946 -5.48 36.79 -9.10
N PHE A 947 -4.95 35.63 -8.71
CA PHE A 947 -5.62 34.68 -7.82
C PHE A 947 -5.49 35.13 -6.36
N ILE A 948 -6.59 35.57 -5.77
CA ILE A 948 -6.70 35.90 -4.33
C ILE A 948 -7.77 34.99 -3.72
N PRO A 949 -7.40 34.03 -2.84
CA PRO A 949 -8.37 33.19 -2.15
C PRO A 949 -9.40 34.01 -1.39
N ASN A 950 -10.68 33.64 -1.51
CA ASN A 950 -11.80 34.26 -0.79
C ASN A 950 -11.99 35.78 -1.06
N TYR A 951 -11.62 36.28 -2.24
CA TYR A 951 -11.77 37.70 -2.60
C TYR A 951 -12.38 37.89 -4.00
N ASN A 952 -13.63 38.33 -4.03
CA ASN A 952 -14.44 38.50 -5.25
C ASN A 952 -14.50 39.99 -5.65
N CYS A 953 -13.69 40.38 -6.63
CA CYS A 953 -13.49 41.79 -7.01
C CYS A 953 -14.10 42.20 -8.36
N GLU A 954 -14.51 41.26 -9.22
CA GLU A 954 -15.04 41.57 -10.56
C GLU A 954 -16.54 41.22 -10.66
N ILE A 955 -17.32 42.15 -11.23
CA ILE A 955 -18.78 42.04 -11.34
C ILE A 955 -19.22 41.87 -12.81
N GLN A 956 -18.47 42.41 -13.77
CA GLN A 956 -18.89 42.50 -15.18
C GLN A 956 -18.76 41.20 -15.97
N ASN A 957 -17.88 40.27 -15.58
CA ASN A 957 -17.61 39.01 -16.29
C ASN A 957 -18.00 37.76 -15.47
N ARG A 958 -19.07 37.84 -14.66
CA ARG A 958 -19.45 36.75 -13.76
C ARG A 958 -20.02 35.55 -14.53
N PRO A 959 -19.66 34.30 -14.16
CA PRO A 959 -20.34 33.11 -14.66
C PRO A 959 -21.84 33.18 -14.36
N THR A 960 -22.66 32.84 -15.34
CA THR A 960 -24.12 32.80 -15.23
C THR A 960 -24.60 31.40 -14.83
N ALA A 961 -23.94 30.38 -15.40
CA ALA A 961 -23.97 28.99 -14.98
C ALA A 961 -22.59 28.35 -15.26
N VAL A 962 -22.32 27.21 -14.63
CA VAL A 962 -21.13 26.40 -14.90
C VAL A 962 -21.57 25.03 -15.42
N ILE A 963 -21.21 24.72 -16.66
CA ILE A 963 -21.32 23.37 -17.20
C ILE A 963 -20.19 22.53 -16.58
N GLY A 964 -20.57 21.43 -15.93
CA GLY A 964 -19.68 20.50 -15.27
C GLY A 964 -19.26 19.41 -16.24
N GLY A 965 -17.94 19.30 -16.43
CA GLY A 965 -17.32 18.28 -17.26
C GLY A 965 -17.74 16.87 -16.89
N PRO A 966 -17.52 15.92 -17.81
CA PRO A 966 -18.17 14.63 -17.77
C PRO A 966 -17.86 13.87 -16.47
N THR A 967 -16.58 13.75 -16.09
CA THR A 967 -16.08 12.93 -14.97
C THR A 967 -16.82 13.19 -13.65
N SER A 968 -17.25 12.11 -12.99
CA SER A 968 -18.00 12.18 -11.73
C SER A 968 -17.15 12.76 -10.59
N GLU A 969 -15.86 12.41 -10.54
CA GLU A 969 -14.88 12.97 -9.58
C GLU A 969 -14.69 14.48 -9.78
N VAL A 970 -14.51 14.94 -11.02
CA VAL A 970 -14.39 16.36 -11.37
C VAL A 970 -15.68 17.11 -11.03
N SER A 971 -16.84 16.60 -11.45
CA SER A 971 -18.13 17.24 -11.18
C SER A 971 -18.49 17.29 -9.68
N LEU A 972 -18.09 16.31 -8.88
CA LEU A 972 -18.23 16.33 -7.40
C LEU A 972 -17.30 17.34 -6.72
N HIS A 973 -16.04 17.43 -7.15
CA HIS A 973 -15.10 18.44 -6.64
C HIS A 973 -15.52 19.85 -7.02
N MET A 974 -16.05 20.06 -8.23
CA MET A 974 -16.70 21.32 -8.64
C MET A 974 -17.89 21.64 -7.74
N ALA A 975 -18.85 20.70 -7.56
CA ALA A 975 -20.05 20.93 -6.76
C ALA A 975 -19.72 21.34 -5.31
N THR A 976 -18.65 20.78 -4.75
CA THR A 976 -18.13 21.13 -3.41
C THR A 976 -17.71 22.60 -3.30
N ILE A 977 -17.19 23.22 -4.36
CA ILE A 977 -16.81 24.65 -4.38
C ILE A 977 -17.97 25.54 -4.86
N LEU A 978 -18.65 25.16 -5.94
CA LEU A 978 -19.70 25.96 -6.57
C LEU A 978 -20.91 26.15 -5.65
N SER A 979 -21.26 25.15 -4.84
CA SER A 979 -22.33 25.26 -3.83
C SER A 979 -22.03 26.28 -2.72
N LEU A 980 -20.77 26.47 -2.33
CA LEU A 980 -20.37 27.50 -1.34
C LEU A 980 -20.62 28.91 -1.87
N TYR A 981 -20.42 29.12 -3.17
CA TYR A 981 -20.70 30.39 -3.86
C TYR A 981 -22.12 30.47 -4.45
N LYS A 982 -22.94 29.43 -4.27
CA LYS A 982 -24.29 29.27 -4.82
C LYS A 982 -24.37 29.46 -6.35
N MET A 983 -23.34 29.00 -7.05
CA MET A 983 -23.27 29.05 -8.51
C MET A 983 -23.97 27.81 -9.09
N PRO A 984 -24.98 27.96 -9.97
CA PRO A 984 -25.67 26.81 -10.56
C PRO A 984 -24.74 26.03 -11.48
N GLN A 985 -24.56 24.74 -11.17
CA GLN A 985 -23.83 23.78 -11.98
C GLN A 985 -24.79 22.92 -12.80
N ILE A 986 -24.50 22.70 -14.09
CA ILE A 986 -25.24 21.75 -14.93
C ILE A 986 -24.29 20.62 -15.32
N ILE A 987 -24.60 19.40 -14.88
CA ILE A 987 -23.78 18.21 -15.10
C ILE A 987 -24.36 17.45 -16.29
N TYR A 988 -23.59 17.34 -17.38
CA TYR A 988 -23.97 16.56 -18.57
C TYR A 988 -23.48 15.11 -18.53
N GLY A 989 -22.36 14.87 -17.83
CA GLY A 989 -21.97 13.53 -17.39
C GLY A 989 -22.86 13.05 -16.23
N PHE A 990 -22.27 12.31 -15.29
CA PHE A 990 -23.03 11.75 -14.17
C PHE A 990 -22.32 11.83 -12.84
N VAL A 991 -23.15 11.94 -11.82
CA VAL A 991 -22.77 11.84 -10.42
C VAL A 991 -23.78 10.89 -9.75
N PRO A 992 -23.33 9.90 -8.97
CA PRO A 992 -24.24 9.03 -8.23
C PRO A 992 -24.93 9.79 -7.09
N GLU A 993 -26.24 9.56 -6.91
CA GLU A 993 -27.04 10.21 -5.87
C GLU A 993 -26.41 10.05 -4.47
N THR A 994 -26.43 11.14 -3.69
CA THR A 994 -25.89 11.26 -2.33
C THR A 994 -27.02 11.64 -1.35
N ASP A 995 -26.96 11.11 -0.12
CA ASP A 995 -27.92 11.42 0.95
C ASP A 995 -27.88 12.87 1.47
N VAL A 996 -26.94 13.70 0.98
CA VAL A 996 -26.67 15.06 1.49
C VAL A 996 -27.66 16.08 0.91
N LYS A 997 -28.93 15.98 1.34
CA LYS A 997 -30.08 16.80 0.90
C LYS A 997 -29.85 18.33 0.86
N ASN A 998 -28.84 18.85 1.57
CA ASN A 998 -28.49 20.27 1.58
C ASN A 998 -27.58 20.72 0.43
N GLN A 999 -26.91 19.82 -0.30
CA GLN A 999 -26.03 20.17 -1.44
C GLN A 999 -26.76 20.15 -2.78
N ASN A 1000 -27.82 19.35 -2.91
CA ASN A 1000 -28.60 19.12 -4.14
C ASN A 1000 -29.37 20.36 -4.66
N ALA A 1001 -29.22 21.54 -4.03
CA ALA A 1001 -29.88 22.78 -4.42
C ALA A 1001 -29.13 23.59 -5.49
N PHE A 1002 -27.85 23.29 -5.77
CA PHE A 1002 -27.00 24.10 -6.64
C PHE A 1002 -26.37 23.35 -7.82
N TYR A 1003 -26.69 22.07 -8.02
CA TYR A 1003 -26.34 21.33 -9.23
C TYR A 1003 -27.56 20.61 -9.80
N GLN A 1004 -27.65 20.56 -11.13
CA GLN A 1004 -28.67 19.82 -11.87
C GLN A 1004 -28.01 18.87 -12.85
N GLN A 1005 -28.46 17.62 -12.87
CA GLN A 1005 -28.00 16.62 -13.83
C GLN A 1005 -28.98 16.60 -15.01
N ILE A 1006 -28.51 16.94 -16.21
CA ILE A 1006 -29.37 17.00 -17.41
C ILE A 1006 -29.69 15.61 -17.97
N PHE A 1007 -28.75 14.67 -17.88
CA PHE A 1007 -28.97 13.33 -18.38
C PHE A 1007 -29.98 12.56 -17.45
N PRO A 1008 -31.03 11.90 -18.00
CA PRO A 1008 -31.92 10.91 -17.35
C PRO A 1008 -31.36 9.84 -16.36
N ASN A 1009 -31.91 9.79 -15.15
CA ASN A 1009 -31.69 8.78 -14.09
C ASN A 1009 -31.26 7.36 -14.53
N ALA A 1010 -30.08 6.92 -14.09
CA ALA A 1010 -29.43 5.73 -14.63
C ALA A 1010 -30.08 4.37 -14.27
N GLU A 1011 -30.97 4.31 -13.25
CA GLU A 1011 -31.79 3.10 -13.01
C GLU A 1011 -32.57 2.72 -14.28
N HIS A 1012 -32.88 3.70 -15.15
CA HIS A 1012 -33.65 3.49 -16.36
C HIS A 1012 -33.00 2.61 -17.42
N GLN A 1013 -31.69 2.43 -17.37
CA GLN A 1013 -30.99 1.64 -18.38
C GLN A 1013 -30.35 0.39 -17.82
N TYR A 1014 -30.05 0.35 -16.53
CA TYR A 1014 -29.78 -0.91 -15.87
C TYR A 1014 -31.06 -1.77 -15.93
N LEU A 1015 -32.19 -1.18 -15.51
CA LEU A 1015 -33.52 -1.68 -15.80
C LEU A 1015 -33.83 -1.68 -17.30
N GLY A 1016 -33.07 -0.99 -18.13
CA GLY A 1016 -33.11 -1.16 -19.59
C GLY A 1016 -32.61 -2.55 -19.97
N ILE A 1017 -31.35 -2.86 -19.64
CA ILE A 1017 -30.69 -4.13 -19.89
C ILE A 1017 -31.63 -5.24 -19.48
N ILE A 1018 -32.11 -5.19 -18.23
CA ILE A 1018 -33.13 -6.05 -17.63
C ILE A 1018 -34.22 -6.52 -18.63
N LYS A 1019 -34.74 -5.69 -19.54
CA LYS A 1019 -35.69 -6.20 -20.55
C LYS A 1019 -35.07 -7.31 -21.41
N LEU A 1020 -33.96 -6.93 -22.03
CA LEU A 1020 -33.32 -7.59 -23.14
C LEU A 1020 -32.97 -9.02 -22.73
N LEU A 1021 -32.42 -9.11 -21.53
CA LEU A 1021 -31.96 -10.27 -20.78
C LEU A 1021 -32.95 -11.43 -20.73
N LEU A 1022 -34.22 -11.09 -20.60
CA LEU A 1022 -35.31 -12.06 -20.53
C LEU A 1022 -36.20 -12.08 -21.77
N HIS A 1023 -35.79 -11.38 -22.83
CA HIS A 1023 -36.51 -11.41 -24.10
C HIS A 1023 -36.04 -12.54 -25.02
N PHE A 1024 -34.73 -12.75 -25.18
CA PHE A 1024 -34.15 -13.67 -26.22
C PHE A 1024 -33.43 -15.18 -26.02
N LYS A 1025 -33.14 -16.70 -24.27
CA LYS A 1025 -32.60 -18.04 -23.74
C LYS A 1025 -31.08 -18.27 -23.50
N TRP A 1026 -30.41 -17.34 -22.82
CA TRP A 1026 -29.19 -17.46 -21.95
C TRP A 1026 -29.56 -16.69 -20.64
N THR A 1027 -28.96 -16.94 -19.46
CA THR A 1027 -29.05 -15.98 -18.30
C THR A 1027 -27.72 -15.79 -17.54
N TRP A 1028 -26.61 -16.28 -18.10
CA TRP A 1028 -25.26 -16.14 -17.58
C TRP A 1028 -24.42 -14.99 -18.21
N ILE A 1029 -23.63 -14.09 -17.55
CA ILE A 1029 -22.71 -12.99 -18.10
C ILE A 1029 -21.33 -12.90 -17.42
N GLY A 1030 -20.71 -11.68 -17.42
CA GLY A 1030 -19.55 -11.02 -16.75
C GLY A 1030 -19.65 -9.46 -16.76
N ALA A 1031 -18.86 -8.68 -16.01
CA ALA A 1031 -19.02 -7.21 -15.87
C ALA A 1031 -18.02 -6.66 -14.85
N TYR A 1032 -16.88 -6.23 -15.33
CA TYR A 1032 -15.80 -5.53 -14.61
C TYR A 1032 -16.45 -4.11 -14.39
N THR A 1033 -16.15 -3.34 -13.34
CA THR A 1033 -16.70 -1.99 -13.08
C THR A 1033 -15.77 -1.11 -12.16
N VAL A 1034 -16.15 0.07 -11.63
CA VAL A 1034 -15.25 1.13 -11.00
C VAL A 1034 -14.83 1.13 -9.46
N ASN A 1035 -13.63 1.57 -9.04
CA ASN A 1035 -12.99 1.64 -7.65
C ASN A 1035 -12.91 3.07 -7.09
N ASN A 1036 -13.87 3.91 -7.41
CA ASN A 1036 -14.10 5.09 -6.61
C ASN A 1036 -15.37 4.87 -5.78
N GLU A 1037 -16.12 5.92 -5.48
CA GLU A 1037 -17.39 5.80 -4.76
C GLU A 1037 -18.61 5.60 -5.64
N ASN A 1038 -18.64 6.15 -6.87
CA ASN A 1038 -19.59 5.64 -7.87
C ASN A 1038 -19.40 4.14 -8.00
N GLY A 1039 -18.12 3.76 -7.86
CA GLY A 1039 -17.63 2.46 -7.52
C GLY A 1039 -18.37 1.82 -6.36
N GLN A 1040 -17.87 2.01 -5.15
CA GLN A 1040 -18.40 1.43 -3.91
C GLN A 1040 -19.95 1.38 -3.79
N ARG A 1041 -20.68 2.37 -4.30
CA ARG A 1041 -22.16 2.38 -4.32
C ARG A 1041 -22.72 1.41 -5.32
N PHE A 1042 -22.08 1.34 -6.46
CA PHE A 1042 -22.39 0.42 -7.49
C PHE A 1042 -22.18 -1.03 -7.03
N VAL A 1043 -21.59 -1.55 -5.92
CA VAL A 1043 -22.09 -2.75 -5.15
C VAL A 1043 -22.25 -2.28 -3.72
N GLN A 1044 -23.30 -1.52 -3.47
CA GLN A 1044 -24.10 -1.62 -2.25
C GLN A 1044 -25.61 -1.73 -2.54
N ASN A 1045 -26.19 -0.71 -3.16
CA ASN A 1045 -27.63 -0.40 -3.12
C ASN A 1045 -28.53 -1.41 -3.82
N VAL A 1046 -28.14 -1.69 -5.04
CA VAL A 1046 -29.00 -2.01 -6.13
C VAL A 1046 -28.27 -3.11 -6.94
N VAL A 1047 -28.00 -4.29 -6.29
CA VAL A 1047 -27.75 -5.68 -6.80
C VAL A 1047 -28.98 -6.61 -6.43
N PRO A 1048 -30.12 -6.17 -5.81
CA PRO A 1048 -31.36 -6.99 -5.69
C PRO A 1048 -32.36 -7.23 -6.88
N MET A 1049 -32.39 -6.53 -8.03
CA MET A 1049 -33.48 -6.57 -9.06
C MET A 1049 -33.14 -7.11 -10.48
N PHE A 1050 -31.89 -7.28 -10.88
CA PHE A 1050 -31.37 -8.42 -11.61
C PHE A 1050 -31.12 -9.65 -10.66
N ALA A 1051 -31.54 -9.67 -9.36
CA ALA A 1051 -31.39 -10.79 -8.36
C ALA A 1051 -32.61 -11.51 -7.63
N LYS A 1052 -33.81 -10.95 -7.24
CA LYS A 1052 -35.05 -11.59 -6.56
C LYS A 1052 -36.63 -11.92 -7.06
N ARG A 1053 -37.46 -11.98 -8.20
CA ARG A 1053 -37.73 -11.80 -9.77
C ARG A 1053 -37.23 -12.57 -11.15
N GLY A 1054 -35.99 -12.53 -11.74
CA GLY A 1054 -35.13 -13.52 -12.50
C GLY A 1054 -33.75 -13.17 -13.24
N ILE A 1055 -32.51 -13.00 -12.63
CA ILE A 1055 -31.09 -13.21 -13.16
C ILE A 1055 -29.92 -13.31 -12.10
N CYS A 1056 -28.66 -13.58 -12.54
CA CYS A 1056 -27.50 -14.17 -11.79
C CYS A 1056 -26.18 -13.35 -11.89
N PHE A 1057 -24.96 -13.68 -11.39
CA PHE A 1057 -23.69 -12.89 -11.63
C PHE A 1057 -22.27 -13.56 -11.27
N ALA A 1058 -21.64 -14.60 -11.83
CA ALA A 1058 -20.45 -15.37 -11.25
C ALA A 1058 -19.02 -14.90 -10.69
N PHE A 1059 -18.77 -13.65 -10.32
CA PHE A 1059 -17.59 -13.02 -9.64
C PHE A 1059 -18.01 -11.59 -9.41
N ILE A 1060 -17.07 -10.66 -9.33
CA ILE A 1060 -17.03 -9.41 -10.11
C ILE A 1060 -15.53 -8.97 -10.13
N GLU A 1061 -14.92 -8.25 -11.10
CA GLU A 1061 -13.46 -7.85 -11.07
C GLU A 1061 -13.09 -6.40 -11.60
N LYS A 1062 -11.90 -5.72 -11.34
CA LYS A 1062 -11.55 -4.21 -11.32
C LYS A 1062 -10.23 -3.64 -12.05
N PHE A 1063 -10.06 -2.32 -12.47
CA PHE A 1063 -8.74 -1.56 -12.91
C PHE A 1063 -8.08 -0.06 -12.45
N PRO A 1064 -7.90 0.74 -11.28
CA PRO A 1064 -8.50 2.07 -11.10
C PRO A 1064 -7.80 3.36 -11.46
N LYS A 1065 -7.08 3.91 -10.50
CA LYS A 1065 -7.41 5.24 -10.06
C LYS A 1065 -6.46 6.20 -10.73
N SER A 1066 -6.44 6.19 -12.06
CA SER A 1066 -5.63 6.99 -12.98
C SER A 1066 -4.62 7.84 -12.25
N SER A 1067 -3.59 7.20 -11.72
CA SER A 1067 -2.73 7.84 -10.75
C SER A 1067 -1.90 8.84 -11.52
N TYR A 1068 -2.08 10.11 -11.16
CA TYR A 1068 -1.67 11.27 -11.95
C TYR A 1068 -0.14 11.52 -11.94
N SER A 1069 0.67 10.47 -11.76
CA SER A 1069 2.14 10.48 -11.77
C SER A 1069 2.72 9.09 -12.11
N ASN A 1070 3.56 9.00 -13.15
CA ASN A 1070 4.44 7.86 -13.54
C ASN A 1070 3.85 6.44 -13.62
N SER A 1071 2.54 6.31 -13.47
CA SER A 1071 1.91 5.03 -13.12
C SER A 1071 1.30 4.31 -14.33
N LEU A 1072 1.15 4.90 -15.52
CA LEU A 1072 0.37 4.23 -16.57
C LEU A 1072 0.90 2.86 -16.98
N VAL A 1073 2.21 2.62 -16.87
CA VAL A 1073 2.81 1.31 -17.15
C VAL A 1073 2.45 0.29 -16.07
N GLU A 1074 2.63 0.68 -14.82
CA GLU A 1074 2.26 -0.06 -13.61
C GLU A 1074 0.79 -0.48 -13.62
N SER A 1075 0.03 0.46 -14.13
CA SER A 1075 -1.37 0.32 -14.30
C SER A 1075 -1.58 -0.62 -15.51
N LEU A 1076 -0.94 -0.35 -16.67
CA LEU A 1076 -1.08 -1.11 -17.92
C LEU A 1076 -0.86 -2.62 -17.70
N GLU A 1077 0.01 -2.97 -16.76
CA GLU A 1077 0.10 -4.28 -16.10
C GLU A 1077 -1.26 -4.75 -15.60
N GLU A 1078 -1.83 -4.20 -14.53
CA GLU A 1078 -3.06 -4.76 -13.97
C GLU A 1078 -4.30 -4.62 -14.88
N GLY A 1079 -4.37 -3.63 -15.77
CA GLY A 1079 -5.41 -3.63 -16.80
C GLY A 1079 -5.22 -4.77 -17.80
N SER A 1080 -3.97 -5.06 -18.19
CA SER A 1080 -3.64 -6.26 -18.98
C SER A 1080 -3.93 -7.54 -18.21
N LYS A 1081 -3.72 -7.52 -16.89
CA LYS A 1081 -4.19 -8.57 -15.99
C LYS A 1081 -5.68 -8.74 -16.15
N VAL A 1082 -6.49 -7.86 -15.59
CA VAL A 1082 -7.90 -8.13 -15.25
C VAL A 1082 -8.78 -8.24 -16.49
N TYR A 1083 -8.22 -7.89 -17.64
CA TYR A 1083 -8.84 -8.12 -18.89
C TYR A 1083 -8.51 -9.54 -19.46
N TYR A 1084 -7.44 -10.18 -19.04
CA TYR A 1084 -6.91 -11.41 -19.67
C TYR A 1084 -7.85 -12.59 -19.74
N GLU A 1085 -8.29 -13.06 -18.59
CA GLU A 1085 -9.03 -14.31 -18.54
C GLU A 1085 -10.51 -14.07 -18.92
N VAL A 1086 -10.95 -12.80 -19.11
CA VAL A 1086 -12.29 -12.38 -19.63
C VAL A 1086 -12.73 -13.27 -20.77
N MET A 1087 -11.72 -13.65 -21.55
CA MET A 1087 -11.80 -14.32 -22.81
C MET A 1087 -11.54 -15.82 -22.67
N ARG A 1088 -10.69 -16.19 -21.71
CA ARG A 1088 -10.58 -17.56 -21.17
C ARG A 1088 -11.91 -18.09 -20.62
N SER A 1089 -12.83 -17.22 -20.20
CA SER A 1089 -14.21 -17.57 -19.82
C SER A 1089 -14.94 -18.48 -20.83
N THR A 1090 -15.84 -19.36 -20.37
CA THR A 1090 -16.60 -20.37 -21.16
C THR A 1090 -17.91 -19.83 -21.75
N VAL A 1091 -17.89 -18.56 -22.07
CA VAL A 1091 -18.99 -17.68 -21.71
C VAL A 1091 -19.05 -16.63 -22.79
N ASN A 1092 -20.07 -16.59 -23.63
CA ASN A 1092 -19.98 -16.09 -25.01
C ASN A 1092 -19.75 -14.57 -25.26
N VAL A 1093 -19.41 -13.70 -24.29
CA VAL A 1093 -19.74 -12.23 -24.27
C VAL A 1093 -18.81 -11.28 -23.45
N VAL A 1094 -18.85 -9.92 -23.60
CA VAL A 1094 -18.29 -8.86 -22.66
C VAL A 1094 -19.23 -7.62 -22.43
N VAL A 1095 -18.77 -6.43 -22.01
CA VAL A 1095 -19.55 -5.23 -21.54
C VAL A 1095 -18.63 -4.01 -21.20
N LEU A 1096 -18.85 -2.68 -21.44
CA LEU A 1096 -17.82 -1.54 -21.22
C LEU A 1096 -17.97 -0.15 -20.35
N HIS A 1097 -18.83 0.17 -19.33
CA HIS A 1097 -19.10 1.25 -18.32
C HIS A 1097 -18.78 2.78 -18.33
N GLY A 1098 -17.68 3.30 -17.76
CA GLY A 1098 -17.37 4.77 -17.81
C GLY A 1098 -17.04 5.59 -16.54
N GLU A 1099 -15.89 6.28 -16.58
CA GLU A 1099 -15.56 7.70 -16.23
C GLU A 1099 -15.20 8.44 -17.56
N THR A 1100 -14.17 9.27 -17.80
CA THR A 1100 -13.99 10.00 -19.12
C THR A 1100 -12.86 9.51 -20.05
N ASP A 1101 -12.12 8.49 -19.63
CA ASP A 1101 -10.75 8.27 -20.07
C ASP A 1101 -10.57 6.90 -20.74
N HIS A 1102 -10.23 5.83 -20.03
CA HIS A 1102 -11.20 4.77 -20.02
C HIS A 1102 -11.26 3.71 -21.16
N ILE A 1103 -11.75 4.07 -22.35
CA ILE A 1103 -11.65 3.27 -23.60
C ILE A 1103 -10.56 3.86 -24.45
N ILE A 1104 -10.12 5.08 -24.20
CA ILE A 1104 -8.70 5.37 -24.32
C ILE A 1104 -7.99 4.52 -23.30
N LEU A 1105 -8.42 4.54 -22.04
CA LEU A 1105 -7.89 3.63 -21.02
C LEU A 1105 -7.90 2.18 -21.56
N LEU A 1106 -8.84 1.76 -22.41
CA LEU A 1106 -8.83 0.53 -23.19
C LEU A 1106 -8.69 0.85 -24.69
N ARG A 1107 -7.63 1.60 -25.10
CA ARG A 1107 -7.17 1.74 -26.49
C ARG A 1107 -5.64 1.67 -26.93
N ILE A 1108 -4.63 1.06 -26.23
CA ILE A 1108 -3.39 0.50 -26.93
C ILE A 1108 -3.20 -1.03 -26.99
N LEU A 1109 -3.80 -1.81 -26.07
CA LEU A 1109 -3.39 -3.18 -25.73
C LEU A 1109 -4.26 -4.33 -26.32
N SER A 1110 -5.44 -4.17 -26.95
CA SER A 1110 -6.05 -5.17 -27.90
C SER A 1110 -5.28 -5.29 -29.22
N ASN A 1111 -4.34 -4.40 -29.44
CA ASN A 1111 -3.48 -4.36 -30.56
C ASN A 1111 -2.10 -4.78 -30.11
N ARG A 1112 -1.69 -4.64 -28.83
CA ARG A 1112 -0.73 -5.64 -28.30
C ARG A 1112 -1.35 -7.03 -28.34
N LEU A 1113 -2.62 -7.17 -27.94
CA LEU A 1113 -3.44 -8.32 -28.28
C LEU A 1113 -3.75 -8.38 -29.78
N LYS A 1114 -3.17 -7.65 -30.70
CA LYS A 1114 -3.22 -7.99 -32.15
C LYS A 1114 -1.84 -8.40 -32.64
N ASP A 1115 -0.90 -8.41 -31.70
CA ASP A 1115 0.46 -8.81 -31.82
C ASP A 1115 0.52 -10.20 -31.14
N GLU A 1116 0.87 -10.33 -29.86
CA GLU A 1116 1.66 -11.51 -29.42
C GLU A 1116 1.07 -12.98 -29.49
N ASN A 1117 -0.12 -13.31 -30.03
CA ASN A 1117 -0.88 -14.59 -30.33
C ASN A 1117 -1.65 -15.64 -29.33
N VAL A 1118 -2.48 -15.45 -28.24
CA VAL A 1118 -2.98 -16.59 -27.29
C VAL A 1118 -3.92 -17.70 -27.93
N PRO A 1119 -4.89 -18.41 -27.29
CA PRO A 1119 -6.01 -19.15 -27.97
C PRO A 1119 -7.33 -18.41 -28.31
N LEU A 1120 -7.41 -17.10 -28.11
CA LEU A 1120 -8.62 -16.37 -27.72
C LEU A 1120 -8.86 -15.01 -28.47
N TRP A 1121 -8.63 -14.85 -29.81
CA TRP A 1121 -8.87 -13.73 -30.80
C TRP A 1121 -9.94 -14.26 -31.80
N ASN A 1122 -10.40 -15.50 -31.56
CA ASN A 1122 -11.53 -16.19 -32.19
C ASN A 1122 -12.50 -16.88 -31.18
N LYS A 1123 -12.39 -16.63 -29.87
CA LYS A 1123 -13.32 -17.12 -28.84
C LYS A 1123 -14.37 -16.07 -28.43
N ASP A 1124 -14.42 -14.98 -29.20
CA ASP A 1124 -15.53 -14.09 -29.53
C ASP A 1124 -16.59 -13.87 -28.39
N LYS A 1125 -16.72 -12.62 -27.91
CA LYS A 1125 -17.51 -12.21 -26.76
C LYS A 1125 -18.50 -11.04 -27.05
N VAL A 1126 -19.75 -11.26 -27.49
CA VAL A 1126 -20.81 -10.21 -27.63
C VAL A 1126 -20.84 -9.15 -26.47
N TRP A 1127 -20.66 -7.84 -26.67
CA TRP A 1127 -20.53 -6.87 -25.54
C TRP A 1127 -21.80 -6.03 -25.21
N ILE A 1128 -22.01 -5.58 -23.96
CA ILE A 1128 -23.10 -4.63 -23.57
C ILE A 1128 -22.58 -3.30 -23.04
N MET A 1129 -23.42 -2.31 -23.24
CA MET A 1129 -22.93 -1.01 -23.58
C MET A 1129 -23.65 0.14 -22.75
N THR A 1130 -23.08 1.34 -22.52
CA THR A 1130 -23.15 2.44 -21.43
C THR A 1130 -23.01 3.81 -22.10
N ALA A 1131 -24.08 4.60 -22.09
CA ALA A 1131 -24.28 5.89 -22.75
C ALA A 1131 -23.84 7.12 -21.96
N GLN A 1132 -23.20 6.94 -20.82
CA GLN A 1132 -22.42 7.99 -20.26
C GLN A 1132 -21.17 7.96 -21.14
N MET A 1133 -20.90 6.99 -22.04
CA MET A 1133 -19.71 6.89 -22.88
C MET A 1133 -19.84 7.28 -24.38
N ASP A 1134 -18.81 7.95 -24.97
CA ASP A 1134 -18.63 8.25 -26.43
C ASP A 1134 -17.20 7.90 -27.01
N PHE A 1135 -17.03 7.62 -28.33
CA PHE A 1135 -15.96 6.92 -29.14
C PHE A 1135 -14.47 7.33 -28.94
N THR A 1136 -13.98 7.46 -27.70
CA THR A 1136 -12.73 8.16 -27.40
C THR A 1136 -11.43 7.49 -27.89
N SER A 1137 -10.50 8.31 -28.40
CA SER A 1137 -9.15 7.96 -28.87
C SER A 1137 -8.17 9.09 -28.53
N VAL A 1138 -6.90 8.72 -28.33
CA VAL A 1138 -5.75 9.64 -28.45
C VAL A 1138 -5.01 9.38 -29.77
N PRO A 1139 -4.10 10.26 -30.23
CA PRO A 1139 -3.59 10.21 -31.61
C PRO A 1139 -2.90 8.92 -32.00
N PHE A 1140 -1.90 8.49 -31.22
CA PHE A 1140 -1.09 7.29 -31.48
C PHE A 1140 -1.85 5.96 -31.36
N ILE A 1141 -3.18 6.00 -31.18
CA ILE A 1141 -4.07 4.83 -31.17
C ILE A 1141 -5.26 4.95 -32.14
N ARG A 1142 -5.21 5.94 -33.05
CA ARG A 1142 -6.22 6.13 -34.08
C ARG A 1142 -6.27 5.03 -35.14
N ASN A 1143 -5.13 4.39 -35.40
CA ASN A 1143 -4.95 3.40 -36.48
C ASN A 1143 -5.28 1.96 -36.08
N ILE A 1144 -5.64 1.75 -34.82
CA ILE A 1144 -6.11 0.49 -34.30
C ILE A 1144 -7.50 0.18 -34.85
N ASP A 1145 -7.79 -1.12 -35.05
CA ASP A 1145 -9.17 -1.56 -35.29
C ASP A 1145 -9.93 -1.93 -34.02
N LEU A 1146 -11.25 -1.81 -34.14
CA LEU A 1146 -12.26 -1.96 -33.09
C LEU A 1146 -12.96 -3.33 -33.18
N VAL A 1147 -12.36 -4.25 -33.94
CA VAL A 1147 -13.06 -5.44 -34.45
C VAL A 1147 -13.15 -6.49 -33.33
N PHE A 1148 -12.34 -6.31 -32.28
CA PHE A 1148 -12.44 -6.90 -30.95
C PHE A 1148 -13.79 -6.68 -30.28
N LEU A 1149 -14.50 -5.64 -30.72
CA LEU A 1149 -15.75 -5.22 -30.18
C LEU A 1149 -16.92 -5.29 -31.18
N HIS A 1150 -16.59 -5.33 -32.48
CA HIS A 1150 -17.52 -5.27 -33.61
C HIS A 1150 -18.79 -6.07 -33.39
N GLY A 1151 -19.92 -5.35 -33.35
CA GLY A 1151 -21.26 -5.89 -33.31
C GLY A 1151 -21.85 -5.80 -31.91
N ALA A 1152 -21.13 -5.23 -30.95
CA ALA A 1152 -21.74 -4.75 -29.74
C ALA A 1152 -22.67 -3.57 -30.06
N LEU A 1153 -23.62 -3.33 -29.19
CA LEU A 1153 -24.89 -2.70 -29.57
C LEU A 1153 -25.12 -1.44 -28.70
N SER A 1154 -26.20 -0.65 -28.85
CA SER A 1154 -26.28 0.67 -28.15
C SER A 1154 -27.67 1.17 -27.60
N PHE A 1155 -27.67 1.98 -26.52
CA PHE A 1155 -28.78 2.75 -25.83
C PHE A 1155 -28.28 4.21 -25.83
N ALA A 1156 -27.89 4.77 -26.98
CA ALA A 1156 -27.44 6.17 -27.09
C ALA A 1156 -28.27 7.10 -26.18
N ILE A 1157 -27.61 8.07 -25.51
CA ILE A 1157 -28.33 9.18 -24.88
C ILE A 1157 -29.28 9.69 -25.96
N HIS A 1158 -30.58 9.75 -25.66
CA HIS A 1158 -31.54 9.89 -26.73
C HIS A 1158 -31.38 11.23 -27.44
N SER A 1159 -30.72 11.17 -28.59
CA SER A 1159 -30.34 12.31 -29.41
C SER A 1159 -31.14 12.32 -30.70
N GLU A 1160 -31.48 13.52 -31.15
CA GLU A 1160 -32.08 13.76 -32.46
C GLU A 1160 -31.01 14.33 -33.41
N LYS A 1161 -31.18 14.07 -34.71
CA LYS A 1161 -30.21 14.50 -35.72
C LYS A 1161 -30.31 16.01 -35.98
N ILE A 1162 -29.53 16.80 -35.25
CA ILE A 1162 -29.46 18.26 -35.40
C ILE A 1162 -29.04 18.67 -36.82
N LEU A 1163 -29.97 19.29 -37.55
CA LEU A 1163 -29.88 19.62 -38.98
C LEU A 1163 -29.08 20.89 -39.26
N GLY A 1164 -27.80 20.89 -38.88
CA GLY A 1164 -26.87 22.00 -39.15
C GLY A 1164 -25.44 21.70 -38.75
N PHE A 1165 -25.27 20.89 -37.70
CA PHE A 1165 -23.99 20.56 -37.08
C PHE A 1165 -22.91 20.10 -38.07
N GLN A 1166 -23.20 19.15 -38.97
CA GLN A 1166 -22.23 18.69 -39.97
C GLN A 1166 -21.75 19.81 -40.91
N LYS A 1167 -22.62 20.76 -41.28
CA LYS A 1167 -22.23 21.92 -42.11
C LYS A 1167 -21.38 22.93 -41.34
N PHE A 1168 -21.63 23.08 -40.04
CA PHE A 1168 -20.77 23.88 -39.16
C PHE A 1168 -19.37 23.28 -39.03
N LEU A 1169 -19.27 21.96 -38.82
CA LEU A 1169 -18.00 21.22 -38.82
C LEU A 1169 -17.24 21.36 -40.14
N GLN A 1170 -17.92 21.26 -41.28
CA GLN A 1170 -17.35 21.51 -42.61
C GLN A 1170 -16.87 22.97 -42.83
N SER A 1171 -17.30 23.93 -42.00
CA SER A 1171 -16.99 25.36 -42.16
C SER A 1171 -15.83 25.86 -41.28
N LYS A 1172 -15.23 25.00 -40.46
CA LYS A 1172 -14.08 25.33 -39.60
C LYS A 1172 -12.76 25.23 -40.37
N ASP A 1173 -11.85 26.18 -40.13
CA ASP A 1173 -10.54 26.30 -40.76
C ASP A 1173 -9.47 26.55 -39.68
N PRO A 1174 -8.43 25.70 -39.53
CA PRO A 1174 -7.41 25.85 -38.50
C PRO A 1174 -6.46 27.05 -38.73
N THR A 1175 -6.36 27.54 -39.96
CA THR A 1175 -5.43 28.62 -40.32
C THR A 1175 -5.91 29.97 -39.79
N LEU A 1176 -7.22 30.15 -39.67
CA LEU A 1176 -7.86 31.37 -39.15
C LEU A 1176 -7.84 31.47 -37.61
N GLU A 1177 -7.60 30.35 -36.92
CA GLU A 1177 -7.63 30.29 -35.46
C GLU A 1177 -6.37 30.85 -34.78
N LYS A 1178 -6.51 31.25 -33.50
CA LYS A 1178 -5.42 31.89 -32.73
C LYS A 1178 -4.29 30.91 -32.40
N GLU A 1179 -3.05 31.42 -32.40
CA GLU A 1179 -1.89 30.68 -31.89
C GLU A 1179 -2.11 30.27 -30.42
N GLY A 1180 -1.94 28.98 -30.12
CA GLY A 1180 -2.18 28.40 -28.80
C GLY A 1180 -3.64 28.09 -28.45
N GLY A 1181 -4.61 28.35 -29.35
CA GLY A 1181 -6.02 27.99 -29.15
C GLY A 1181 -6.25 26.47 -29.20
N LEU A 1182 -7.28 25.98 -28.49
CA LEU A 1182 -7.56 24.54 -28.37
C LEU A 1182 -7.79 23.89 -29.74
N PHE A 1183 -8.44 24.59 -30.66
CA PHE A 1183 -8.70 24.12 -32.03
C PHE A 1183 -7.43 23.74 -32.79
N ARG A 1184 -6.36 24.56 -32.72
CA ARG A 1184 -5.08 24.24 -33.39
C ARG A 1184 -4.35 23.09 -32.72
N VAL A 1185 -4.45 22.95 -31.40
CA VAL A 1185 -3.89 21.79 -30.68
C VAL A 1185 -4.64 20.51 -31.07
N PHE A 1186 -5.98 20.56 -31.16
CA PHE A 1186 -6.79 19.47 -31.70
C PHE A 1186 -6.36 19.11 -33.14
N TRP A 1187 -6.25 20.08 -34.05
CA TRP A 1187 -5.91 19.82 -35.46
C TRP A 1187 -4.51 19.20 -35.62
N LYS A 1188 -3.49 19.66 -34.86
CA LYS A 1188 -2.14 19.02 -34.83
C LYS A 1188 -2.26 17.53 -34.51
N ASN A 1189 -3.04 17.21 -33.47
CA ASN A 1189 -3.22 15.86 -32.94
C ASN A 1189 -4.16 14.99 -33.80
N ALA A 1190 -5.13 15.57 -34.51
CA ALA A 1190 -6.09 14.83 -35.33
C ALA A 1190 -5.47 14.34 -36.66
N PHE A 1191 -4.58 15.13 -37.25
CA PHE A 1191 -3.99 14.85 -38.57
C PHE A 1191 -2.51 14.45 -38.56
N GLU A 1192 -1.80 14.51 -37.41
CA GLU A 1192 -0.35 14.21 -37.28
C GLU A 1192 0.53 15.07 -38.22
N CYS A 1193 0.25 16.37 -38.25
CA CYS A 1193 1.00 17.36 -39.02
C CYS A 1193 1.43 18.53 -38.11
N SER A 1194 2.41 19.35 -38.49
CA SER A 1194 2.80 20.55 -37.72
C SER A 1194 2.48 21.85 -38.44
N PHE A 1195 2.13 22.89 -37.67
CA PHE A 1195 2.03 24.26 -38.20
C PHE A 1195 3.40 24.93 -38.14
N ARG A 1196 3.76 25.66 -39.20
CA ARG A 1196 5.12 26.20 -39.40
C ARG A 1196 5.52 27.22 -38.32
N ILE A 1197 6.30 26.81 -37.33
CA ILE A 1197 6.88 27.68 -36.30
C ILE A 1197 8.32 28.03 -36.68
N ASN A 1198 8.67 29.31 -36.62
CA ASN A 1198 9.99 29.78 -37.01
C ASN A 1198 11.08 29.45 -35.96
N ARG A 1199 11.74 28.27 -36.08
CA ARG A 1199 13.22 28.14 -36.13
C ARG A 1199 13.73 26.70 -36.03
N VAL A 1200 14.81 26.45 -36.78
CA VAL A 1200 15.60 25.20 -36.90
C VAL A 1200 14.84 24.10 -37.64
N GLU A 1201 15.56 23.43 -38.54
CA GLU A 1201 15.06 22.35 -39.38
C GLU A 1201 15.38 21.01 -38.69
N GLU A 1202 14.34 20.23 -38.40
CA GLU A 1202 14.46 18.78 -38.23
C GLU A 1202 13.86 18.16 -39.50
N GLU A 1203 14.69 17.41 -40.23
CA GLU A 1203 14.33 16.80 -41.52
C GLU A 1203 13.44 15.57 -41.28
N ASP A 1204 12.10 15.77 -41.19
CA ASP A 1204 11.03 14.84 -41.67
C ASP A 1204 9.58 15.21 -41.24
N GLU A 1205 9.31 16.27 -40.47
CA GLU A 1205 7.92 16.63 -40.06
C GLU A 1205 7.00 17.04 -41.25
N VAL A 1206 5.79 16.44 -41.31
CA VAL A 1206 4.74 16.78 -42.30
C VAL A 1206 4.00 18.07 -41.90
N LEU A 1207 3.91 19.04 -42.83
CA LEU A 1207 3.31 20.36 -42.60
C LEU A 1207 1.79 20.38 -42.79
N CYS A 1208 1.05 20.86 -41.78
CA CYS A 1208 -0.39 21.14 -41.90
C CYS A 1208 -0.61 22.27 -42.91
N ASN A 1209 -1.48 22.05 -43.89
CA ASN A 1209 -1.75 22.99 -44.98
C ASN A 1209 -3.21 23.47 -45.07
N GLY A 1210 -4.11 22.94 -44.23
CA GLY A 1210 -5.52 23.35 -44.18
C GLY A 1210 -6.40 22.73 -45.27
N GLN A 1211 -5.87 21.82 -46.09
CA GLN A 1211 -6.64 21.02 -47.05
C GLN A 1211 -7.14 19.70 -46.44
N GLU A 1212 -6.74 19.40 -45.20
CA GLU A 1212 -7.23 18.25 -44.45
C GLU A 1212 -8.72 18.44 -44.08
N LYS A 1213 -9.49 17.36 -43.97
CA LYS A 1213 -10.95 17.44 -43.73
C LYS A 1213 -11.38 16.53 -42.60
N LEU A 1214 -12.18 17.05 -41.67
CA LEU A 1214 -12.76 16.25 -40.58
C LEU A 1214 -13.54 15.02 -41.08
N GLU A 1215 -14.16 15.11 -42.25
CA GLU A 1215 -14.88 14.00 -42.90
C GLU A 1215 -13.98 12.86 -43.41
N THR A 1216 -12.65 13.04 -43.41
CA THR A 1216 -11.66 12.00 -43.74
C THR A 1216 -11.05 11.33 -42.50
N LEU A 1217 -11.37 11.82 -41.30
CA LEU A 1217 -10.99 11.16 -40.06
C LEU A 1217 -11.90 9.95 -39.81
N PRO A 1218 -11.40 8.86 -39.20
CA PRO A 1218 -12.26 7.82 -38.65
C PRO A 1218 -13.19 8.41 -37.58
N THR A 1219 -14.43 7.89 -37.47
CA THR A 1219 -15.37 8.29 -36.40
C THR A 1219 -14.77 8.13 -35.00
N SER A 1220 -13.90 7.13 -34.84
CA SER A 1220 -13.15 6.85 -33.61
C SER A 1220 -12.06 7.89 -33.28
N VAL A 1221 -11.80 8.87 -34.16
CA VAL A 1221 -10.90 10.04 -33.96
C VAL A 1221 -11.70 11.33 -33.87
N PHE A 1222 -12.73 11.45 -34.71
CA PHE A 1222 -13.70 12.53 -34.66
C PHE A 1222 -14.95 12.13 -35.46
N GLU A 1223 -16.13 12.05 -34.82
CA GLU A 1223 -17.37 11.80 -35.55
C GLU A 1223 -18.00 13.10 -36.07
N MET A 1224 -18.53 13.06 -37.30
CA MET A 1224 -19.23 14.18 -37.96
C MET A 1224 -20.72 14.30 -37.59
N GLN A 1225 -21.24 13.34 -36.82
CA GLN A 1225 -22.58 13.32 -36.22
C GLN A 1225 -22.49 13.55 -34.71
N MET A 1226 -23.54 14.12 -34.15
CA MET A 1226 -23.53 14.62 -32.78
C MET A 1226 -23.71 13.47 -31.77
N THR A 1227 -22.69 13.23 -30.95
CA THR A 1227 -22.69 12.15 -29.94
C THR A 1227 -23.66 12.44 -28.78
N GLY A 1228 -23.86 11.46 -27.89
CA GLY A 1228 -24.78 11.62 -26.77
C GLY A 1228 -24.39 12.73 -25.80
N HIS A 1229 -23.09 12.90 -25.51
CA HIS A 1229 -22.61 13.93 -24.59
C HIS A 1229 -22.57 15.30 -25.25
N SER A 1230 -22.15 15.37 -26.51
CA SER A 1230 -22.27 16.59 -27.33
C SER A 1230 -23.72 17.09 -27.40
N TYR A 1231 -24.69 16.20 -27.59
CA TYR A 1231 -26.12 16.52 -27.53
C TYR A 1231 -26.56 16.97 -26.13
N SER A 1232 -26.02 16.39 -25.06
CA SER A 1232 -26.30 16.78 -23.68
C SER A 1232 -25.72 18.16 -23.31
N ILE A 1233 -24.56 18.53 -23.85
CA ILE A 1233 -23.94 19.87 -23.71
C ILE A 1233 -24.72 20.92 -24.48
N TYR A 1234 -25.12 20.60 -25.72
CA TYR A 1234 -26.01 21.44 -26.51
C TYR A 1234 -27.32 21.72 -25.76
N ASN A 1235 -27.94 20.67 -25.20
CA ASN A 1235 -29.11 20.82 -24.33
C ASN A 1235 -28.79 21.60 -23.05
N ALA A 1236 -27.58 21.51 -22.48
CA ALA A 1236 -27.18 22.34 -21.34
C ALA A 1236 -27.13 23.83 -21.69
N ALA A 1237 -26.54 24.20 -22.82
CA ALA A 1237 -26.53 25.57 -23.32
C ALA A 1237 -27.96 26.09 -23.59
N HIS A 1238 -28.82 25.27 -24.21
CA HIS A 1238 -30.22 25.60 -24.41
C HIS A 1238 -31.02 25.71 -23.10
N VAL A 1239 -30.80 24.83 -22.12
CA VAL A 1239 -31.44 24.92 -20.79
C VAL A 1239 -31.02 26.21 -20.07
N VAL A 1240 -29.75 26.60 -20.12
CA VAL A 1240 -29.30 27.90 -19.59
C VAL A 1240 -29.98 29.05 -20.32
N ALA A 1241 -30.00 29.04 -21.66
CA ALA A 1241 -30.61 30.10 -22.45
C ALA A 1241 -32.14 30.20 -22.26
N HIS A 1242 -32.86 29.08 -22.13
CA HIS A 1242 -34.30 29.09 -21.84
C HIS A 1242 -34.61 29.44 -20.38
N ALA A 1243 -33.79 29.01 -19.40
CA ALA A 1243 -33.92 29.47 -18.02
C ALA A 1243 -33.67 30.98 -17.90
N LEU A 1244 -32.71 31.52 -18.66
CA LEU A 1244 -32.47 32.96 -18.78
C LEU A 1244 -33.60 33.67 -19.53
N HIS A 1245 -34.17 33.08 -20.58
CA HIS A 1245 -35.36 33.59 -21.24
C HIS A 1245 -36.51 33.72 -20.24
N ASP A 1246 -36.84 32.66 -19.50
CA ASP A 1246 -37.95 32.65 -18.56
C ASP A 1246 -37.69 33.52 -17.33
N PHE A 1247 -36.45 33.63 -16.87
CA PHE A 1247 -36.04 34.61 -15.87
C PHE A 1247 -36.26 36.04 -16.38
N HIS A 1248 -35.72 36.39 -17.55
CA HIS A 1248 -35.88 37.71 -18.15
C HIS A 1248 -37.32 38.02 -18.60
N SER A 1249 -38.12 36.99 -18.94
CA SER A 1249 -39.54 37.07 -19.31
C SER A 1249 -40.42 37.26 -18.09
N SER A 1250 -40.15 36.53 -17.00
CA SER A 1250 -40.80 36.73 -15.70
C SER A 1250 -40.45 38.10 -15.12
N VAL A 1251 -39.18 38.51 -15.19
CA VAL A 1251 -38.72 39.86 -14.85
C VAL A 1251 -39.33 40.91 -15.80
N ARG A 1252 -39.59 40.62 -17.08
CA ARG A 1252 -40.35 41.53 -17.98
C ARG A 1252 -41.82 41.64 -17.58
N LYS A 1253 -42.48 40.55 -17.20
CA LYS A 1253 -43.87 40.54 -16.69
C LYS A 1253 -43.97 41.34 -15.38
N TYR A 1254 -42.95 41.25 -14.51
CA TYR A 1254 -42.84 42.08 -13.30
C TYR A 1254 -42.57 43.57 -13.62
N ARG A 1255 -41.64 43.85 -14.56
CA ARG A 1255 -41.32 45.20 -15.07
C ARG A 1255 -42.44 45.86 -15.88
N ALA A 1256 -43.53 45.16 -16.16
CA ALA A 1256 -44.72 45.77 -16.77
C ALA A 1256 -45.47 46.69 -15.78
N GLY A 1257 -45.23 46.56 -14.47
CA GLY A 1257 -45.86 47.38 -13.43
C GLY A 1257 -45.08 48.61 -12.97
N ASP A 1258 -43.76 48.68 -13.20
CA ASP A 1258 -42.91 49.80 -12.73
C ASP A 1258 -41.65 49.96 -13.63
N GLN A 1259 -41.30 51.21 -13.96
CA GLN A 1259 -40.20 51.54 -14.87
C GLN A 1259 -38.89 51.94 -14.18
N GLU A 1260 -38.88 52.27 -12.89
CA GLU A 1260 -37.72 52.94 -12.27
C GLU A 1260 -36.63 51.96 -11.77
N THR A 1261 -37.00 50.71 -11.47
CA THR A 1261 -36.07 49.68 -10.96
C THR A 1261 -35.21 48.96 -12.03
N LYS A 1262 -35.02 49.57 -13.21
CA LYS A 1262 -34.37 48.97 -14.40
C LYS A 1262 -32.97 48.37 -14.16
N LEU A 1263 -32.14 48.96 -13.29
CA LEU A 1263 -30.70 48.63 -13.20
C LEU A 1263 -30.26 47.86 -11.94
N ASN A 1264 -31.12 47.67 -10.93
CA ASN A 1264 -30.72 47.07 -9.65
C ASN A 1264 -31.15 45.61 -9.45
N PHE A 1265 -32.15 45.10 -10.18
CA PHE A 1265 -32.52 43.67 -10.07
C PHE A 1265 -31.50 42.71 -10.69
N LEU A 1266 -30.76 43.14 -11.73
CA LEU A 1266 -29.60 42.43 -12.29
C LEU A 1266 -28.38 42.39 -11.34
N LYS A 1267 -28.50 42.98 -10.13
CA LYS A 1267 -27.47 42.94 -9.07
C LYS A 1267 -27.86 42.05 -7.90
N GLN A 1268 -29.06 41.45 -7.90
CA GLN A 1268 -29.34 40.34 -6.96
C GLN A 1268 -28.56 39.09 -7.41
N PRO A 1269 -28.11 38.26 -6.45
CA PRO A 1269 -27.31 37.09 -6.78
C PRO A 1269 -28.17 35.98 -7.43
N LEU A 1270 -27.62 35.31 -8.44
CA LEU A 1270 -28.27 34.37 -9.37
C LEU A 1270 -28.97 33.12 -8.78
N TRP A 1271 -29.01 32.98 -7.45
CA TRP A 1271 -29.53 31.77 -6.76
C TRP A 1271 -30.98 31.88 -6.29
N LYS A 1272 -31.77 32.83 -6.80
CA LYS A 1272 -33.02 33.28 -6.17
C LYS A 1272 -34.15 33.57 -7.16
#